data_AF-A0A9D5Y3Q2-F1
#
_entry.id   AF-A0A9D5Y3Q2-F1
#
_cell.length_a   1.000
_cell.length_b   1.000
_cell.length_c   1.000
_cell.angle_alpha   90.00
_cell.angle_beta   90.00
_cell.angle_gamma   90.00
#
_symmetry.space_group_name_H-M   'P 1'
#
loop_
_entity.id
_entity.type
_entity.pdbx_description
1 polymer ?
#
loop_
_entity_poly.entity_id
_entity_poly.type
_entity_poly.pdbx_seq_one_letter_code
_entity_poly.pdbx_strand_id
1 'polypeptide(L)'
;MNIRTLATRMRDVASGPSLADGPGVGGVTVEFMDWCDANPRPVRQEAAPLSDAALSLYAMADGTKDVQSVQNCLQALVRSGRFGRILAARFVNGKSVGLHNLSPKIGQWPAFDRLALVHEMLSDYPGDNDRETLAWLESLLKPLMAADPMELTPFVERLGDMGETLAFPARQAILGGLFGRWLTNRISNDLEGDDLRLVSKVIRGLGDARYAEVLAKGMERGRVTPDAFSLQTIAAVAEAGSKTIMGVLVKTLSNAANGLAGPCLDAIIAQNHPAAGRILASVHTRMPGLKQAALSRAPLLGDAGYVQYIKALPEDRQLSAHLEMLGVLEAVAPDFVRNITRKGLGKETSIQSLARDPDAPKPPKRPDPPEPPKTGFLSRFFKTRPKTLEELLPKFRNVRDEELPYSLVEKENLDGRELTGLVLSSSAFSDTSMLRTRIASTTLDGASFSNCTAAGATFSGVDFTKAAFHGTTFTKCAFNDCVLTGVTFTDCEFDECRFRGCSMGEATVQQSNLRFCGITATSLAGSSFYNCSILTTRFEAADLTFAELLGCTFRGVEFLSSVLHAVYVRDCELTSVEMPRSTVTRSVIKNTDAAHPLFLANRVRQMTVFAREVEKSGAPRTKETDPFLAQKVLTAWSRELTFMRRERHMLENNRARLDRARTTMGRNQQNFLRLLPLLLDTCAFERKYDFGPTPPCRVWGYYPCQTTLELAKHYFGDYPERDGNPDVRILAVYAMGSIGTVAQSSASDLDCWVCYDGDLTFAMENGLKRKLEALGLWAESEFGLEAHFYPMRMDDVRDNRFLSGDEESSGTAQALLLKEEFYRTALRLAGKNIAWWVTPAGASPKAYAACMRAARRYPLAGKPRLEDFGYLAPVPPDEYFGGALWQIVKAVRAPFKSVLKLGLLETYAAPGMNNLPLCDRIKHNLTRNRKGKLDTDPYTALFSTLYAYYQGRKQADAAALLKESFRFKANLADIPFFMNLPTRPEDVSVISVLFGSGYVEPDRIAGVNRTWPFDKSLKMGASVRQYMVDTYKRIQSGMAGKTKAFINPEDLTRLGRRIAANFSRKQHKIMRVPLMDTRGDGFPLLHFSAEKTPGKRTVWTVRGGAVDEAKQTAESIQFLHRCYDPVHLLAWLLANRLYSPRGLIQADRSIAPIAVHDLQKVMSALHEFFPFDETFERDINEGLQPERITRVFFLLNLIAPPETRKVEMATVIYATNWGEMFCRSFARPGQMFEEHPSRFLSQKLDQPMDGTAEMALFTPKGSQCKRINLV
;
A
#
# COMPACT_ATOMS: atom_id res chain seq x y z
N MET A 1 -15.86 2.14 42.57
CA MET A 1 -16.83 3.11 41.99
C MET A 1 -17.31 2.58 40.64
N ASN A 2 -18.54 2.86 40.20
CA ASN A 2 -19.01 2.47 38.86
C ASN A 2 -18.54 3.51 37.81
N ILE A 3 -18.19 3.06 36.60
CA ILE A 3 -17.72 3.90 35.48
C ILE A 3 -18.67 5.05 35.12
N ARG A 4 -19.98 4.88 35.25
CA ARG A 4 -20.96 5.94 34.97
C ARG A 4 -20.74 7.15 35.88
N THR A 5 -20.55 6.89 37.18
CA THR A 5 -20.31 7.94 38.18
C THR A 5 -18.98 8.66 37.92
N LEU A 6 -17.94 7.93 37.50
CA LEU A 6 -16.66 8.53 37.13
C LEU A 6 -16.78 9.41 35.89
N ALA A 7 -17.48 8.93 34.86
CA ALA A 7 -17.72 9.70 33.63
C ALA A 7 -18.49 11.00 33.89
N THR A 8 -19.53 10.97 34.74
CA THR A 8 -20.26 12.18 35.15
C THR A 8 -19.35 13.15 35.89
N ARG A 9 -18.61 12.69 36.92
CA ARG A 9 -17.67 13.56 37.66
C ARG A 9 -16.62 14.18 36.74
N MET A 10 -16.07 13.43 35.79
CA MET A 10 -15.11 13.96 34.82
C MET A 10 -15.72 15.03 33.92
N ARG A 11 -16.98 14.85 33.50
CA ARG A 11 -17.71 15.83 32.70
C ARG A 11 -17.95 17.11 33.50
N ASP A 12 -18.37 16.98 34.76
CA ASP A 12 -18.59 18.14 35.65
C ASP A 12 -17.29 18.95 35.81
N VAL A 13 -16.17 18.27 36.05
CA VAL A 13 -14.83 18.89 36.13
C VAL A 13 -14.42 19.52 34.80
N ALA A 14 -14.77 18.93 33.66
CA ALA A 14 -14.48 19.50 32.34
C ALA A 14 -15.32 20.76 32.03
N SER A 15 -16.50 20.89 32.63
CA SER A 15 -17.50 21.91 32.32
C SER A 15 -17.54 23.13 33.27
N GLY A 16 -16.91 23.07 34.46
CA GLY A 16 -17.03 24.11 35.49
C GLY A 16 -15.71 24.56 36.13
N PRO A 17 -15.72 25.69 36.89
CA PRO A 17 -14.60 26.06 37.75
C PRO A 17 -14.53 25.06 38.92
N SER A 18 -13.35 24.48 39.15
CA SER A 18 -13.01 23.54 40.22
C SER A 18 -13.94 23.64 41.45
N LEU A 19 -14.72 22.59 41.71
CA LEU A 19 -15.45 22.43 42.99
C LEU A 19 -14.46 22.67 44.14
N ALA A 20 -14.76 23.64 45.00
CA ALA A 20 -13.88 24.04 46.11
C ALA A 20 -13.60 22.92 47.12
N ASP A 21 -14.43 21.87 47.15
CA ASP A 21 -14.37 20.75 48.10
C ASP A 21 -14.27 19.36 47.45
N GLY A 22 -13.90 19.27 46.16
CA GLY A 22 -13.75 18.00 45.42
C GLY A 22 -12.28 17.62 45.13
N PRO A 23 -11.94 16.33 44.91
CA PRO A 23 -10.63 15.97 44.37
C PRO A 23 -10.48 16.62 43.00
N GLY A 24 -9.48 17.49 42.84
CA GLY A 24 -9.17 18.12 41.54
C GLY A 24 -8.82 17.11 40.45
N VAL A 25 -8.46 17.58 39.25
CA VAL A 25 -8.17 16.75 38.06
C VAL A 25 -7.31 15.52 38.39
N GLY A 26 -6.26 15.69 39.20
CA GLY A 26 -5.40 14.58 39.62
C GLY A 26 -6.12 13.43 40.35
N GLY A 27 -7.01 13.74 41.31
CA GLY A 27 -7.70 12.69 42.07
C GLY A 27 -8.67 11.88 41.21
N VAL A 28 -9.45 12.55 40.36
CA VAL A 28 -10.40 11.87 39.46
C VAL A 28 -9.68 11.01 38.41
N THR A 29 -8.51 11.44 37.92
CA THR A 29 -7.70 10.63 36.98
C THR A 29 -7.17 9.34 37.62
N VAL A 30 -6.79 9.37 38.91
CA VAL A 30 -6.29 8.18 39.63
C VAL A 30 -7.40 7.15 39.80
N GLU A 31 -8.57 7.57 40.30
CA GLU A 31 -9.72 6.67 40.49
C GLU A 31 -10.14 5.99 39.17
N PHE A 32 -10.03 6.69 38.05
CA PHE A 32 -10.34 6.15 36.73
C PHE A 32 -9.29 5.18 36.21
N MET A 33 -8.00 5.43 36.45
CA MET A 33 -6.94 4.48 36.12
C MET A 33 -7.09 3.19 36.91
N ASP A 34 -7.37 3.27 38.21
CA ASP A 34 -7.64 2.11 39.06
C ASP A 34 -8.84 1.30 38.53
N TRP A 35 -9.89 1.98 38.08
CA TRP A 35 -11.03 1.32 37.44
C TRP A 35 -10.63 0.62 36.13
N CYS A 36 -9.83 1.27 35.27
CA CYS A 36 -9.36 0.70 34.00
C CYS A 36 -8.48 -0.54 34.20
N ASP A 37 -7.63 -0.53 35.23
CA ASP A 37 -6.76 -1.67 35.54
C ASP A 37 -7.56 -2.83 36.15
N ALA A 38 -8.61 -2.55 36.94
CA ALA A 38 -9.54 -3.57 37.41
C ALA A 38 -10.46 -4.13 36.31
N ASN A 39 -10.75 -3.35 35.26
CA ASN A 39 -11.71 -3.69 34.20
C ASN A 39 -11.09 -3.59 32.79
N PRO A 40 -10.09 -4.42 32.45
CA PRO A 40 -9.39 -4.33 31.16
C PRO A 40 -10.24 -4.75 29.94
N ARG A 41 -11.47 -5.25 30.17
CA ARG A 41 -12.41 -5.71 29.15
C ARG A 41 -13.83 -5.23 29.51
N PRO A 42 -14.18 -3.99 29.14
CA PRO A 42 -15.50 -3.44 29.48
C PRO A 42 -16.61 -4.23 28.80
N VAL A 43 -17.72 -4.43 29.52
CA VAL A 43 -18.93 -5.02 28.94
C VAL A 43 -19.74 -3.96 28.16
N ARG A 44 -20.74 -4.39 27.39
CA ARG A 44 -21.55 -3.49 26.54
C ARG A 44 -22.10 -2.27 27.28
N GLN A 45 -22.57 -2.43 28.51
CA GLN A 45 -23.17 -1.36 29.32
C GLN A 45 -22.15 -0.33 29.84
N GLU A 46 -20.87 -0.69 29.83
CA GLU A 46 -19.76 0.15 30.32
C GLU A 46 -19.05 0.89 29.19
N ALA A 47 -19.23 0.46 27.93
CA ALA A 47 -18.51 1.00 26.79
C ALA A 47 -18.81 2.49 26.53
N ALA A 48 -20.09 2.89 26.51
CA ALA A 48 -20.47 4.28 26.33
C ALA A 48 -19.93 5.19 27.47
N PRO A 49 -20.16 4.87 28.76
CA PRO A 49 -19.57 5.63 29.85
C PRO A 49 -18.04 5.71 29.83
N LEU A 50 -17.34 4.64 29.45
CA LEU A 50 -15.88 4.63 29.33
C LEU A 50 -15.39 5.59 28.25
N SER A 51 -16.03 5.56 27.08
CA SER A 51 -15.67 6.42 25.96
C SER A 51 -16.03 7.89 26.23
N ASP A 52 -17.10 8.15 26.97
CA ASP A 52 -17.46 9.48 27.45
C ASP A 52 -16.43 10.04 28.46
N ALA A 53 -15.96 9.19 29.38
CA ALA A 53 -14.89 9.55 30.31
C ALA A 53 -13.59 9.86 29.54
N ALA A 54 -13.24 9.06 28.53
CA ALA A 54 -12.09 9.33 27.66
C ALA A 54 -12.23 10.66 26.90
N LEU A 55 -13.41 10.97 26.34
CA LEU A 55 -13.64 12.28 25.70
C LEU A 55 -13.52 13.44 26.69
N SER A 56 -14.04 13.27 27.91
CA SER A 56 -13.93 14.29 28.96
C SER A 56 -12.47 14.53 29.35
N LEU A 57 -11.65 13.48 29.46
CA LEU A 57 -10.20 13.58 29.68
C LEU A 57 -9.49 14.31 28.54
N TYR A 58 -9.87 14.03 27.29
CA TYR A 58 -9.33 14.71 26.12
C TYR A 58 -9.70 16.21 26.12
N ALA A 59 -10.95 16.55 26.41
CA ALA A 59 -11.41 17.93 26.53
C ALA A 59 -10.72 18.69 27.68
N MET A 60 -10.55 18.06 28.84
CA MET A 60 -9.82 18.64 29.97
C MET A 60 -8.35 18.92 29.61
N ALA A 61 -7.70 17.99 28.89
CA ALA A 61 -6.32 18.19 28.44
C ALA A 61 -6.20 19.35 27.44
N ASP A 62 -7.17 19.52 26.53
CA ASP A 62 -7.17 20.60 25.53
C ASP A 62 -7.56 21.97 26.12
N GLY A 63 -8.39 21.98 27.16
CA GLY A 63 -8.87 23.20 27.82
C GLY A 63 -7.92 23.79 28.87
N THR A 64 -6.96 23.02 29.38
CA THR A 64 -6.03 23.47 30.45
C THR A 64 -4.66 23.87 29.91
N LYS A 65 -4.06 24.89 30.54
CA LYS A 65 -2.64 25.26 30.32
C LYS A 65 -1.70 24.62 31.33
N ASP A 66 -2.24 23.98 32.37
CA ASP A 66 -1.43 23.30 33.39
C ASP A 66 -0.89 21.98 32.84
N VAL A 67 0.43 21.94 32.62
CA VAL A 67 1.14 20.79 32.07
C VAL A 67 0.96 19.53 32.94
N GLN A 68 0.86 19.67 34.26
CA GLN A 68 0.68 18.51 35.14
C GLN A 68 -0.71 17.89 34.97
N SER A 69 -1.76 18.71 34.86
CA SER A 69 -3.11 18.25 34.54
C SER A 69 -3.19 17.61 33.16
N VAL A 70 -2.55 18.19 32.15
CA VAL A 70 -2.44 17.58 30.80
C VAL A 70 -1.81 16.20 30.89
N GLN A 71 -0.68 16.07 31.60
CA GLN A 71 0.02 14.80 31.74
C GLN A 71 -0.82 13.75 32.47
N ASN A 72 -1.54 14.11 33.53
CA ASN A 72 -2.43 13.20 34.24
C ASN A 72 -3.57 12.71 33.33
N CYS A 73 -4.16 13.61 32.54
CA CYS A 73 -5.21 13.26 31.58
C CYS A 73 -4.68 12.32 30.48
N LEU A 74 -3.50 12.61 29.92
CA LEU A 74 -2.87 11.75 28.91
C LEU A 74 -2.55 10.35 29.45
N GLN A 75 -2.06 10.25 30.68
CA GLN A 75 -1.78 8.96 31.30
C GLN A 75 -3.08 8.14 31.48
N ALA A 76 -4.14 8.78 31.99
CA ALA A 76 -5.46 8.17 32.13
C ALA A 76 -6.05 7.73 30.77
N LEU A 77 -5.91 8.54 29.72
CA LEU A 77 -6.32 8.20 28.36
C LEU A 77 -5.61 6.95 27.83
N VAL A 78 -4.32 6.82 28.08
CA VAL A 78 -3.55 5.66 27.61
C VAL A 78 -4.02 4.35 28.28
N ARG A 79 -4.55 4.44 29.52
CA ARG A 79 -5.11 3.31 30.29
C ARG A 79 -6.51 2.89 29.86
N SER A 80 -7.31 3.79 29.28
CA SER A 80 -8.72 3.55 28.94
C SER A 80 -8.97 2.73 27.66
N GLY A 81 -7.96 2.00 27.20
CA GLY A 81 -8.02 1.18 26.00
C GLY A 81 -7.64 1.94 24.73
N ARG A 82 -7.96 1.36 23.58
CA ARG A 82 -7.43 1.86 22.29
C ARG A 82 -7.99 3.23 21.92
N PHE A 83 -9.27 3.49 22.17
CA PHE A 83 -9.87 4.79 21.89
C PHE A 83 -9.15 5.92 22.64
N GLY A 84 -8.89 5.74 23.93
CA GLY A 84 -8.11 6.69 24.72
C GLY A 84 -6.67 6.87 24.23
N ARG A 85 -5.96 5.80 23.86
CA ARG A 85 -4.63 5.91 23.23
C ARG A 85 -4.65 6.72 21.94
N ILE A 86 -5.66 6.54 21.10
CA ILE A 86 -5.83 7.29 19.85
C ILE A 86 -6.04 8.78 20.16
N LEU A 87 -6.87 9.11 21.15
CA LEU A 87 -7.08 10.49 21.61
C LEU A 87 -5.80 11.10 22.19
N ALA A 88 -5.03 10.35 22.99
CA ALA A 88 -3.75 10.79 23.53
C ALA A 88 -2.73 11.05 22.42
N ALA A 89 -2.57 10.13 21.46
CA ALA A 89 -1.70 10.31 20.31
C ALA A 89 -2.14 11.51 19.45
N ARG A 90 -3.45 11.70 19.26
CA ARG A 90 -4.01 12.87 18.56
C ARG A 90 -3.67 14.17 19.28
N PHE A 91 -3.81 14.22 20.60
CA PHE A 91 -3.45 15.39 21.40
C PHE A 91 -1.98 15.76 21.21
N VAL A 92 -1.08 14.78 21.35
CA VAL A 92 0.37 14.99 21.20
C VAL A 92 0.72 15.45 19.78
N ASN A 93 0.15 14.80 18.75
CA ASN A 93 0.37 15.18 17.34
C ASN A 93 -0.24 16.55 16.99
N GLY A 94 -1.27 16.99 17.72
CA GLY A 94 -1.83 18.33 17.58
C GLY A 94 -0.88 19.44 18.00
N LYS A 95 0.21 19.11 18.72
CA LYS A 95 1.22 20.04 19.24
C LYS A 95 0.63 21.19 20.06
N SER A 96 -0.54 20.99 20.70
CA SER A 96 -1.17 21.98 21.61
C SER A 96 -0.25 22.33 22.78
N VAL A 97 0.53 21.35 23.25
CA VAL A 97 1.61 21.52 24.22
C VAL A 97 2.92 21.06 23.57
N GLY A 98 3.96 21.88 23.63
CA GLY A 98 5.26 21.55 23.07
C GLY A 98 5.85 20.26 23.67
N LEU A 99 6.44 19.40 22.84
CA LEU A 99 6.95 18.09 23.26
C LEU A 99 7.98 18.18 24.39
N HIS A 100 8.82 19.22 24.40
CA HIS A 100 9.80 19.48 25.46
C HIS A 100 9.18 19.65 26.86
N ASN A 101 7.95 20.17 26.95
CA ASN A 101 7.21 20.32 28.21
C ASN A 101 6.59 19.00 28.67
N LEU A 102 6.24 18.12 27.73
CA LEU A 102 5.69 16.80 28.03
C LEU A 102 6.76 15.81 28.50
N SER A 103 7.99 15.91 27.98
CA SER A 103 9.07 14.94 28.22
C SER A 103 9.40 14.62 29.68
N PRO A 104 9.60 15.59 30.60
CA PRO A 104 10.16 15.30 31.93
C PRO A 104 9.28 14.36 32.75
N LYS A 105 7.96 14.49 32.64
CA LYS A 105 7.00 13.66 33.40
C LYS A 105 6.61 12.40 32.66
N ILE A 106 6.39 12.46 31.34
CA ILE A 106 6.10 11.25 30.54
C ILE A 106 7.29 10.29 30.61
N GLY A 107 8.51 10.80 30.66
CA GLY A 107 9.72 9.99 30.91
C GLY A 107 9.70 9.25 32.24
N GLN A 108 8.98 9.74 33.25
CA GLN A 108 8.80 9.12 34.57
C GLN A 108 7.58 8.19 34.65
N TRP A 109 6.75 8.12 33.61
CA TRP A 109 5.61 7.21 33.61
C TRP A 109 6.04 5.73 33.69
N PRO A 110 5.19 4.84 34.23
CA PRO A 110 5.38 3.41 34.15
C PRO A 110 5.68 2.93 32.72
N ALA A 111 6.48 1.88 32.59
CA ALA A 111 6.89 1.37 31.27
C ALA A 111 5.69 0.97 30.39
N PHE A 112 4.62 0.45 31.00
CA PHE A 112 3.33 0.19 30.35
C PHE A 112 2.79 1.43 29.62
N ASP A 113 2.70 2.58 30.31
CA ASP A 113 2.08 3.80 29.78
C ASP A 113 2.91 4.39 28.65
N ARG A 114 4.22 4.46 28.87
CA ARG A 114 5.16 4.94 27.84
C ARG A 114 5.07 4.08 26.59
N LEU A 115 5.08 2.76 26.75
CA LEU A 115 4.98 1.85 25.61
C LEU A 115 3.62 1.97 24.90
N ALA A 116 2.54 2.14 25.65
CA ALA A 116 1.21 2.26 25.09
C ALA A 116 1.03 3.54 24.25
N LEU A 117 1.55 4.68 24.71
CA LEU A 117 1.57 5.91 23.92
C LEU A 117 2.46 5.78 22.67
N VAL A 118 3.70 5.29 22.85
CA VAL A 118 4.66 5.08 21.76
C VAL A 118 4.11 4.09 20.72
N HIS A 119 3.40 3.04 21.15
CA HIS A 119 2.74 2.09 20.27
C HIS A 119 1.73 2.77 19.36
N GLU A 120 0.83 3.59 19.89
CA GLU A 120 -0.21 4.23 19.08
C GLU A 120 0.41 5.26 18.13
N MET A 121 1.40 6.04 18.61
CA MET A 121 2.09 7.04 17.79
C MET A 121 2.98 6.44 16.70
N LEU A 122 3.58 5.25 16.92
CA LEU A 122 4.37 4.53 15.91
C LEU A 122 3.55 3.53 15.09
N SER A 123 2.24 3.39 15.36
CA SER A 123 1.34 2.63 14.49
C SER A 123 1.17 3.29 13.11
N ASP A 124 1.45 4.60 13.04
CA ASP A 124 1.69 5.34 11.80
C ASP A 124 2.99 6.10 11.94
N TYR A 125 4.04 5.60 11.32
CA TYR A 125 5.35 6.23 11.42
C TYR A 125 5.24 7.68 10.92
N PRO A 126 5.57 8.71 11.74
CA PRO A 126 5.40 10.13 11.40
C PRO A 126 6.12 10.58 10.12
N GLY A 127 7.04 9.75 9.61
CA GLY A 127 7.89 10.04 8.46
C GLY A 127 9.10 10.88 8.85
N ASP A 128 10.16 10.81 8.05
CA ASP A 128 11.45 11.45 8.35
C ASP A 128 11.40 12.99 8.40
N ASN A 129 10.26 13.58 7.99
CA ASN A 129 10.02 15.02 7.97
C ASN A 129 9.68 15.59 9.35
N ASP A 130 9.14 14.79 10.29
CA ASP A 130 8.83 15.25 11.67
C ASP A 130 9.91 14.80 12.67
N ARG A 131 11.13 15.31 12.45
CA ARG A 131 12.32 14.95 13.24
C ARG A 131 12.16 15.23 14.74
N GLU A 132 11.40 16.26 15.10
CA GLU A 132 11.12 16.63 16.49
C GLU A 132 10.33 15.52 17.19
N THR A 133 9.21 15.09 16.60
CA THR A 133 8.39 13.99 17.14
C THR A 133 9.17 12.68 17.18
N LEU A 134 9.97 12.38 16.15
CA LEU A 134 10.79 11.17 16.12
C LEU A 134 11.86 11.15 17.23
N ALA A 135 12.59 12.26 17.41
CA ALA A 135 13.57 12.38 18.49
C ALA A 135 12.92 12.25 19.88
N TRP A 136 11.73 12.82 20.03
CA TRP A 136 10.94 12.70 21.25
C TRP A 136 10.51 11.24 21.52
N LEU A 137 9.95 10.55 20.51
CA LEU A 137 9.59 9.14 20.63
C LEU A 137 10.79 8.25 20.91
N GLU A 138 11.96 8.54 20.33
CA GLU A 138 13.21 7.85 20.65
C GLU A 138 13.58 8.03 22.13
N SER A 139 13.47 9.26 22.67
CA SER A 139 13.76 9.54 24.08
C SER A 139 12.87 8.75 25.05
N LEU A 140 11.63 8.44 24.64
CA LEU A 140 10.69 7.64 25.42
C LEU A 140 10.94 6.14 25.28
N LEU A 141 11.31 5.68 24.07
CA LEU A 141 11.47 4.26 23.77
C LEU A 141 12.82 3.68 24.21
N LYS A 142 13.89 4.46 24.12
CA LYS A 142 15.25 4.02 24.45
C LYS A 142 15.39 3.49 25.89
N PRO A 143 14.83 4.15 26.93
CA PRO A 143 14.81 3.59 28.29
C PRO A 143 14.05 2.26 28.39
N LEU A 144 12.98 2.07 27.60
CA LEU A 144 12.17 0.84 27.62
C LEU A 144 12.94 -0.38 27.11
N MET A 145 13.97 -0.20 26.28
CA MET A 145 14.84 -1.30 25.85
C MET A 145 15.65 -1.91 27.01
N ALA A 146 15.90 -1.13 28.06
CA ALA A 146 16.62 -1.53 29.27
C ALA A 146 15.70 -1.73 30.48
N ALA A 147 14.38 -1.59 30.32
CA ALA A 147 13.41 -1.83 31.38
C ALA A 147 13.32 -3.33 31.72
N ASP A 148 12.84 -3.62 32.94
CA ASP A 148 12.49 -4.98 33.33
C ASP A 148 11.40 -5.51 32.37
N PRO A 149 11.62 -6.67 31.71
CA PRO A 149 10.62 -7.28 30.84
C PRO A 149 9.23 -7.45 31.47
N MET A 150 9.14 -7.60 32.79
CA MET A 150 7.89 -7.72 33.53
C MET A 150 7.07 -6.43 33.59
N GLU A 151 7.68 -5.27 33.41
CA GLU A 151 6.94 -4.00 33.30
C GLU A 151 6.31 -3.80 31.91
N LEU A 152 6.88 -4.39 30.86
CA LEU A 152 6.38 -4.27 29.48
C LEU A 152 5.33 -5.33 29.14
N THR A 153 5.44 -6.50 29.77
CA THR A 153 4.64 -7.68 29.48
C THR A 153 3.13 -7.42 29.55
N PRO A 154 2.57 -6.74 30.57
CA PRO A 154 1.12 -6.54 30.69
C PRO A 154 0.50 -5.79 29.50
N PHE A 155 1.24 -4.86 28.90
CA PHE A 155 0.76 -4.14 27.72
C PHE A 155 0.76 -5.03 26.47
N VAL A 156 1.86 -5.75 26.23
CA VAL A 156 1.99 -6.65 25.07
C VAL A 156 0.97 -7.79 25.17
N GLU A 157 0.74 -8.33 26.37
CA GLU A 157 -0.32 -9.28 26.65
C GLU A 157 -1.70 -8.75 26.25
N ARG A 158 -2.03 -7.52 26.68
CA ARG A 158 -3.32 -6.87 26.42
C ARG A 158 -3.57 -6.72 24.92
N LEU A 159 -2.55 -6.37 24.14
CA LEU A 159 -2.64 -6.32 22.67
C LEU A 159 -3.01 -7.70 22.09
N GLY A 160 -2.31 -8.75 22.54
CA GLY A 160 -2.57 -10.13 22.09
C GLY A 160 -3.99 -10.62 22.39
N ASP A 161 -4.54 -10.26 23.54
CA ASP A 161 -5.91 -10.59 23.95
C ASP A 161 -7.00 -9.84 23.15
N MET A 162 -6.68 -8.61 22.74
CA MET A 162 -7.55 -7.80 21.87
C MET A 162 -7.42 -8.18 20.39
N GLY A 163 -6.43 -9.02 20.04
CA GLY A 163 -6.15 -9.41 18.66
C GLY A 163 -5.45 -8.30 17.86
N GLU A 164 -4.75 -7.42 18.57
CA GLU A 164 -3.87 -6.36 18.07
C GLU A 164 -2.41 -6.84 18.12
N THR A 165 -1.52 -6.09 17.45
CA THR A 165 -0.08 -6.36 17.47
C THR A 165 0.69 -5.09 17.71
N LEU A 166 1.78 -5.19 18.48
CA LEU A 166 2.66 -4.07 18.75
C LEU A 166 3.19 -3.45 17.45
N ALA A 167 3.20 -2.11 17.41
CA ALA A 167 3.63 -1.33 16.26
C ALA A 167 5.05 -1.75 15.84
N PHE A 168 5.27 -1.87 14.53
CA PHE A 168 6.47 -2.49 14.00
C PHE A 168 7.78 -1.85 14.52
N PRO A 169 7.95 -0.51 14.49
CA PRO A 169 9.19 0.11 14.97
C PRO A 169 9.41 -0.11 16.48
N ALA A 170 8.36 0.06 17.30
CA ALA A 170 8.41 -0.19 18.74
C ALA A 170 8.78 -1.65 19.06
N ARG A 171 8.18 -2.58 18.30
CA ARG A 171 8.45 -4.02 18.41
C ARG A 171 9.89 -4.36 18.10
N GLN A 172 10.48 -3.79 17.04
CA GLN A 172 11.90 -4.03 16.72
C GLN A 172 12.82 -3.55 17.84
N ALA A 173 12.63 -2.33 18.33
CA ALA A 173 13.47 -1.78 19.39
C ALA A 173 13.43 -2.63 20.68
N ILE A 174 12.23 -3.00 21.14
CA ILE A 174 12.08 -3.75 22.40
C ILE A 174 12.61 -5.19 22.28
N LEU A 175 12.43 -5.82 21.12
CA LEU A 175 13.01 -7.14 20.86
C LEU A 175 14.55 -7.09 20.73
N GLY A 176 15.13 -5.94 20.40
CA GLY A 176 16.58 -5.72 20.47
C GLY A 176 17.11 -5.49 21.90
N GLY A 177 16.24 -5.28 22.88
CA GLY A 177 16.59 -4.97 24.27
C GLY A 177 16.63 -6.16 25.23
N LEU A 178 16.47 -5.88 26.53
CA LEU A 178 16.35 -6.91 27.58
C LEU A 178 15.11 -7.78 27.41
N PHE A 179 13.99 -7.22 26.94
CA PHE A 179 12.74 -7.95 26.71
C PHE A 179 12.90 -9.08 25.70
N GLY A 180 13.54 -8.83 24.55
CA GLY A 180 13.78 -9.88 23.55
C GLY A 180 14.71 -10.99 24.04
N ARG A 181 15.75 -10.64 24.81
CA ARG A 181 16.65 -11.61 25.46
C ARG A 181 15.89 -12.45 26.49
N TRP A 182 15.09 -11.81 27.34
CA TRP A 182 14.22 -12.50 28.29
C TRP A 182 13.27 -13.46 27.59
N LEU A 183 12.54 -13.01 26.56
CA LEU A 183 11.60 -13.86 25.84
C LEU A 183 12.28 -15.06 25.20
N THR A 184 13.45 -14.84 24.58
CA THR A 184 14.24 -15.92 23.94
C THR A 184 14.74 -16.93 24.97
N ASN A 185 15.25 -16.45 26.12
CA ASN A 185 15.71 -17.31 27.21
C ASN A 185 14.54 -18.09 27.83
N ARG A 186 13.40 -17.42 28.08
CA ARG A 186 12.20 -18.06 28.63
C ARG A 186 11.66 -19.17 27.73
N ILE A 187 11.55 -18.94 26.42
CA ILE A 187 11.08 -19.96 25.47
C ILE A 187 12.09 -21.11 25.31
N SER A 188 13.37 -20.86 25.58
CA SER A 188 14.43 -21.88 25.47
C SER A 188 14.47 -22.86 26.65
N ASN A 189 13.89 -22.46 27.79
CA ASN A 189 13.76 -23.25 29.02
C ASN A 189 12.41 -23.99 29.05
N ASP A 190 12.20 -24.78 30.10
CA ASP A 190 10.95 -25.51 30.29
C ASP A 190 9.80 -24.52 30.60
N LEU A 191 8.66 -24.68 29.91
CA LEU A 191 7.48 -23.82 30.05
C LEU A 191 6.22 -24.66 30.29
N GLU A 192 5.53 -24.35 31.38
CA GLU A 192 4.25 -24.95 31.75
C GLU A 192 3.37 -23.96 32.52
N GLY A 193 2.11 -24.36 32.79
CA GLY A 193 1.20 -23.59 33.63
C GLY A 193 0.98 -22.14 33.18
N ASP A 194 1.02 -21.22 34.13
CA ASP A 194 0.75 -19.80 33.88
C ASP A 194 1.89 -19.08 33.12
N ASP A 195 3.13 -19.57 33.24
CA ASP A 195 4.28 -19.04 32.47
C ASP A 195 4.09 -19.27 30.97
N LEU A 196 3.62 -20.47 30.57
CA LEU A 196 3.32 -20.77 29.17
C LEU A 196 2.18 -19.87 28.65
N ARG A 197 1.15 -19.61 29.46
CA ARG A 197 0.04 -18.72 29.10
C ARG A 197 0.51 -17.29 28.88
N LEU A 198 1.33 -16.77 29.81
CA LEU A 198 1.93 -15.45 29.73
C LEU A 198 2.74 -15.29 28.43
N VAL A 199 3.71 -16.18 28.20
CA VAL A 199 4.57 -16.16 27.01
C VAL A 199 3.75 -16.29 25.73
N SER A 200 2.73 -17.15 25.71
CA SER A 200 1.86 -17.31 24.56
C SER A 200 1.08 -16.04 24.23
N LYS A 201 0.58 -15.30 25.23
CA LYS A 201 -0.11 -14.02 25.01
C LYS A 201 0.84 -12.95 24.50
N VAL A 202 2.05 -12.90 25.04
CA VAL A 202 3.14 -12.04 24.55
C VAL A 202 3.42 -12.34 23.07
N ILE A 203 3.56 -13.60 22.68
CA ILE A 203 3.79 -14.00 21.28
C ILE A 203 2.65 -13.51 20.37
N ARG A 204 1.38 -13.58 20.81
CA ARG A 204 0.24 -13.02 20.05
C ARG A 204 0.34 -11.51 19.92
N GLY A 205 0.62 -10.79 21.01
CA GLY A 205 0.77 -9.34 21.01
C GLY A 205 1.96 -8.83 20.19
N LEU A 206 3.03 -9.64 20.07
CA LEU A 206 4.11 -9.35 19.14
C LEU A 206 3.71 -9.65 17.69
N GLY A 207 2.93 -10.71 17.46
CA GLY A 207 2.48 -11.12 16.12
C GLY A 207 3.61 -11.59 15.20
N ASP A 208 4.76 -11.99 15.77
CA ASP A 208 5.95 -12.44 15.05
C ASP A 208 5.99 -13.97 14.96
N ALA A 209 5.92 -14.49 13.75
CA ALA A 209 5.83 -15.92 13.46
C ALA A 209 7.08 -16.71 13.89
N ARG A 210 8.24 -16.06 14.03
CA ARG A 210 9.48 -16.72 14.46
C ARG A 210 9.31 -17.32 15.85
N TYR A 211 8.66 -16.61 16.77
CA TYR A 211 8.44 -17.11 18.13
C TYR A 211 7.42 -18.25 18.19
N ALA A 212 6.44 -18.30 17.27
CA ALA A 212 5.54 -19.45 17.17
C ALA A 212 6.29 -20.72 16.71
N GLU A 213 7.26 -20.60 15.82
CA GLU A 213 8.12 -21.72 15.40
C GLU A 213 9.05 -22.17 16.54
N VAL A 214 9.63 -21.24 17.31
CA VAL A 214 10.45 -21.60 18.49
C VAL A 214 9.59 -22.29 19.55
N LEU A 215 8.38 -21.79 19.82
CA LEU A 215 7.43 -22.43 20.74
C LEU A 215 7.10 -23.87 20.31
N ALA A 216 6.84 -24.09 19.02
CA ALA A 216 6.58 -25.42 18.50
C ALA A 216 7.81 -26.36 18.62
N LYS A 217 9.03 -25.86 18.39
CA LYS A 217 10.26 -26.64 18.61
C LYS A 217 10.48 -26.99 20.09
N GLY A 218 10.08 -26.12 21.00
CA GLY A 218 10.07 -26.40 22.44
C GLY A 218 9.15 -27.59 22.77
N MET A 219 7.96 -27.64 22.17
CA MET A 219 7.02 -28.76 22.31
C MET A 219 7.58 -30.05 21.70
N GLU A 220 8.24 -29.97 20.53
CA GLU A 220 8.87 -31.13 19.88
C GLU A 220 9.89 -31.82 20.80
N ARG A 221 10.70 -31.01 21.49
CA ARG A 221 11.77 -31.43 22.40
C ARG A 221 11.30 -31.80 23.80
N GLY A 222 9.99 -31.69 24.08
CA GLY A 222 9.41 -32.01 25.39
C GLY A 222 9.68 -30.98 26.49
N ARG A 223 10.19 -29.78 26.15
CA ARG A 223 10.40 -28.67 27.10
C ARG A 223 9.13 -27.86 27.37
N VAL A 224 8.20 -27.87 26.42
CA VAL A 224 6.93 -27.15 26.53
C VAL A 224 5.80 -28.17 26.52
N THR A 225 5.05 -28.24 27.60
CA THR A 225 3.85 -29.08 27.67
C THR A 225 2.71 -28.36 26.94
N PRO A 226 2.20 -28.88 25.80
CA PRO A 226 1.18 -28.17 25.01
C PRO A 226 -0.13 -28.02 25.80
N ASP A 227 -0.68 -26.81 25.76
CA ASP A 227 -2.00 -26.50 26.33
C ASP A 227 -2.91 -25.87 25.26
N ALA A 228 -4.18 -25.64 25.60
CA ALA A 228 -5.13 -25.04 24.67
C ALA A 228 -4.67 -23.66 24.17
N PHE A 229 -4.02 -22.87 25.03
CA PHE A 229 -3.69 -21.49 24.73
C PHE A 229 -2.47 -21.37 23.80
N SER A 230 -1.43 -22.15 24.04
CA SER A 230 -0.23 -22.25 23.19
C SER A 230 -0.56 -22.79 21.80
N LEU A 231 -1.42 -23.79 21.68
CA LEU A 231 -1.90 -24.30 20.37
C LEU A 231 -2.70 -23.23 19.60
N GLN A 232 -3.58 -22.50 20.28
CA GLN A 232 -4.29 -21.38 19.67
C GLN A 232 -3.35 -20.24 19.25
N THR A 233 -2.26 -20.04 19.99
CA THR A 233 -1.22 -19.05 19.63
C THR A 233 -0.50 -19.46 18.36
N ILE A 234 -0.12 -20.74 18.24
CA ILE A 234 0.41 -21.30 17.00
C ILE A 234 -0.58 -21.08 15.85
N ALA A 235 -1.87 -21.38 16.05
CA ALA A 235 -2.91 -21.18 15.03
C ALA A 235 -3.03 -19.71 14.57
N ALA A 236 -2.85 -18.75 15.48
CA ALA A 236 -3.03 -17.33 15.20
C ALA A 236 -1.79 -16.65 14.58
N VAL A 237 -0.59 -17.10 14.97
CA VAL A 237 0.67 -16.37 14.70
C VAL A 237 1.55 -17.09 13.69
N ALA A 238 1.54 -18.43 13.64
CA ALA A 238 2.43 -19.20 12.81
C ALA A 238 2.21 -18.96 11.31
N GLU A 239 3.30 -19.08 10.54
CA GLU A 239 3.21 -19.17 9.09
C GLU A 239 2.60 -20.52 8.70
N ALA A 240 1.79 -20.54 7.65
CA ALA A 240 1.16 -21.78 7.22
C ALA A 240 2.14 -22.63 6.41
N GLY A 241 2.06 -23.95 6.60
CA GLY A 241 2.86 -24.94 5.88
C GLY A 241 4.23 -25.20 6.50
N SER A 242 4.45 -24.84 7.77
CA SER A 242 5.63 -25.26 8.52
C SER A 242 5.57 -26.78 8.77
N LYS A 243 6.58 -27.52 8.28
CA LYS A 243 6.68 -28.98 8.48
C LYS A 243 6.89 -29.32 9.96
N THR A 244 7.70 -28.52 10.66
CA THR A 244 7.96 -28.66 12.10
C THR A 244 6.65 -28.54 12.88
N ILE A 245 5.91 -27.45 12.66
CA ILE A 245 4.65 -27.20 13.36
C ILE A 245 3.64 -28.29 13.05
N MET A 246 3.49 -28.68 11.78
CA MET A 246 2.60 -29.77 11.41
C MET A 246 2.95 -31.10 12.11
N GLY A 247 4.24 -31.44 12.19
CA GLY A 247 4.70 -32.66 12.88
C GLY A 247 4.38 -32.63 14.38
N VAL A 248 4.64 -31.50 15.03
CA VAL A 248 4.32 -31.28 16.45
C VAL A 248 2.82 -31.41 16.68
N LEU A 249 1.99 -30.73 15.89
CA LEU A 249 0.54 -30.77 16.04
C LEU A 249 -0.03 -32.19 15.87
N VAL A 250 0.45 -32.96 14.88
CA VAL A 250 0.03 -34.35 14.68
C VAL A 250 0.43 -35.22 15.88
N LYS A 251 1.65 -35.07 16.40
CA LYS A 251 2.12 -35.80 17.59
C LYS A 251 1.28 -35.44 18.83
N THR A 252 1.02 -34.15 19.04
CA THR A 252 0.18 -33.66 20.15
C THR A 252 -1.25 -34.21 20.04
N LEU A 253 -1.82 -34.25 18.84
CA LEU A 253 -3.17 -34.76 18.60
C LEU A 253 -3.29 -36.27 18.92
N SER A 254 -2.29 -37.08 18.55
CA SER A 254 -2.29 -38.52 18.86
C SER A 254 -2.31 -38.83 20.35
N ASN A 255 -1.75 -37.94 21.17
CA ASN A 255 -1.67 -38.06 22.62
C ASN A 255 -2.71 -37.20 23.36
N ALA A 256 -3.62 -36.54 22.65
CA ALA A 256 -4.51 -35.55 23.23
C ALA A 256 -5.65 -36.20 24.05
N ALA A 257 -5.79 -35.76 25.30
CA ALA A 257 -7.00 -35.98 26.10
C ALA A 257 -8.16 -35.05 25.65
N ASN A 258 -9.37 -35.30 26.16
CA ASN A 258 -10.53 -34.43 25.93
C ASN A 258 -10.20 -32.97 26.35
N GLY A 259 -10.29 -32.03 25.40
CA GLY A 259 -10.03 -30.60 25.61
C GLY A 259 -8.86 -29.99 24.81
N LEU A 260 -7.83 -30.77 24.45
CA LEU A 260 -6.71 -30.29 23.60
C LEU A 260 -6.91 -30.55 22.11
N ALA A 261 -7.77 -31.51 21.76
CA ALA A 261 -8.03 -31.89 20.38
C ALA A 261 -8.56 -30.72 19.55
N GLY A 262 -9.55 -29.98 20.05
CA GLY A 262 -10.12 -28.82 19.36
C GLY A 262 -9.09 -27.74 19.00
N PRO A 263 -8.36 -27.17 19.97
CA PRO A 263 -7.27 -26.22 19.72
C PRO A 263 -6.19 -26.74 18.77
N CYS A 264 -5.84 -28.03 18.86
CA CYS A 264 -4.86 -28.65 17.96
C CYS A 264 -5.39 -28.72 16.51
N LEU A 265 -6.65 -29.11 16.32
CA LEU A 265 -7.29 -29.14 15.02
C LEU A 265 -7.45 -27.74 14.41
N ASP A 266 -7.71 -26.71 15.22
CA ASP A 266 -7.70 -25.30 14.78
C ASP A 266 -6.32 -24.93 14.21
N ALA A 267 -5.25 -25.29 14.91
CA ALA A 267 -3.88 -25.05 14.46
C ALA A 267 -3.54 -25.82 13.18
N ILE A 268 -3.98 -27.08 13.05
CA ILE A 268 -3.80 -27.88 11.82
C ILE A 268 -4.51 -27.25 10.62
N ILE A 269 -5.72 -26.72 10.81
CA ILE A 269 -6.46 -26.02 9.75
C ILE A 269 -5.78 -24.71 9.38
N ALA A 270 -5.28 -23.96 10.36
CA ALA A 270 -4.54 -22.71 10.14
C ALA A 270 -3.27 -22.93 9.30
N GLN A 271 -2.66 -24.11 9.35
CA GLN A 271 -1.52 -24.49 8.50
C GLN A 271 -1.86 -24.66 7.01
N ASN A 272 -3.15 -24.62 6.63
CA ASN A 272 -3.63 -24.67 5.25
C ASN A 272 -2.95 -25.80 4.43
N HIS A 273 -2.78 -26.95 5.06
CA HIS A 273 -2.08 -28.10 4.49
C HIS A 273 -3.09 -29.13 3.95
N PRO A 274 -2.92 -29.72 2.75
CA PRO A 274 -3.86 -30.69 2.20
C PRO A 274 -4.11 -31.92 3.10
N ALA A 275 -3.13 -32.29 3.92
CA ALA A 275 -3.27 -33.39 4.87
C ALA A 275 -4.27 -33.11 6.02
N ALA A 276 -4.63 -31.85 6.29
CA ALA A 276 -5.58 -31.51 7.34
C ALA A 276 -6.89 -32.28 7.21
N GLY A 277 -7.42 -32.42 5.99
CA GLY A 277 -8.64 -33.20 5.74
C GLY A 277 -8.51 -34.67 6.14
N ARG A 278 -7.41 -35.33 5.75
CA ARG A 278 -7.14 -36.73 6.11
C ARG A 278 -6.98 -36.91 7.62
N ILE A 279 -6.32 -35.95 8.29
CA ILE A 279 -6.15 -35.98 9.74
C ILE A 279 -7.52 -35.87 10.43
N LEU A 280 -8.35 -34.90 10.04
CA LEU A 280 -9.70 -34.74 10.60
C LEU A 280 -10.57 -35.98 10.35
N ALA A 281 -10.50 -36.60 9.16
CA ALA A 281 -11.24 -37.82 8.85
C ALA A 281 -10.77 -39.01 9.71
N SER A 282 -9.46 -39.12 9.97
CA SER A 282 -8.90 -40.13 10.87
C SER A 282 -9.38 -39.94 12.30
N VAL A 283 -9.41 -38.70 12.82
CA VAL A 283 -9.95 -38.41 14.17
C VAL A 283 -11.43 -38.75 14.22
N HIS A 284 -12.21 -38.34 13.21
CA HIS A 284 -13.63 -38.63 13.13
C HIS A 284 -13.91 -40.15 13.16
N THR A 285 -13.13 -40.95 12.44
CA THR A 285 -13.40 -42.39 12.28
C THR A 285 -12.79 -43.26 13.38
N ARG A 286 -11.56 -42.97 13.81
CA ARG A 286 -10.76 -43.84 14.68
C ARG A 286 -10.73 -43.41 16.15
N MET A 287 -11.20 -42.20 16.48
CA MET A 287 -11.16 -41.65 17.84
C MET A 287 -12.55 -41.18 18.29
N PRO A 288 -13.44 -42.10 18.72
CA PRO A 288 -14.84 -41.77 19.05
C PRO A 288 -15.01 -40.63 20.06
N GLY A 289 -14.15 -40.57 21.09
CA GLY A 289 -14.17 -39.48 22.09
C GLY A 289 -13.85 -38.10 21.54
N LEU A 290 -13.20 -38.01 20.37
CA LEU A 290 -12.82 -36.76 19.71
C LEU A 290 -13.64 -36.48 18.44
N LYS A 291 -14.66 -37.30 18.15
CA LYS A 291 -15.52 -37.14 16.96
C LYS A 291 -16.09 -35.73 16.85
N GLN A 292 -16.61 -35.17 17.95
CA GLN A 292 -17.23 -33.84 17.94
C GLN A 292 -16.22 -32.72 17.66
N ALA A 293 -14.98 -32.84 18.14
CA ALA A 293 -13.91 -31.89 17.85
C ALA A 293 -13.58 -31.88 16.34
N ALA A 294 -13.52 -33.06 15.70
CA ALA A 294 -13.30 -33.16 14.26
C ALA A 294 -14.50 -32.66 13.43
N LEU A 295 -15.72 -33.07 13.81
CA LEU A 295 -16.94 -32.74 13.06
C LEU A 295 -17.23 -31.24 13.07
N SER A 296 -17.14 -30.58 14.23
CA SER A 296 -17.35 -29.13 14.38
C SER A 296 -16.41 -28.27 13.52
N ARG A 297 -15.26 -28.84 13.10
CA ARG A 297 -14.22 -28.15 12.31
C ARG A 297 -14.17 -28.57 10.86
N ALA A 298 -14.84 -29.65 10.48
CA ALA A 298 -14.84 -30.15 9.10
C ALA A 298 -15.33 -29.07 8.10
N PRO A 299 -16.35 -28.23 8.39
CA PRO A 299 -16.75 -27.13 7.50
C PRO A 299 -15.72 -25.98 7.42
N LEU A 300 -14.71 -25.94 8.28
CA LEU A 300 -13.63 -24.95 8.21
C LEU A 300 -12.49 -25.36 7.27
N LEU A 301 -12.55 -26.57 6.70
CA LEU A 301 -11.61 -27.03 5.68
C LEU A 301 -11.85 -26.26 4.37
N GLY A 302 -10.75 -25.77 3.79
CA GLY A 302 -10.78 -25.28 2.41
C GLY A 302 -11.03 -26.41 1.43
N ASP A 303 -11.28 -26.07 0.17
CA ASP A 303 -11.68 -26.98 -0.92
C ASP A 303 -10.82 -28.26 -1.01
N ALA A 304 -9.49 -28.10 -1.06
CA ALA A 304 -8.57 -29.25 -1.09
C ALA A 304 -8.65 -30.12 0.17
N GLY A 305 -8.81 -29.50 1.35
CA GLY A 305 -8.95 -30.21 2.61
C GLY A 305 -10.27 -30.96 2.70
N TYR A 306 -11.37 -30.34 2.27
CA TYR A 306 -12.70 -30.95 2.27
C TYR A 306 -12.75 -32.18 1.34
N VAL A 307 -12.22 -32.07 0.12
CA VAL A 307 -12.15 -33.23 -0.80
C VAL A 307 -11.36 -34.38 -0.19
N GLN A 308 -10.24 -34.08 0.47
CA GLN A 308 -9.42 -35.10 1.13
C GLN A 308 -10.09 -35.70 2.37
N TYR A 309 -10.87 -34.91 3.10
CA TYR A 309 -11.66 -35.38 4.24
C TYR A 309 -12.69 -36.40 3.80
N ILE A 310 -13.55 -36.06 2.82
CA ILE A 310 -14.59 -36.97 2.33
C ILE A 310 -14.00 -38.26 1.75
N LYS A 311 -12.94 -38.15 0.92
CA LYS A 311 -12.27 -39.32 0.34
C LYS A 311 -11.64 -40.26 1.36
N ALA A 312 -11.25 -39.74 2.54
CA ALA A 312 -10.63 -40.53 3.59
C ALA A 312 -11.65 -41.18 4.54
N LEU A 313 -12.94 -40.85 4.42
CA LEU A 313 -14.01 -41.53 5.15
C LEU A 313 -14.42 -42.84 4.45
N PRO A 314 -14.79 -43.88 5.21
CA PRO A 314 -15.44 -45.07 4.66
C PRO A 314 -16.65 -44.71 3.79
N GLU A 315 -16.84 -45.41 2.65
CA GLU A 315 -17.87 -45.08 1.65
C GLU A 315 -19.29 -45.05 2.25
N ASP A 316 -19.59 -45.98 3.16
CA ASP A 316 -20.87 -46.08 3.90
C ASP A 316 -21.14 -44.87 4.81
N ARG A 317 -20.10 -44.12 5.20
CA ARG A 317 -20.20 -42.94 6.07
C ARG A 317 -20.13 -41.61 5.33
N GLN A 318 -19.82 -41.59 4.04
CA GLN A 318 -19.67 -40.34 3.30
C GLN A 318 -21.00 -39.56 3.23
N LEU A 319 -22.12 -40.24 2.99
CA LEU A 319 -23.43 -39.58 2.89
C LEU A 319 -23.89 -38.98 4.23
N SER A 320 -23.76 -39.72 5.33
CA SER A 320 -24.12 -39.23 6.66
C SER A 320 -23.22 -38.09 7.12
N ALA A 321 -21.92 -38.13 6.79
CA ALA A 321 -20.99 -37.04 7.08
C ALA A 321 -21.38 -35.72 6.41
N HIS A 322 -21.94 -35.75 5.19
CA HIS A 322 -22.44 -34.53 4.54
C HIS A 322 -23.58 -33.88 5.32
N LEU A 323 -24.53 -34.66 5.82
CA LEU A 323 -25.64 -34.14 6.63
C LEU A 323 -25.16 -33.60 7.98
N GLU A 324 -24.29 -34.34 8.67
CA GLU A 324 -23.67 -33.88 9.93
C GLU A 324 -22.89 -32.57 9.73
N MET A 325 -22.09 -32.48 8.67
CA MET A 325 -21.33 -31.27 8.34
C MET A 325 -22.23 -30.10 7.95
N LEU A 326 -23.34 -30.34 7.27
CA LEU A 326 -24.30 -29.29 6.92
C LEU A 326 -24.93 -28.68 8.17
N GLY A 327 -25.29 -29.50 9.17
CA GLY A 327 -25.79 -29.01 10.45
C GLY A 327 -24.77 -28.11 11.16
N VAL A 328 -23.49 -28.49 11.17
CA VAL A 328 -22.42 -27.61 11.69
C VAL A 328 -22.30 -26.32 10.86
N LEU A 329 -22.38 -26.41 9.53
CA LEU A 329 -22.30 -25.25 8.66
C LEU A 329 -23.47 -24.27 8.89
N GLU A 330 -24.67 -24.76 9.17
CA GLU A 330 -25.82 -23.93 9.53
C GLU A 330 -25.57 -23.11 10.80
N ALA A 331 -24.79 -23.62 11.76
CA ALA A 331 -24.38 -22.87 12.95
C ALA A 331 -23.24 -21.88 12.67
N VAL A 332 -22.25 -22.29 11.87
CA VAL A 332 -21.00 -21.52 11.65
C VAL A 332 -21.16 -20.43 10.58
N ALA A 333 -21.94 -20.66 9.54
CA ALA A 333 -22.19 -19.73 8.43
C ALA A 333 -23.65 -19.80 7.93
N PRO A 334 -24.63 -19.48 8.79
CA PRO A 334 -26.07 -19.57 8.46
C PRO A 334 -26.47 -18.71 7.25
N ASP A 335 -25.82 -17.57 7.07
CA ASP A 335 -26.07 -16.63 5.99
C ASP A 335 -25.69 -17.21 4.62
N PHE A 336 -24.57 -17.95 4.55
CA PHE A 336 -24.18 -18.66 3.33
C PHE A 336 -25.22 -19.74 2.95
N VAL A 337 -25.61 -20.60 3.90
CA VAL A 337 -26.57 -21.69 3.65
C VAL A 337 -27.90 -21.13 3.15
N ARG A 338 -28.38 -20.03 3.74
CA ARG A 338 -29.59 -19.33 3.29
C ARG A 338 -29.47 -18.76 1.88
N ASN A 339 -28.33 -18.17 1.54
CA ASN A 339 -28.15 -17.53 0.23
C ASN A 339 -28.00 -18.55 -0.90
N ILE A 340 -27.30 -19.66 -0.67
CA ILE A 340 -27.11 -20.69 -1.69
C ILE A 340 -28.41 -21.49 -1.94
N THR A 341 -29.20 -21.74 -0.90
CA THR A 341 -30.52 -22.39 -1.05
C THR A 341 -31.50 -21.49 -1.80
N ARG A 342 -31.56 -20.20 -1.49
CA ARG A 342 -32.36 -19.19 -2.23
C ARG A 342 -31.97 -19.06 -3.70
N LYS A 343 -30.67 -18.99 -4.02
CA LYS A 343 -30.19 -18.86 -5.41
C LYS A 343 -30.21 -20.19 -6.19
N GLY A 344 -30.28 -21.33 -5.51
CA GLY A 344 -30.28 -22.68 -6.09
C GLY A 344 -31.67 -23.28 -6.35
N LEU A 345 -32.70 -22.78 -5.65
CA LEU A 345 -34.11 -23.08 -5.86
C LEU A 345 -34.72 -21.84 -6.52
N GLY A 346 -35.13 -21.90 -7.78
CA GLY A 346 -35.63 -20.76 -8.58
C GLY A 346 -36.93 -20.10 -8.09
N LYS A 347 -37.03 -19.74 -6.82
CA LYS A 347 -38.06 -18.88 -6.25
C LYS A 347 -37.43 -17.53 -5.93
N GLU A 348 -37.57 -16.59 -6.86
CA GLU A 348 -37.56 -15.17 -6.53
C GLU A 348 -38.74 -14.90 -5.60
N THR A 349 -38.53 -15.03 -4.29
CA THR A 349 -39.46 -14.50 -3.30
C THR A 349 -38.90 -13.19 -2.76
N SER A 350 -39.69 -12.14 -2.99
CA SER A 350 -39.64 -10.81 -2.42
C SER A 350 -39.04 -10.74 -1.01
N ILE A 351 -38.28 -9.68 -0.78
CA ILE A 351 -37.50 -9.29 0.41
C ILE A 351 -38.30 -9.23 1.74
N GLN A 352 -39.57 -9.61 1.82
CA GLN A 352 -40.46 -9.20 2.91
C GLN A 352 -40.74 -10.20 4.05
N SER A 353 -40.20 -11.42 4.09
CA SER A 353 -40.45 -12.31 5.24
C SER A 353 -39.15 -12.90 5.82
N LEU A 354 -38.47 -12.09 6.62
CA LEU A 354 -37.43 -12.56 7.54
C LEU A 354 -38.10 -13.34 8.68
N ALA A 355 -37.83 -14.64 8.76
CA ALA A 355 -37.90 -15.33 10.05
C ALA A 355 -36.92 -14.63 10.99
N ARG A 356 -37.46 -14.01 12.04
CA ARG A 356 -36.70 -13.35 13.11
C ARG A 356 -35.80 -14.38 13.78
N ASP A 357 -34.51 -14.08 13.82
CA ASP A 357 -33.61 -14.64 14.82
C ASP A 357 -34.19 -14.22 16.20
N PRO A 358 -34.60 -15.14 17.10
CA PRO A 358 -35.16 -14.78 18.39
C PRO A 358 -34.21 -13.93 19.23
N ASP A 359 -32.90 -14.07 18.98
CA ASP A 359 -31.81 -13.39 19.67
C ASP A 359 -31.36 -12.10 18.98
N ALA A 360 -31.98 -11.71 17.84
CA ALA A 360 -31.70 -10.40 17.26
C ALA A 360 -32.35 -9.30 18.11
N PRO A 361 -31.60 -8.24 18.48
CA PRO A 361 -32.19 -7.07 19.11
C PRO A 361 -33.32 -6.56 18.21
N LYS A 362 -34.53 -6.47 18.78
CA LYS A 362 -35.69 -5.94 18.06
C LYS A 362 -35.40 -4.47 17.77
N PRO A 363 -35.73 -3.95 16.58
CA PRO A 363 -35.66 -2.51 16.34
C PRO A 363 -36.46 -1.83 17.46
N PRO A 364 -35.89 -0.81 18.14
CA PRO A 364 -36.62 -0.09 19.17
C PRO A 364 -37.91 0.45 18.55
N LYS A 365 -39.03 0.36 19.29
CA LYS A 365 -40.28 1.00 18.86
C LYS A 365 -39.99 2.48 18.61
N ARG A 366 -40.61 3.06 17.58
CA ARG A 366 -40.63 4.52 17.41
C ARG A 366 -40.94 5.13 18.78
N PRO A 367 -40.09 6.01 19.32
CA PRO A 367 -40.44 6.70 20.55
C PRO A 367 -41.71 7.50 20.27
N ASP A 368 -42.75 7.29 21.09
CA ASP A 368 -43.91 8.17 21.06
C ASP A 368 -43.43 9.58 21.38
N PRO A 369 -43.92 10.63 20.69
CA PRO A 369 -43.59 12.00 21.06
C PRO A 369 -43.94 12.20 22.55
N PRO A 370 -43.09 12.89 23.33
CA PRO A 370 -43.32 13.05 24.75
C PRO A 370 -44.71 13.66 25.00
N GLU A 371 -45.60 12.96 25.72
CA GLU A 371 -46.85 13.56 26.20
C GLU A 371 -46.50 14.69 27.16
N PRO A 372 -47.09 15.90 27.02
CA PRO A 372 -46.87 16.97 27.97
C PRO A 372 -47.30 16.50 29.37
N PRO A 373 -46.61 16.94 30.45
CA PRO A 373 -46.95 16.52 31.80
C PRO A 373 -48.42 16.81 32.10
N LYS A 374 -49.20 15.77 32.43
CA LYS A 374 -50.58 15.91 32.90
C LYS A 374 -50.55 16.62 34.25
N THR A 375 -50.68 17.94 34.24
CA THR A 375 -50.78 18.74 35.47
C THR A 375 -52.07 18.37 36.20
N GLY A 376 -51.94 17.73 37.37
CA GLY A 376 -53.08 17.41 38.23
C GLY A 376 -53.85 18.67 38.65
N PHE A 377 -55.17 18.53 38.82
CA PHE A 377 -56.14 19.62 39.08
C PHE A 377 -55.71 20.59 40.21
N LEU A 378 -54.98 20.10 41.22
CA LEU A 378 -54.50 20.88 42.37
C LEU A 378 -53.25 21.75 42.08
N SER A 379 -52.50 21.48 41.01
CA SER A 379 -51.29 22.25 40.64
C SER A 379 -51.58 23.57 39.89
N ARG A 380 -52.81 23.75 39.38
CA ARG A 380 -53.25 24.98 38.69
C ARG A 380 -53.51 26.16 39.62
N PHE A 381 -53.64 25.94 40.92
CA PHE A 381 -54.02 27.00 41.87
C PHE A 381 -52.83 27.67 42.58
N PHE A 382 -51.60 27.14 42.49
CA PHE A 382 -50.47 27.63 43.31
C PHE A 382 -49.10 27.72 42.61
N LYS A 383 -49.00 27.76 41.28
CA LYS A 383 -47.72 28.03 40.58
C LYS A 383 -47.86 29.16 39.54
N THR A 384 -46.96 30.13 39.62
CA THR A 384 -46.66 31.08 38.53
C THR A 384 -46.34 30.29 37.26
N ARG A 385 -46.99 30.66 36.14
CA ARG A 385 -46.73 30.07 34.82
C ARG A 385 -45.23 30.21 34.51
N PRO A 386 -44.50 29.11 34.20
CA PRO A 386 -43.09 29.20 33.85
C PRO A 386 -42.91 30.01 32.56
N LYS A 387 -41.89 30.85 32.54
CA LYS A 387 -41.47 31.67 31.39
C LYS A 387 -41.00 30.72 30.28
N THR A 388 -41.43 30.94 29.04
CA THR A 388 -41.03 30.09 27.90
C THR A 388 -40.07 30.83 26.98
N LEU A 389 -39.31 30.08 26.17
CA LEU A 389 -38.45 30.66 25.15
C LEU A 389 -39.26 31.46 24.12
N GLU A 390 -40.42 30.95 23.69
CA GLU A 390 -41.33 31.62 22.75
C GLU A 390 -41.73 33.03 23.23
N GLU A 391 -41.98 33.22 24.53
CA GLU A 391 -42.31 34.53 25.12
C GLU A 391 -41.13 35.52 25.11
N LEU A 392 -39.89 35.02 24.99
CA LEU A 392 -38.66 35.84 24.97
C LEU A 392 -38.18 36.18 23.56
N LEU A 393 -38.44 35.33 22.57
CA LEU A 393 -37.97 35.51 21.19
C LEU A 393 -38.36 36.86 20.55
N PRO A 394 -39.56 37.45 20.82
CA PRO A 394 -39.90 38.79 20.33
C PRO A 394 -39.15 39.92 21.04
N LYS A 395 -38.74 39.71 22.29
CA LYS A 395 -38.15 40.76 23.16
C LYS A 395 -36.64 40.84 23.02
N PHE A 396 -36.00 39.70 22.84
CA PHE A 396 -34.55 39.59 22.83
C PHE A 396 -34.10 38.84 21.58
N ARG A 397 -33.13 39.40 20.87
CA ARG A 397 -32.49 38.72 19.75
C ARG A 397 -31.70 37.49 20.24
N ASN A 398 -30.95 37.66 21.32
CA ASN A 398 -30.13 36.63 21.96
C ASN A 398 -30.61 36.43 23.40
N VAL A 399 -30.74 35.18 23.83
CA VAL A 399 -31.20 34.81 25.18
C VAL A 399 -30.06 34.09 25.88
N ARG A 400 -29.80 34.47 27.14
CA ARG A 400 -28.69 33.91 27.91
C ARG A 400 -29.08 33.57 29.35
N ASP A 401 -28.54 32.48 29.87
CA ASP A 401 -28.54 32.09 31.29
C ASP A 401 -29.94 32.07 31.93
N GLU A 402 -30.93 31.52 31.21
CA GLU A 402 -32.33 31.47 31.64
C GLU A 402 -32.84 30.03 31.76
N GLU A 403 -33.67 29.79 32.78
CA GLU A 403 -34.36 28.51 32.99
C GLU A 403 -35.74 28.53 32.33
N LEU A 404 -35.86 27.82 31.21
CA LEU A 404 -37.04 27.83 30.32
C LEU A 404 -37.51 26.40 29.97
N PRO A 405 -37.64 25.47 30.95
CA PRO A 405 -37.99 24.09 30.66
C PRO A 405 -39.41 23.96 30.08
N TYR A 406 -39.66 22.89 29.33
CA TYR A 406 -40.96 22.61 28.69
C TYR A 406 -41.44 23.72 27.73
N SER A 407 -40.51 24.48 27.14
CA SER A 407 -40.85 25.49 26.14
C SER A 407 -41.45 24.84 24.89
N LEU A 408 -42.49 25.44 24.33
CA LEU A 408 -43.05 25.08 23.02
C LEU A 408 -42.67 26.18 22.04
N VAL A 409 -41.98 25.83 20.95
CA VAL A 409 -41.48 26.78 19.95
C VAL A 409 -41.91 26.26 18.57
N GLU A 410 -43.04 26.75 18.08
CA GLU A 410 -43.62 26.31 16.81
C GLU A 410 -43.51 27.39 15.74
N LYS A 411 -43.02 27.04 14.54
CA LYS A 411 -42.95 27.93 13.36
C LYS A 411 -42.16 29.22 13.58
N GLU A 412 -41.26 29.22 14.55
CA GLU A 412 -40.42 30.37 14.88
C GLU A 412 -39.15 30.43 14.03
N ASN A 413 -38.71 31.66 13.76
CA ASN A 413 -37.43 31.95 13.10
C ASN A 413 -36.34 32.27 14.15
N LEU A 414 -35.39 31.35 14.28
CA LEU A 414 -34.23 31.48 15.16
C LEU A 414 -32.94 31.88 14.43
N ASP A 415 -33.05 32.33 13.17
CA ASP A 415 -31.93 32.60 12.29
C ASP A 415 -30.99 33.68 12.88
N GLY A 416 -29.70 33.37 12.91
CA GLY A 416 -28.64 34.25 13.38
C GLY A 416 -28.73 34.63 14.86
N ARG A 417 -29.58 33.98 15.66
CA ARG A 417 -29.70 34.18 17.11
C ARG A 417 -28.61 33.43 17.87
N GLU A 418 -28.34 33.90 19.08
CA GLU A 418 -27.47 33.23 20.05
C GLU A 418 -28.26 32.84 21.31
N LEU A 419 -28.23 31.55 21.64
CA LEU A 419 -28.89 30.95 22.79
C LEU A 419 -27.82 30.28 23.66
N THR A 420 -27.46 30.91 24.79
CA THR A 420 -26.30 30.47 25.59
C THR A 420 -26.71 30.20 27.04
N GLY A 421 -26.26 29.11 27.64
CA GLY A 421 -26.52 28.87 29.08
C GLY A 421 -27.98 28.59 29.44
N LEU A 422 -28.83 28.23 28.47
CA LEU A 422 -30.26 28.04 28.73
C LEU A 422 -30.55 26.64 29.29
N VAL A 423 -31.58 26.53 30.13
CA VAL A 423 -32.15 25.24 30.53
C VAL A 423 -33.49 25.06 29.80
N LEU A 424 -33.46 24.30 28.71
CA LEU A 424 -34.59 24.00 27.81
C LEU A 424 -34.99 22.52 27.90
N SER A 425 -34.77 21.88 29.04
CA SER A 425 -35.11 20.48 29.30
C SER A 425 -36.55 20.16 28.89
N SER A 426 -36.74 19.05 28.17
CA SER A 426 -38.04 18.57 27.70
C SER A 426 -38.86 19.59 26.89
N SER A 427 -38.20 20.54 26.22
CA SER A 427 -38.85 21.50 25.31
C SER A 427 -39.17 20.88 23.95
N ALA A 428 -40.12 21.45 23.20
CA ALA A 428 -40.48 21.03 21.86
C ALA A 428 -40.29 22.16 20.85
N PHE A 429 -39.63 21.83 19.74
CA PHE A 429 -39.42 22.69 18.59
C PHE A 429 -40.09 22.04 17.38
N SER A 430 -41.01 22.74 16.72
CA SER A 430 -41.70 22.24 15.53
C SER A 430 -41.67 23.26 14.40
N ASP A 431 -41.31 22.80 13.20
CA ASP A 431 -41.28 23.63 11.99
C ASP A 431 -40.43 24.92 12.14
N THR A 432 -39.35 24.86 12.93
CA THR A 432 -38.49 26.02 13.22
C THR A 432 -37.31 26.14 12.25
N SER A 433 -36.90 27.38 11.95
CA SER A 433 -35.69 27.68 11.17
C SER A 433 -34.54 28.11 12.08
N MET A 434 -33.34 27.56 11.83
CA MET A 434 -32.11 27.81 12.57
C MET A 434 -30.93 28.09 11.62
N LEU A 435 -31.08 29.06 10.70
CA LEU A 435 -30.01 29.47 9.80
C LEU A 435 -28.94 30.26 10.57
N ARG A 436 -27.71 29.75 10.64
CA ARG A 436 -26.55 30.38 11.31
C ARG A 436 -26.80 30.70 12.78
N THR A 437 -27.72 29.98 13.43
CA THR A 437 -27.98 30.06 14.87
C THR A 437 -26.80 29.50 15.66
N ARG A 438 -26.51 30.09 16.82
CA ARG A 438 -25.50 29.59 17.75
C ARG A 438 -26.17 29.18 19.06
N ILE A 439 -26.02 27.91 19.43
CA ILE A 439 -26.48 27.39 20.73
C ILE A 439 -25.25 26.90 21.48
N ALA A 440 -25.01 27.46 22.67
CA ALA A 440 -23.82 27.13 23.46
C ALA A 440 -24.18 26.83 24.91
N SER A 441 -23.52 25.84 25.51
CA SER A 441 -23.64 25.53 26.95
C SER A 441 -25.09 25.43 27.43
N THR A 442 -25.97 24.90 26.59
CA THR A 442 -27.43 24.88 26.80
C THR A 442 -27.87 23.45 27.05
N THR A 443 -28.81 23.26 27.97
CA THR A 443 -29.37 21.96 28.32
C THR A 443 -30.68 21.75 27.55
N LEU A 444 -30.71 20.76 26.68
CA LEU A 444 -31.84 20.32 25.84
C LEU A 444 -32.13 18.84 26.07
N ASP A 445 -31.89 18.33 27.28
CA ASP A 445 -32.12 16.94 27.63
C ASP A 445 -33.62 16.59 27.50
N GLY A 446 -33.91 15.48 26.84
CA GLY A 446 -35.27 15.06 26.53
C GLY A 446 -36.06 16.00 25.61
N ALA A 447 -35.43 17.02 24.99
CA ALA A 447 -36.11 17.92 24.06
C ALA A 447 -36.51 17.20 22.76
N SER A 448 -37.53 17.72 22.07
CA SER A 448 -38.00 17.21 20.77
C SER A 448 -37.91 18.26 19.67
N PHE A 449 -37.50 17.83 18.48
CA PHE A 449 -37.36 18.66 17.28
C PHE A 449 -38.07 17.95 16.13
N SER A 450 -39.10 18.58 15.57
CA SER A 450 -39.90 18.00 14.49
C SER A 450 -39.93 18.92 13.29
N ASN A 451 -39.52 18.41 12.13
CA ASN A 451 -39.52 19.15 10.85
C ASN A 451 -38.75 20.48 10.90
N CYS A 452 -37.72 20.57 11.73
CA CYS A 452 -36.88 21.76 11.82
C CYS A 452 -35.87 21.82 10.67
N THR A 453 -35.39 23.01 10.34
CA THR A 453 -34.30 23.22 9.37
C THR A 453 -33.17 24.01 10.01
N ALA A 454 -31.97 23.46 10.04
CA ALA A 454 -30.76 24.13 10.52
C ALA A 454 -29.71 24.17 9.40
N ALA A 455 -29.21 25.37 9.09
CA ALA A 455 -28.20 25.55 8.06
C ALA A 455 -27.06 26.44 8.58
N GLY A 456 -25.83 25.95 8.58
CA GLY A 456 -24.68 26.69 9.12
C GLY A 456 -24.77 26.97 10.63
N ALA A 457 -25.63 26.26 11.36
CA ALA A 457 -25.79 26.43 12.80
C ALA A 457 -24.60 25.82 13.57
N THR A 458 -24.29 26.37 14.74
CA THR A 458 -23.27 25.85 15.64
C THR A 458 -23.89 25.49 16.99
N PHE A 459 -23.68 24.24 17.40
CA PHE A 459 -24.00 23.72 18.72
C PHE A 459 -22.68 23.42 19.44
N SER A 460 -22.42 24.06 20.57
CA SER A 460 -21.17 23.91 21.33
C SER A 460 -21.44 23.59 22.79
N GLY A 461 -20.99 22.44 23.28
CA GLY A 461 -21.21 22.02 24.66
C GLY A 461 -22.69 21.90 25.03
N VAL A 462 -23.55 21.57 24.07
CA VAL A 462 -25.00 21.42 24.27
C VAL A 462 -25.31 20.01 24.75
N ASP A 463 -26.17 19.89 25.77
CA ASP A 463 -26.66 18.61 26.25
C ASP A 463 -27.97 18.23 25.56
N PHE A 464 -27.91 17.29 24.64
CA PHE A 464 -29.02 16.66 23.94
C PHE A 464 -29.31 15.25 24.45
N THR A 465 -28.95 14.93 25.70
CA THR A 465 -29.17 13.60 26.28
C THR A 465 -30.63 13.18 26.12
N LYS A 466 -30.87 12.04 25.46
CA LYS A 466 -32.20 11.51 25.15
C LYS A 466 -33.14 12.46 24.38
N ALA A 467 -32.60 13.48 23.70
CA ALA A 467 -33.39 14.31 22.81
C ALA A 467 -33.86 13.51 21.57
N ALA A 468 -34.95 13.95 20.93
CA ALA A 468 -35.53 13.31 19.76
C ALA A 468 -35.63 14.30 18.60
N PHE A 469 -35.10 13.91 17.43
CA PHE A 469 -35.19 14.65 16.18
C PHE A 469 -35.95 13.82 15.15
N HIS A 470 -36.99 14.40 14.57
CA HIS A 470 -37.81 13.80 13.55
C HIS A 470 -37.90 14.72 12.32
N GLY A 471 -37.65 14.20 11.12
CA GLY A 471 -37.82 14.96 9.87
C GLY A 471 -36.95 16.21 9.77
N THR A 472 -35.88 16.31 10.57
CA THR A 472 -35.07 17.53 10.70
C THR A 472 -33.91 17.51 9.71
N THR A 473 -33.65 18.65 9.06
CA THR A 473 -32.57 18.82 8.10
C THR A 473 -31.44 19.66 8.71
N PHE A 474 -30.22 19.14 8.63
CA PHE A 474 -28.98 19.82 9.02
C PHE A 474 -28.05 19.96 7.82
N THR A 475 -27.74 21.19 7.43
CA THR A 475 -26.80 21.47 6.34
C THR A 475 -25.64 22.31 6.85
N LYS A 476 -24.40 21.84 6.71
CA LYS A 476 -23.18 22.56 7.12
C LYS A 476 -23.18 22.97 8.60
N CYS A 477 -23.85 22.19 9.45
CA CYS A 477 -23.92 22.45 10.89
C CYS A 477 -22.68 21.87 11.61
N ALA A 478 -22.32 22.50 12.73
CA ALA A 478 -21.22 22.04 13.57
C ALA A 478 -21.73 21.69 14.98
N PHE A 479 -21.47 20.47 15.41
CA PHE A 479 -21.67 19.96 16.76
C PHE A 479 -20.30 19.78 17.40
N ASN A 480 -19.97 20.63 18.36
CA ASN A 480 -18.70 20.60 19.08
C ASN A 480 -18.95 20.24 20.53
N ASP A 481 -18.31 19.19 21.02
CA ASP A 481 -18.31 18.77 22.42
C ASP A 481 -19.74 18.60 23.00
N CYS A 482 -20.69 18.25 22.12
CA CYS A 482 -22.09 18.04 22.50
C CYS A 482 -22.29 16.65 23.13
N VAL A 483 -23.19 16.58 24.12
CA VAL A 483 -23.63 15.33 24.73
C VAL A 483 -24.89 14.89 24.02
N LEU A 484 -24.80 13.82 23.24
CA LEU A 484 -25.85 13.24 22.42
C LEU A 484 -26.15 11.80 22.89
N THR A 485 -25.86 11.48 24.16
CA THR A 485 -26.04 10.15 24.72
C THR A 485 -27.51 9.74 24.68
N GLY A 486 -27.82 8.61 24.07
CA GLY A 486 -29.20 8.12 23.92
C GLY A 486 -30.10 8.98 23.02
N VAL A 487 -29.55 9.92 22.24
CA VAL A 487 -30.32 10.74 21.30
C VAL A 487 -30.98 9.86 20.23
N THR A 488 -32.17 10.25 19.75
CA THR A 488 -32.83 9.60 18.61
C THR A 488 -32.93 10.54 17.41
N PHE A 489 -32.40 10.12 16.27
CA PHE A 489 -32.60 10.76 14.97
C PHE A 489 -33.44 9.84 14.07
N THR A 490 -34.62 10.30 13.66
CA THR A 490 -35.53 9.55 12.78
C THR A 490 -35.84 10.39 11.54
N ASP A 491 -35.67 9.80 10.36
CA ASP A 491 -35.96 10.47 9.08
C ASP A 491 -35.23 11.83 8.95
N CYS A 492 -33.99 11.94 9.45
CA CYS A 492 -33.20 13.17 9.43
C CYS A 492 -32.20 13.20 8.26
N GLU A 493 -31.84 14.40 7.83
CA GLU A 493 -30.82 14.62 6.81
C GLU A 493 -29.64 15.42 7.36
N PHE A 494 -28.43 14.90 7.18
CA PHE A 494 -27.18 15.58 7.50
C PHE A 494 -26.36 15.71 6.23
N ASP A 495 -26.09 16.95 5.82
CA ASP A 495 -25.27 17.26 4.66
C ASP A 495 -24.13 18.19 5.05
N GLU A 496 -22.89 17.78 4.79
CA GLU A 496 -21.67 18.51 5.16
C GLU A 496 -21.56 18.88 6.66
N CYS A 497 -22.21 18.11 7.55
CA CYS A 497 -22.19 18.36 8.98
C CYS A 497 -20.90 17.86 9.66
N ARG A 498 -20.53 18.49 10.77
CA ARG A 498 -19.34 18.11 11.56
C ARG A 498 -19.73 17.80 13.00
N PHE A 499 -19.26 16.66 13.49
CA PHE A 499 -19.33 16.24 14.89
C PHE A 499 -17.90 16.12 15.40
N ARG A 500 -17.54 16.94 16.40
CA ARG A 500 -16.21 16.94 17.00
C ARG A 500 -16.35 16.80 18.51
N GLY A 501 -15.65 15.84 19.10
CA GLY A 501 -15.66 15.68 20.57
C GLY A 501 -17.00 15.22 21.13
N CYS A 502 -17.93 14.74 20.29
CA CYS A 502 -19.29 14.44 20.73
C CYS A 502 -19.39 13.10 21.46
N SER A 503 -20.25 13.02 22.47
CA SER A 503 -20.68 11.76 23.06
C SER A 503 -21.99 11.33 22.41
N MET A 504 -21.95 10.35 21.50
CA MET A 504 -23.13 9.74 20.87
C MET A 504 -23.32 8.29 21.33
N GLY A 505 -22.92 8.00 22.57
CA GLY A 505 -23.08 6.69 23.18
C GLY A 505 -24.57 6.30 23.25
N GLU A 506 -24.89 5.05 22.91
CA GLU A 506 -26.28 4.55 22.92
C GLU A 506 -27.27 5.33 22.01
N ALA A 507 -26.77 6.19 21.10
CA ALA A 507 -27.60 6.93 20.16
C ALA A 507 -28.34 6.01 19.18
N THR A 508 -29.54 6.39 18.77
CA THR A 508 -30.35 5.67 17.78
C THR A 508 -30.56 6.52 16.54
N VAL A 509 -30.05 6.08 15.40
CA VAL A 509 -30.20 6.75 14.09
C VAL A 509 -31.02 5.84 13.18
N GLN A 510 -32.17 6.32 12.70
CA GLN A 510 -33.12 5.54 11.92
C GLN A 510 -33.50 6.27 10.64
N GLN A 511 -33.47 5.55 9.52
CA GLN A 511 -33.95 6.03 8.22
C GLN A 511 -33.35 7.39 7.81
N SER A 512 -32.13 7.67 8.27
CA SER A 512 -31.51 8.99 8.12
C SER A 512 -30.37 8.95 7.10
N ASN A 513 -30.12 10.11 6.50
CA ASN A 513 -29.10 10.30 5.46
C ASN A 513 -27.94 11.11 6.02
N LEU A 514 -26.71 10.58 5.95
CA LEU A 514 -25.47 11.28 6.28
C LEU A 514 -24.64 11.38 5.01
N ARG A 515 -24.41 12.60 4.51
CA ARG A 515 -23.64 12.89 3.30
C ARG A 515 -22.54 13.87 3.63
N PHE A 516 -21.31 13.59 3.19
CA PHE A 516 -20.16 14.49 3.38
C PHE A 516 -19.89 14.91 4.82
N CYS A 517 -20.31 14.10 5.80
CA CYS A 517 -20.18 14.46 7.21
C CYS A 517 -18.80 14.05 7.76
N GLY A 518 -18.27 14.86 8.67
CA GLY A 518 -17.07 14.56 9.44
C GLY A 518 -17.42 14.23 10.89
N ILE A 519 -17.03 13.04 11.36
CA ILE A 519 -17.23 12.59 12.74
C ILE A 519 -15.85 12.33 13.33
N THR A 520 -15.37 13.26 14.16
CA THR A 520 -13.99 13.31 14.63
C THR A 520 -13.94 13.24 16.15
N ALA A 521 -13.07 12.38 16.71
CA ALA A 521 -12.89 12.23 18.16
C ALA A 521 -14.26 12.09 18.86
N THR A 522 -15.07 11.12 18.42
CA THR A 522 -16.48 10.99 18.83
C THR A 522 -16.74 9.57 19.32
N SER A 523 -17.50 9.46 20.42
CA SER A 523 -17.96 8.19 20.97
C SER A 523 -19.27 7.79 20.31
N LEU A 524 -19.31 6.64 19.65
CA LEU A 524 -20.50 6.00 19.09
C LEU A 524 -20.74 4.64 19.76
N ALA A 525 -20.17 4.44 20.96
CA ALA A 525 -20.20 3.17 21.65
C ALA A 525 -21.65 2.77 22.00
N GLY A 526 -22.03 1.54 21.67
CA GLY A 526 -23.39 1.04 21.86
C GLY A 526 -24.48 1.70 21.01
N SER A 527 -24.13 2.62 20.09
CA SER A 527 -25.09 3.26 19.18
C SER A 527 -25.70 2.28 18.19
N SER A 528 -26.85 2.63 17.63
CA SER A 528 -27.60 1.80 16.70
C SER A 528 -28.05 2.58 15.47
N PHE A 529 -27.67 2.10 14.29
CA PHE A 529 -28.04 2.65 12.99
C PHE A 529 -28.95 1.66 12.26
N TYR A 530 -30.13 2.11 11.84
CA TYR A 530 -31.13 1.30 11.17
C TYR A 530 -31.58 1.92 9.85
N ASN A 531 -31.38 1.21 8.74
CA ASN A 531 -31.79 1.64 7.39
C ASN A 531 -31.26 3.05 7.02
N CYS A 532 -30.03 3.37 7.42
CA CYS A 532 -29.40 4.65 7.14
C CYS A 532 -28.58 4.62 5.84
N SER A 533 -28.48 5.78 5.19
CA SER A 533 -27.58 5.98 4.05
C SER A 533 -26.40 6.85 4.47
N ILE A 534 -25.20 6.28 4.45
CA ILE A 534 -23.96 6.95 4.87
C ILE A 534 -23.03 7.03 3.66
N LEU A 535 -22.95 8.22 3.07
CA LEU A 535 -22.27 8.48 1.81
C LEU A 535 -21.12 9.45 2.03
N THR A 536 -19.92 9.07 1.59
CA THR A 536 -18.74 9.94 1.60
C THR A 536 -18.50 10.61 2.96
N THR A 537 -18.74 9.86 4.03
CA THR A 537 -18.60 10.32 5.43
C THR A 537 -17.27 9.85 5.99
N ARG A 538 -16.59 10.71 6.76
CA ARG A 538 -15.34 10.40 7.43
C ARG A 538 -15.56 10.21 8.93
N PHE A 539 -15.23 9.03 9.43
CA PHE A 539 -15.07 8.73 10.85
C PHE A 539 -13.58 8.76 11.19
N GLU A 540 -13.16 9.68 12.04
CA GLU A 540 -11.75 9.85 12.43
C GLU A 540 -11.63 9.78 13.96
N ALA A 541 -10.80 8.87 14.47
CA ALA A 541 -10.74 8.64 15.91
C ALA A 541 -12.15 8.44 16.49
N ALA A 542 -12.95 7.57 15.88
CA ALA A 542 -14.30 7.26 16.32
C ALA A 542 -14.33 5.90 17.02
N ASP A 543 -15.08 5.81 18.11
CA ASP A 543 -15.30 4.55 18.82
C ASP A 543 -16.68 3.98 18.53
N LEU A 544 -16.75 2.90 17.75
CA LEU A 544 -17.98 2.18 17.43
C LEU A 544 -18.13 0.91 18.28
N THR A 545 -17.45 0.81 19.42
CA THR A 545 -17.49 -0.40 20.26
C THR A 545 -18.92 -0.78 20.64
N PHE A 546 -19.33 -2.03 20.35
CA PHE A 546 -20.70 -2.54 20.50
C PHE A 546 -21.79 -1.83 19.68
N ALA A 547 -21.44 -1.08 18.64
CA ALA A 547 -22.45 -0.46 17.77
C ALA A 547 -23.22 -1.51 16.95
N GLU A 548 -24.47 -1.21 16.61
CA GLU A 548 -25.34 -2.02 15.76
C GLU A 548 -25.61 -1.31 14.44
N LEU A 549 -25.31 -1.95 13.31
CA LEU A 549 -25.49 -1.43 11.96
C LEU A 549 -26.40 -2.39 11.19
N LEU A 550 -27.67 -2.01 10.98
CA LEU A 550 -28.69 -2.88 10.37
C LEU A 550 -29.30 -2.22 9.13
N GLY A 551 -29.22 -2.88 7.96
CA GLY A 551 -29.86 -2.37 6.74
C GLY A 551 -29.21 -1.10 6.18
N CYS A 552 -28.00 -0.76 6.62
CA CYS A 552 -27.34 0.50 6.27
C CYS A 552 -26.51 0.39 4.98
N THR A 553 -26.42 1.50 4.25
CA THR A 553 -25.57 1.62 3.06
C THR A 553 -24.36 2.51 3.36
N PHE A 554 -23.15 1.98 3.21
CA PHE A 554 -21.88 2.69 3.35
C PHE A 554 -21.19 2.77 1.99
N ARG A 555 -21.07 3.99 1.43
CA ARG A 555 -20.39 4.21 0.14
C ARG A 555 -19.35 5.32 0.25
N GLY A 556 -18.09 5.02 -0.10
CA GLY A 556 -17.00 6.00 -0.02
C GLY A 556 -16.67 6.43 1.41
N VAL A 557 -16.93 5.58 2.40
CA VAL A 557 -16.75 5.90 3.83
C VAL A 557 -15.30 5.66 4.26
N GLU A 558 -14.76 6.58 5.06
CA GLU A 558 -13.41 6.47 5.64
C GLU A 558 -13.51 6.23 7.15
N PHE A 559 -12.95 5.13 7.64
CA PHE A 559 -12.70 4.89 9.06
C PHE A 559 -11.21 5.08 9.33
N LEU A 560 -10.81 6.28 9.73
CA LEU A 560 -9.44 6.65 10.06
C LEU A 560 -9.21 6.44 11.56
N SER A 561 -8.25 5.61 11.93
CA SER A 561 -7.91 5.35 13.35
C SER A 561 -9.16 5.11 14.21
N SER A 562 -10.10 4.30 13.74
CA SER A 562 -11.38 4.04 14.40
C SER A 562 -11.43 2.65 15.01
N VAL A 563 -12.21 2.49 16.07
CA VAL A 563 -12.35 1.23 16.82
C VAL A 563 -13.68 0.58 16.46
N LEU A 564 -13.63 -0.58 15.80
CA LEU A 564 -14.80 -1.41 15.52
C LEU A 564 -14.68 -2.72 16.32
N HIS A 565 -14.89 -2.62 17.63
CA HIS A 565 -14.88 -3.76 18.54
C HIS A 565 -16.31 -4.26 18.80
N ALA A 566 -16.54 -5.57 18.65
CA ALA A 566 -17.84 -6.18 18.93
C ALA A 566 -19.03 -5.52 18.21
N VAL A 567 -18.80 -4.95 17.02
CA VAL A 567 -19.84 -4.35 16.18
C VAL A 567 -20.73 -5.45 15.61
N TYR A 568 -22.04 -5.21 15.59
CA TYR A 568 -23.00 -6.09 14.93
C TYR A 568 -23.42 -5.48 13.59
N VAL A 569 -23.09 -6.14 12.48
CA VAL A 569 -23.40 -5.69 11.11
C VAL A 569 -24.34 -6.69 10.45
N ARG A 570 -25.51 -6.22 9.99
CA ARG A 570 -26.48 -7.09 9.30
C ARG A 570 -27.18 -6.39 8.14
N ASP A 571 -27.33 -7.13 7.04
CA ASP A 571 -28.05 -6.67 5.84
C ASP A 571 -27.54 -5.31 5.31
N CYS A 572 -26.23 -5.04 5.45
CA CYS A 572 -25.61 -3.79 5.04
C CYS A 572 -24.92 -3.88 3.67
N GLU A 573 -24.75 -2.75 3.00
CA GLU A 573 -23.87 -2.60 1.83
C GLU A 573 -22.60 -1.84 2.24
N LEU A 574 -21.41 -2.40 2.00
CA LEU A 574 -20.13 -1.71 2.22
C LEU A 574 -19.34 -1.65 0.92
N THR A 575 -19.37 -0.50 0.25
CA THR A 575 -18.68 -0.29 -1.04
C THR A 575 -17.68 0.86 -0.93
N SER A 576 -16.44 0.65 -1.39
CA SER A 576 -15.35 1.64 -1.30
C SER A 576 -15.09 2.17 0.12
N VAL A 577 -15.09 1.25 1.10
CA VAL A 577 -14.76 1.59 2.49
C VAL A 577 -13.24 1.52 2.69
N GLU A 578 -12.65 2.62 3.17
CA GLU A 578 -11.25 2.68 3.59
C GLU A 578 -11.15 2.59 5.12
N MET A 579 -10.16 1.84 5.63
CA MET A 579 -9.97 1.67 7.09
C MET A 579 -8.49 1.78 7.51
N PRO A 580 -7.79 2.90 7.19
CA PRO A 580 -6.41 3.10 7.63
C PRO A 580 -6.34 3.16 9.16
N ARG A 581 -5.42 2.39 9.75
CA ARG A 581 -5.14 2.32 11.19
C ARG A 581 -6.34 1.93 12.08
N SER A 582 -7.44 1.50 11.50
CA SER A 582 -8.61 1.03 12.23
C SER A 582 -8.51 -0.45 12.58
N THR A 583 -9.23 -0.89 13.61
CA THR A 583 -9.32 -2.30 13.99
C THR A 583 -10.74 -2.83 13.82
N VAL A 584 -10.86 -4.10 13.44
CA VAL A 584 -12.12 -4.86 13.48
C VAL A 584 -11.87 -6.11 14.29
N THR A 585 -12.46 -6.19 15.47
CA THR A 585 -12.25 -7.33 16.38
C THR A 585 -13.56 -7.74 17.03
N ARG A 586 -13.75 -9.06 17.20
CA ARG A 586 -14.93 -9.68 17.83
C ARG A 586 -16.29 -9.24 17.25
N SER A 587 -16.30 -8.70 16.04
CA SER A 587 -17.50 -8.19 15.40
C SER A 587 -18.30 -9.34 14.77
N VAL A 588 -19.61 -9.20 14.68
CA VAL A 588 -20.53 -10.19 14.10
C VAL A 588 -21.07 -9.65 12.79
N ILE A 589 -20.82 -10.34 11.69
CA ILE A 589 -21.24 -9.91 10.35
C ILE A 589 -22.20 -10.96 9.78
N LYS A 590 -23.46 -10.60 9.57
CA LYS A 590 -24.50 -11.49 9.03
C LYS A 590 -25.10 -10.90 7.75
N ASN A 591 -25.35 -11.72 6.73
CA ASN A 591 -25.99 -11.32 5.46
C ASN A 591 -25.38 -10.07 4.80
N THR A 592 -24.08 -9.84 4.99
CA THR A 592 -23.39 -8.62 4.56
C THR A 592 -22.10 -9.03 3.89
N ASP A 593 -21.88 -8.53 2.68
CA ASP A 593 -20.60 -8.67 2.01
C ASP A 593 -19.64 -7.55 2.44
N ALA A 594 -18.69 -7.90 3.30
CA ALA A 594 -17.68 -6.98 3.82
C ALA A 594 -16.30 -7.37 3.29
N ALA A 595 -15.99 -6.91 2.07
CA ALA A 595 -14.79 -7.31 1.32
C ALA A 595 -13.47 -6.82 1.93
N HIS A 596 -13.49 -5.82 2.82
CA HIS A 596 -12.27 -5.26 3.39
C HIS A 596 -11.51 -6.33 4.22
N PRO A 597 -10.16 -6.43 4.10
CA PRO A 597 -9.39 -7.53 4.69
C PRO A 597 -9.58 -7.68 6.21
N LEU A 598 -9.79 -6.58 6.94
CA LEU A 598 -10.08 -6.63 8.39
C LEU A 598 -11.39 -7.36 8.70
N PHE A 599 -12.45 -7.15 7.91
CA PHE A 599 -13.72 -7.85 8.07
C PHE A 599 -13.61 -9.32 7.69
N LEU A 600 -12.88 -9.64 6.61
CA LEU A 600 -12.61 -11.03 6.21
C LEU A 600 -11.80 -11.76 7.29
N ALA A 601 -10.78 -11.11 7.88
CA ALA A 601 -10.01 -11.66 8.99
C ALA A 601 -10.89 -11.93 10.21
N ASN A 602 -11.74 -10.96 10.57
CA ASN A 602 -12.71 -11.10 11.66
C ASN A 602 -13.69 -12.27 11.41
N ARG A 603 -14.25 -12.40 10.20
CA ARG A 603 -15.18 -13.48 9.83
C ARG A 603 -14.56 -14.86 9.96
N VAL A 604 -13.30 -15.04 9.51
CA VAL A 604 -12.59 -16.32 9.68
C VAL A 604 -12.38 -16.66 11.17
N ARG A 605 -12.02 -15.68 12.01
CA ARG A 605 -11.87 -15.88 13.46
C ARG A 605 -13.22 -16.24 14.10
N GLN A 606 -14.28 -15.55 13.72
CA GLN A 606 -15.64 -15.79 14.22
C GLN A 606 -16.11 -17.22 13.92
N MET A 607 -15.88 -17.72 12.71
CA MET A 607 -16.22 -19.09 12.35
C MET A 607 -15.50 -20.12 13.23
N THR A 608 -14.23 -19.89 13.59
CA THR A 608 -13.50 -20.74 14.53
C THR A 608 -14.08 -20.67 15.94
N VAL A 609 -14.56 -19.50 16.39
CA VAL A 609 -15.25 -19.37 17.68
C VAL A 609 -16.55 -20.17 17.68
N PHE A 610 -17.38 -20.03 16.65
CA PHE A 610 -18.63 -20.79 16.53
C PHE A 610 -18.41 -22.29 16.44
N ALA A 611 -17.37 -22.75 15.74
CA ALA A 611 -17.01 -24.17 15.73
C ALA A 611 -16.66 -24.70 17.15
N ARG A 612 -16.02 -23.90 17.99
CA ARG A 612 -15.72 -24.27 19.39
C ARG A 612 -16.99 -24.32 20.25
N GLU A 613 -17.95 -23.45 19.99
CA GLU A 613 -19.25 -23.48 20.67
C GLU A 613 -20.01 -24.75 20.28
N VAL A 614 -20.04 -25.10 18.99
CA VAL A 614 -20.64 -26.34 18.48
C VAL A 614 -19.99 -27.60 19.06
N GLU A 615 -18.66 -27.60 19.26
CA GLU A 615 -17.97 -28.71 19.95
C GLU A 615 -18.49 -28.90 21.38
N LYS A 616 -18.79 -27.82 22.10
CA LYS A 616 -19.26 -27.86 23.49
C LYS A 616 -20.75 -28.22 23.58
N SER A 617 -21.59 -27.66 22.70
CA SER A 617 -23.04 -27.84 22.74
C SER A 617 -23.53 -29.07 21.97
N GLY A 618 -22.68 -29.65 21.11
CA GLY A 618 -23.04 -30.66 20.13
C GLY A 618 -23.52 -30.05 18.80
N ALA A 619 -23.27 -30.79 17.70
CA ALA A 619 -23.70 -30.40 16.36
C ALA A 619 -25.23 -30.38 16.23
N PRO A 620 -25.85 -29.25 15.81
CA PRO A 620 -27.27 -29.23 15.55
C PRO A 620 -27.59 -30.15 14.36
N ARG A 621 -28.74 -30.84 14.43
CA ARG A 621 -29.24 -31.64 13.30
C ARG A 621 -29.76 -30.68 12.23
N THR A 622 -29.26 -30.81 11.01
CA THR A 622 -29.81 -30.10 9.85
C THR A 622 -31.24 -30.55 9.58
N LYS A 623 -32.06 -29.64 9.05
CA LYS A 623 -33.42 -29.95 8.57
C LYS A 623 -33.41 -30.63 7.19
N GLU A 624 -32.30 -30.53 6.46
CA GLU A 624 -32.13 -31.17 5.15
C GLU A 624 -31.95 -32.69 5.32
N THR A 625 -32.56 -33.46 4.43
CA THR A 625 -32.47 -34.94 4.43
C THR A 625 -31.78 -35.48 3.18
N ASP A 626 -31.60 -34.67 2.13
CA ASP A 626 -30.89 -35.06 0.92
C ASP A 626 -29.35 -34.89 1.07
N PRO A 627 -28.59 -35.99 1.17
CA PRO A 627 -27.13 -35.92 1.29
C PRO A 627 -26.44 -35.37 0.03
N PHE A 628 -27.05 -35.46 -1.16
CA PHE A 628 -26.47 -34.92 -2.39
C PHE A 628 -26.57 -33.40 -2.45
N LEU A 629 -27.71 -32.84 -2.01
CA LEU A 629 -27.83 -31.40 -1.82
C LEU A 629 -26.86 -30.89 -0.76
N ALA A 630 -26.73 -31.60 0.37
CA ALA A 630 -25.73 -31.27 1.39
C ALA A 630 -24.30 -31.27 0.84
N GLN A 631 -23.93 -32.28 0.03
CA GLN A 631 -22.65 -32.32 -0.67
C GLN A 631 -22.44 -31.12 -1.59
N LYS A 632 -23.45 -30.73 -2.37
CA LYS A 632 -23.39 -29.58 -3.27
C LYS A 632 -23.16 -28.26 -2.50
N VAL A 633 -23.88 -28.08 -1.40
CA VAL A 633 -23.74 -26.91 -0.51
C VAL A 633 -22.35 -26.87 0.12
N LEU A 634 -21.86 -27.99 0.67
CA LEU A 634 -20.54 -28.08 1.30
C LEU A 634 -19.39 -27.91 0.29
N THR A 635 -19.56 -28.40 -0.94
CA THR A 635 -18.59 -28.18 -2.03
C THR A 635 -18.51 -26.70 -2.39
N ALA A 636 -19.66 -26.02 -2.51
CA ALA A 636 -19.68 -24.58 -2.76
C ALA A 636 -19.09 -23.78 -1.59
N TRP A 637 -19.40 -24.19 -0.35
CA TRP A 637 -18.87 -23.53 0.85
C TRP A 637 -17.36 -23.66 0.97
N SER A 638 -16.81 -24.86 0.83
CA SER A 638 -15.37 -25.09 0.92
C SER A 638 -14.61 -24.28 -0.14
N ARG A 639 -15.21 -24.09 -1.33
CA ARG A 639 -14.72 -23.18 -2.37
C ARG A 639 -14.80 -21.71 -1.95
N GLU A 640 -15.94 -21.25 -1.45
CA GLU A 640 -16.15 -19.87 -0.99
C GLU A 640 -15.19 -19.50 0.15
N LEU A 641 -15.02 -20.38 1.13
CA LEU A 641 -14.06 -20.22 2.21
C LEU A 641 -12.61 -20.16 1.70
N THR A 642 -12.28 -20.94 0.69
CA THR A 642 -10.95 -20.90 0.05
C THR A 642 -10.72 -19.57 -0.65
N PHE A 643 -11.72 -19.08 -1.40
CA PHE A 643 -11.64 -17.79 -2.08
C PHE A 643 -11.53 -16.65 -1.07
N MET A 644 -12.33 -16.66 -0.01
CA MET A 644 -12.30 -15.69 1.07
C MET A 644 -10.93 -15.60 1.75
N ARG A 645 -10.32 -16.74 2.12
CA ARG A 645 -8.99 -16.77 2.74
C ARG A 645 -7.91 -16.23 1.80
N ARG A 646 -7.93 -16.63 0.53
CA ARG A 646 -6.95 -16.18 -0.48
C ARG A 646 -7.11 -14.70 -0.81
N GLU A 647 -8.34 -14.26 -1.04
CA GLU A 647 -8.66 -12.86 -1.31
C GLU A 647 -8.23 -11.96 -0.15
N ARG A 648 -8.51 -12.36 1.10
CA ARG A 648 -8.03 -11.62 2.29
C ARG A 648 -6.52 -11.36 2.20
N HIS A 649 -5.72 -12.39 1.97
CA HIS A 649 -4.26 -12.26 1.92
C HIS A 649 -3.78 -11.40 0.75
N MET A 650 -4.42 -11.50 -0.41
CA MET A 650 -4.08 -10.68 -1.56
C MET A 650 -4.46 -9.21 -1.35
N LEU A 651 -5.60 -8.94 -0.70
CA LEU A 651 -6.01 -7.59 -0.33
C LEU A 651 -5.13 -6.97 0.78
N GLU A 652 -4.73 -7.76 1.78
CA GLU A 652 -3.74 -7.36 2.80
C GLU A 652 -2.42 -6.94 2.13
N ASN A 653 -1.92 -7.74 1.19
CA ASN A 653 -0.72 -7.41 0.43
C ASN A 653 -0.90 -6.17 -0.45
N ASN A 654 -2.02 -6.07 -1.19
CA ASN A 654 -2.32 -4.92 -2.03
C ASN A 654 -2.37 -3.62 -1.23
N ARG A 655 -2.99 -3.66 -0.04
CA ARG A 655 -3.06 -2.51 0.86
C ARG A 655 -1.67 -2.11 1.36
N ALA A 656 -0.87 -3.06 1.87
CA ALA A 656 0.49 -2.77 2.32
C ALA A 656 1.36 -2.17 1.21
N ARG A 657 1.23 -2.68 -0.02
CA ARG A 657 1.93 -2.15 -1.20
C ARG A 657 1.42 -0.76 -1.60
N LEU A 658 0.12 -0.49 -1.51
CA LEU A 658 -0.45 0.82 -1.79
C LEU A 658 -0.02 1.87 -0.74
N ASP A 659 0.03 1.47 0.53
CA ASP A 659 0.53 2.32 1.63
C ASP A 659 2.02 2.62 1.43
N ARG A 660 2.83 1.62 1.02
CA ARG A 660 4.23 1.85 0.61
C ARG A 660 4.31 2.81 -0.57
N ALA A 661 3.49 2.61 -1.61
CA ALA A 661 3.51 3.46 -2.79
C ALA A 661 3.27 4.92 -2.46
N ARG A 662 2.23 5.19 -1.64
CA ARG A 662 1.89 6.54 -1.19
C ARG A 662 3.02 7.15 -0.36
N THR A 663 3.59 6.40 0.59
CA THR A 663 4.62 6.94 1.49
C THR A 663 5.99 7.14 0.84
N THR A 664 6.28 6.48 -0.29
CA THR A 664 7.50 6.71 -1.08
C THR A 664 7.35 7.82 -2.13
N MET A 665 6.12 8.08 -2.59
CA MET A 665 5.82 9.17 -3.53
C MET A 665 5.88 10.55 -2.86
N GLY A 666 6.22 11.58 -3.65
CA GLY A 666 6.07 12.98 -3.22
C GLY A 666 4.59 13.36 -3.03
N ARG A 667 4.30 14.42 -2.28
CA ARG A 667 2.92 14.83 -1.94
C ARG A 667 2.05 15.08 -3.19
N ASN A 668 2.60 15.69 -4.24
CA ASN A 668 1.86 15.90 -5.49
C ASN A 668 1.57 14.58 -6.21
N GLN A 669 2.56 13.69 -6.35
CA GLN A 669 2.37 12.37 -6.95
C GLN A 669 1.31 11.54 -6.21
N GLN A 670 1.29 11.61 -4.87
CA GLN A 670 0.24 10.99 -4.04
C GLN A 670 -1.17 11.53 -4.36
N ASN A 671 -1.29 12.85 -4.55
CA ASN A 671 -2.55 13.50 -4.89
C ASN A 671 -3.08 12.97 -6.23
N PHE A 672 -2.24 12.89 -7.27
CA PHE A 672 -2.63 12.34 -8.56
C PHE A 672 -3.10 10.88 -8.44
N LEU A 673 -2.32 10.03 -7.76
CA LEU A 673 -2.69 8.62 -7.57
C LEU A 673 -4.05 8.45 -6.85
N ARG A 674 -4.37 9.35 -5.93
CA ARG A 674 -5.67 9.37 -5.22
C ARG A 674 -6.81 9.88 -6.11
N LEU A 675 -6.56 10.89 -6.96
CA LEU A 675 -7.56 11.42 -7.89
C LEU A 675 -7.85 10.48 -9.06
N LEU A 676 -6.87 9.71 -9.54
CA LEU A 676 -6.96 8.93 -10.77
C LEU A 676 -8.27 8.13 -10.92
N PRO A 677 -8.73 7.33 -9.93
CA PRO A 677 -10.00 6.62 -10.06
C PRO A 677 -11.22 7.54 -10.25
N LEU A 678 -11.24 8.71 -9.60
CA LEU A 678 -12.31 9.70 -9.75
C LEU A 678 -12.27 10.37 -11.13
N LEU A 679 -11.07 10.67 -11.64
CA LEU A 679 -10.88 11.25 -12.97
C LEU A 679 -11.32 10.28 -14.07
N LEU A 680 -11.15 8.97 -13.85
CA LEU A 680 -11.66 7.94 -14.74
C LEU A 680 -13.17 7.73 -14.59
N ASP A 681 -13.74 7.94 -13.42
CA ASP A 681 -15.16 7.71 -13.12
C ASP A 681 -16.09 8.90 -13.44
N THR A 682 -15.53 10.08 -13.74
CA THR A 682 -16.27 11.33 -14.00
C THR A 682 -15.72 12.07 -15.21
N CYS A 683 -16.49 13.00 -15.78
CA CYS A 683 -16.05 13.91 -16.84
C CYS A 683 -15.46 15.24 -16.32
N ALA A 684 -15.13 15.36 -15.03
CA ALA A 684 -14.66 16.63 -14.45
C ALA A 684 -13.33 17.12 -15.04
N PHE A 685 -12.44 16.19 -15.42
CA PHE A 685 -11.17 16.51 -16.05
C PHE A 685 -11.39 17.09 -17.45
N GLU A 686 -12.25 16.45 -18.24
CA GLU A 686 -12.54 16.84 -19.62
C GLU A 686 -13.25 18.20 -19.70
N ARG A 687 -14.22 18.44 -18.81
CA ARG A 687 -14.93 19.73 -18.74
C ARG A 687 -13.99 20.90 -18.42
N LYS A 688 -12.90 20.66 -17.67
CA LYS A 688 -11.95 21.71 -17.30
C LYS A 688 -10.98 22.06 -18.44
N TYR A 689 -10.48 21.07 -19.18
CA TYR A 689 -9.39 21.25 -20.14
C TYR A 689 -9.81 21.19 -21.62
N ASP A 690 -11.08 20.89 -21.92
CA ASP A 690 -11.71 20.94 -23.25
C ASP A 690 -10.85 20.41 -24.41
N PHE A 691 -10.55 19.11 -24.36
CA PHE A 691 -9.74 18.40 -25.37
C PHE A 691 -10.59 17.50 -26.30
N GLY A 692 -11.85 17.88 -26.51
CA GLY A 692 -12.78 17.20 -27.42
C GLY A 692 -13.62 16.10 -26.77
N PRO A 693 -14.46 15.37 -27.56
CA PRO A 693 -15.45 14.45 -27.02
C PRO A 693 -14.80 13.18 -26.45
N THR A 694 -15.14 12.85 -25.20
CA THR A 694 -14.79 11.59 -24.53
C THR A 694 -16.05 10.87 -24.07
N PRO A 695 -16.07 9.53 -24.04
CA PRO A 695 -17.22 8.81 -23.51
C PRO A 695 -17.27 8.92 -21.98
N PRO A 696 -18.46 9.07 -21.37
CA PRO A 696 -18.63 8.95 -19.93
C PRO A 696 -18.26 7.54 -19.48
N CYS A 697 -17.34 7.48 -18.52
CA CYS A 697 -16.79 6.25 -17.98
C CYS A 697 -17.36 5.95 -16.59
N ARG A 698 -17.38 4.68 -16.18
CA ARG A 698 -17.68 4.29 -14.78
C ARG A 698 -16.74 3.20 -14.31
N VAL A 699 -16.13 3.44 -13.14
CA VAL A 699 -15.27 2.45 -12.49
C VAL A 699 -16.10 1.55 -11.59
N TRP A 700 -16.04 0.24 -11.82
CA TRP A 700 -16.84 -0.74 -11.10
C TRP A 700 -16.65 -0.64 -9.59
N GLY A 701 -17.74 -0.47 -8.84
CA GLY A 701 -17.73 -0.50 -7.37
C GLY A 701 -16.83 0.56 -6.72
N TYR A 702 -16.44 1.61 -7.46
CA TYR A 702 -15.77 2.78 -6.90
C TYR A 702 -16.82 3.77 -6.40
N TYR A 703 -16.49 4.50 -5.33
CA TYR A 703 -17.18 5.68 -4.82
C TYR A 703 -16.11 6.54 -4.16
N PRO A 704 -16.01 7.83 -4.49
CA PRO A 704 -14.96 8.68 -3.96
C PRO A 704 -15.19 8.92 -2.46
N CYS A 705 -14.10 8.84 -1.70
CA CYS A 705 -14.10 9.21 -0.30
C CYS A 705 -14.03 10.73 -0.14
N GLN A 706 -14.30 11.21 1.09
CA GLN A 706 -14.34 12.64 1.38
C GLN A 706 -13.00 13.30 1.06
N THR A 707 -11.89 12.65 1.41
CA THR A 707 -10.55 13.17 1.10
C THR A 707 -10.32 13.35 -0.40
N THR A 708 -10.84 12.44 -1.23
CA THR A 708 -10.69 12.52 -2.68
C THR A 708 -11.53 13.66 -3.26
N LEU A 709 -12.74 13.86 -2.73
CA LEU A 709 -13.63 14.95 -3.17
C LEU A 709 -13.13 16.33 -2.72
N GLU A 710 -12.58 16.45 -1.50
CA GLU A 710 -11.90 17.66 -1.04
C GLU A 710 -10.72 18.03 -1.95
N LEU A 711 -9.93 17.02 -2.34
CA LEU A 711 -8.83 17.19 -3.28
C LEU A 711 -9.33 17.58 -4.68
N ALA A 712 -10.38 16.93 -5.17
CA ALA A 712 -10.97 17.27 -6.46
C ALA A 712 -11.50 18.71 -6.48
N LYS A 713 -12.21 19.13 -5.43
CA LYS A 713 -12.69 20.51 -5.27
C LYS A 713 -11.54 21.52 -5.32
N HIS A 714 -10.37 21.19 -4.74
CA HIS A 714 -9.20 22.05 -4.85
C HIS A 714 -8.71 22.23 -6.29
N TYR A 715 -8.70 21.17 -7.11
CA TYR A 715 -8.23 21.24 -8.50
C TYR A 715 -9.29 21.71 -9.51
N PHE A 716 -10.59 21.49 -9.24
CA PHE A 716 -11.69 21.72 -10.18
C PHE A 716 -12.69 22.80 -9.73
N GLY A 717 -12.57 23.36 -8.52
CA GLY A 717 -13.47 24.39 -7.97
C GLY A 717 -14.71 23.84 -7.29
N ASP A 718 -15.29 22.76 -7.83
CA ASP A 718 -16.49 22.10 -7.33
C ASP A 718 -16.32 20.58 -7.14
N TYR A 719 -17.31 19.95 -6.51
CA TYR A 719 -17.34 18.49 -6.36
C TYR A 719 -17.73 17.83 -7.69
N PRO A 720 -16.91 16.92 -8.24
CA PRO A 720 -17.27 16.19 -9.45
C PRO A 720 -18.55 15.38 -9.27
N GLU A 721 -19.55 15.67 -10.09
CA GLU A 721 -20.75 14.85 -10.19
C GLU A 721 -20.53 13.66 -11.13
N ARG A 722 -21.25 12.58 -10.84
CA ARG A 722 -21.28 11.43 -11.75
C ARG A 722 -22.20 11.70 -12.92
N ASP A 723 -21.68 11.49 -14.12
CA ASP A 723 -22.48 11.41 -15.33
C ASP A 723 -23.46 10.23 -15.26
N GLY A 724 -24.56 10.29 -16.03
CA GLY A 724 -25.71 9.37 -15.98
C GLY A 724 -25.40 7.88 -16.20
N ASN A 725 -25.82 7.29 -17.33
CA ASN A 725 -25.41 5.93 -17.67
C ASN A 725 -24.04 5.96 -18.36
N PRO A 726 -23.09 5.09 -17.99
CA PRO A 726 -21.77 5.09 -18.60
C PRO A 726 -21.80 4.43 -19.97
N ASP A 727 -21.11 5.05 -20.91
CA ASP A 727 -20.82 4.52 -22.23
C ASP A 727 -19.71 3.48 -22.14
N VAL A 728 -18.72 3.71 -21.27
CA VAL A 728 -17.60 2.78 -21.04
C VAL A 728 -17.61 2.29 -19.59
N ARG A 729 -17.62 0.97 -19.41
CA ARG A 729 -17.52 0.33 -18.09
C ARG A 729 -16.09 -0.09 -17.83
N ILE A 730 -15.41 0.66 -16.97
CA ILE A 730 -14.08 0.31 -16.47
C ILE A 730 -14.26 -0.71 -15.34
N LEU A 731 -13.82 -1.94 -15.57
CA LEU A 731 -13.92 -3.04 -14.63
C LEU A 731 -12.85 -2.97 -13.54
N ALA A 732 -11.64 -2.53 -13.89
CA ALA A 732 -10.55 -2.36 -12.94
C ALA A 732 -9.44 -1.43 -13.43
N VAL A 733 -8.69 -0.87 -12.49
CA VAL A 733 -7.50 -0.04 -12.74
C VAL A 733 -6.35 -0.61 -11.92
N TYR A 734 -5.26 -0.98 -12.60
CA TYR A 734 -4.10 -1.63 -12.00
C TYR A 734 -2.82 -0.91 -12.39
N ALA A 735 -2.03 -0.50 -11.39
CA ALA A 735 -0.63 -0.16 -11.61
C ALA A 735 0.21 -1.45 -11.72
N MET A 736 1.30 -1.42 -12.46
CA MET A 736 2.28 -2.52 -12.55
C MET A 736 3.73 -2.02 -12.46
N GLY A 737 4.69 -2.94 -12.44
CA GLY A 737 6.11 -2.59 -12.36
C GLY A 737 6.61 -2.42 -10.91
N SER A 738 7.38 -1.36 -10.64
CA SER A 738 8.00 -1.15 -9.30
C SER A 738 7.09 -0.49 -8.27
N ILE A 739 5.96 0.12 -8.66
CA ILE A 739 5.06 0.80 -7.73
C ILE A 739 4.57 -0.16 -6.64
N GLY A 740 4.68 0.30 -5.39
CA GLY A 740 4.36 -0.42 -4.17
C GLY A 740 5.30 -1.57 -3.83
N THR A 741 6.46 -1.68 -4.47
CA THR A 741 7.48 -2.72 -4.16
C THR A 741 8.69 -2.13 -3.44
N VAL A 742 9.58 -2.97 -2.94
CA VAL A 742 10.87 -2.52 -2.38
C VAL A 742 11.78 -1.82 -3.40
N ALA A 743 11.50 -2.00 -4.69
CA ALA A 743 12.22 -1.38 -5.79
C ALA A 743 11.63 -0.03 -6.23
N GLN A 744 10.58 0.47 -5.58
CA GLN A 744 10.06 1.80 -5.86
C GLN A 744 11.03 2.88 -5.36
N SER A 745 11.19 3.92 -6.16
CA SER A 745 11.76 5.21 -5.77
C SER A 745 10.81 6.34 -6.15
N SER A 746 11.10 7.57 -5.73
CA SER A 746 10.35 8.77 -6.14
C SER A 746 10.41 9.07 -7.64
N ALA A 747 11.41 8.51 -8.34
CA ALA A 747 11.60 8.61 -9.79
C ALA A 747 11.01 7.42 -10.56
N SER A 748 10.20 6.57 -9.91
CA SER A 748 9.53 5.46 -10.61
C SER A 748 8.33 5.96 -11.40
N ASP A 749 8.20 5.44 -12.63
CA ASP A 749 7.08 5.60 -13.55
C ASP A 749 5.80 4.90 -13.05
N LEU A 750 4.65 5.41 -13.49
CA LEU A 750 3.33 4.81 -13.24
C LEU A 750 2.77 4.19 -14.53
N ASP A 751 2.97 2.89 -14.70
CA ASP A 751 2.30 2.11 -15.76
C ASP A 751 0.95 1.60 -15.27
N CYS A 752 -0.15 1.98 -15.93
CA CYS A 752 -1.51 1.64 -15.53
C CYS A 752 -2.29 0.91 -16.61
N TRP A 753 -2.80 -0.28 -16.29
CA TRP A 753 -3.82 -0.98 -17.08
C TRP A 753 -5.22 -0.47 -16.71
N VAL A 754 -5.93 0.10 -17.68
CA VAL A 754 -7.32 0.54 -17.55
C VAL A 754 -8.20 -0.50 -18.24
N CYS A 755 -8.75 -1.42 -17.44
CA CYS A 755 -9.44 -2.61 -17.93
C CYS A 755 -10.93 -2.33 -18.14
N TYR A 756 -11.46 -2.55 -19.34
CA TYR A 756 -12.85 -2.23 -19.67
C TYR A 756 -13.61 -3.42 -20.29
N ASP A 757 -14.94 -3.37 -20.14
CA ASP A 757 -15.89 -4.37 -20.66
C ASP A 757 -16.42 -3.99 -22.05
N GLY A 758 -16.74 -5.00 -22.86
CA GLY A 758 -17.50 -4.88 -24.11
C GLY A 758 -16.71 -4.41 -25.34
N ASP A 759 -17.37 -4.53 -26.49
CA ASP A 759 -16.93 -3.95 -27.76
C ASP A 759 -17.36 -2.49 -27.84
N LEU A 760 -16.39 -1.59 -27.75
CA LEU A 760 -16.60 -0.16 -27.90
C LEU A 760 -16.70 0.20 -29.38
N THR A 761 -17.45 1.25 -29.70
CA THR A 761 -17.35 1.86 -31.03
C THR A 761 -15.96 2.49 -31.21
N PHE A 762 -15.49 2.61 -32.45
CA PHE A 762 -14.20 3.26 -32.75
C PHE A 762 -14.09 4.67 -32.16
N ALA A 763 -15.20 5.43 -32.13
CA ALA A 763 -15.25 6.76 -31.55
C ALA A 763 -15.05 6.74 -30.02
N MET A 764 -15.69 5.80 -29.32
CA MET A 764 -15.54 5.63 -27.86
C MET A 764 -14.13 5.17 -27.49
N GLU A 765 -13.56 4.23 -28.23
CA GLU A 765 -12.21 3.75 -27.98
C GLU A 765 -11.17 4.86 -28.18
N ASN A 766 -11.27 5.64 -29.26
CA ASN A 766 -10.41 6.79 -29.47
C ASN A 766 -10.62 7.90 -28.43
N GLY A 767 -11.87 8.14 -28.02
CA GLY A 767 -12.18 9.08 -26.94
C GLY A 767 -11.56 8.67 -25.61
N LEU A 768 -11.59 7.37 -25.28
CA LEU A 768 -10.91 6.83 -24.10
C LEU A 768 -9.39 6.99 -24.20
N LYS A 769 -8.77 6.66 -25.33
CA LYS A 769 -7.32 6.85 -25.56
C LYS A 769 -6.89 8.29 -25.35
N ARG A 770 -7.60 9.25 -25.95
CA ARG A 770 -7.35 10.69 -25.76
C ARG A 770 -7.44 11.11 -24.29
N LYS A 771 -8.46 10.63 -23.56
CA LYS A 771 -8.59 10.90 -22.11
C LYS A 771 -7.37 10.39 -21.35
N LEU A 772 -6.92 9.17 -21.65
CA LEU A 772 -5.79 8.54 -20.99
C LEU A 772 -4.46 9.24 -21.29
N GLU A 773 -4.22 9.63 -22.55
CA GLU A 773 -3.05 10.42 -22.96
C GLU A 773 -3.01 11.79 -22.26
N ALA A 774 -4.15 12.50 -22.23
CA ALA A 774 -4.28 13.77 -21.55
C ALA A 774 -4.03 13.65 -20.03
N LEU A 775 -4.49 12.56 -19.41
CA LEU A 775 -4.20 12.28 -18.00
C LEU A 775 -2.70 12.01 -17.75
N GLY A 776 -2.01 11.33 -18.68
CA GLY A 776 -0.56 11.11 -18.60
C GLY A 776 0.23 12.42 -18.64
N LEU A 777 -0.09 13.29 -19.62
CA LEU A 777 0.52 14.62 -19.74
C LEU A 777 0.24 15.50 -18.51
N TRP A 778 -0.98 15.42 -17.96
CA TRP A 778 -1.35 16.16 -16.75
C TRP A 778 -0.61 15.64 -15.51
N ALA A 779 -0.42 14.32 -15.39
CA ALA A 779 0.37 13.73 -14.31
C ALA A 779 1.81 14.25 -14.31
N GLU A 780 2.43 14.34 -15.48
CA GLU A 780 3.81 14.78 -15.63
C GLU A 780 3.94 16.29 -15.37
N SER A 781 3.11 17.11 -16.03
CA SER A 781 3.19 18.57 -15.96
C SER A 781 2.82 19.15 -14.59
N GLU A 782 1.74 18.68 -13.96
CA GLU A 782 1.23 19.27 -12.71
C GLU A 782 1.74 18.54 -11.45
N PHE A 783 2.10 17.26 -11.57
CA PHE A 783 2.46 16.44 -10.42
C PHE A 783 3.89 15.88 -10.46
N GLY A 784 4.63 16.08 -11.55
CA GLY A 784 5.97 15.51 -11.72
C GLY A 784 5.96 13.98 -11.68
N LEU A 785 4.90 13.36 -12.20
CA LEU A 785 4.75 11.91 -12.29
C LEU A 785 4.66 11.48 -13.75
N GLU A 786 5.70 10.80 -14.23
CA GLU A 786 5.63 10.11 -15.52
C GLU A 786 4.61 8.96 -15.40
N ALA A 787 3.49 9.05 -16.14
CA ALA A 787 2.40 8.09 -16.08
C ALA A 787 1.94 7.65 -17.47
N HIS A 788 1.94 6.33 -17.69
CA HIS A 788 1.56 5.69 -18.95
C HIS A 788 0.30 4.85 -18.75
N PHE A 789 -0.72 5.08 -19.57
CA PHE A 789 -2.03 4.44 -19.44
C PHE A 789 -2.33 3.54 -20.63
N TYR A 790 -2.58 2.27 -20.36
CA TYR A 790 -2.86 1.25 -21.36
C TYR A 790 -4.34 0.84 -21.29
N PRO A 791 -5.17 1.15 -22.30
CA PRO A 791 -6.55 0.68 -22.36
C PRO A 791 -6.59 -0.82 -22.69
N MET A 792 -7.17 -1.62 -21.79
CA MET A 792 -7.15 -3.08 -21.88
C MET A 792 -8.58 -3.64 -22.05
N ARG A 793 -8.93 -4.10 -23.25
CA ARG A 793 -10.19 -4.83 -23.48
C ARG A 793 -10.11 -6.20 -22.82
N MET A 794 -11.09 -6.55 -21.99
CA MET A 794 -11.00 -7.79 -21.19
C MET A 794 -10.97 -9.08 -22.03
N ASP A 795 -11.61 -9.10 -23.21
CA ASP A 795 -11.52 -10.26 -24.11
C ASP A 795 -10.09 -10.49 -24.61
N ASP A 796 -9.40 -9.41 -24.96
CA ASP A 796 -8.01 -9.45 -25.42
C ASP A 796 -7.04 -9.82 -24.30
N VAL A 797 -7.25 -9.26 -23.11
CA VAL A 797 -6.49 -9.65 -21.91
C VAL A 797 -6.65 -11.13 -21.63
N ARG A 798 -7.88 -11.67 -21.66
CA ARG A 798 -8.15 -13.09 -21.40
C ARG A 798 -7.42 -14.00 -22.39
N ASP A 799 -7.43 -13.62 -23.66
CA ASP A 799 -6.86 -14.42 -24.75
C ASP A 799 -5.37 -14.14 -25.03
N ASN A 800 -4.72 -13.29 -24.21
CA ASN A 800 -3.32 -12.86 -24.39
C ASN A 800 -3.05 -12.11 -25.71
N ARG A 801 -4.03 -11.35 -26.22
CA ARG A 801 -3.86 -10.47 -27.37
C ARG A 801 -3.48 -9.08 -26.88
N PHE A 802 -2.22 -8.68 -27.06
CA PHE A 802 -1.76 -7.33 -26.71
C PHE A 802 -1.33 -6.63 -28.00
N LEU A 803 -1.94 -5.48 -28.33
CA LEU A 803 -1.74 -4.74 -29.59
C LEU A 803 -0.27 -4.28 -29.75
N SER A 804 0.18 -4.23 -31.02
CA SER A 804 1.53 -3.90 -31.47
C SER A 804 1.71 -2.43 -31.88
N GLY A 805 1.20 -1.49 -31.07
CA GLY A 805 1.02 -0.09 -31.48
C GLY A 805 2.15 0.89 -31.17
N ASP A 806 2.97 0.65 -30.15
CA ASP A 806 4.00 1.60 -29.73
C ASP A 806 5.39 1.16 -30.18
N GLU A 807 6.28 2.11 -30.49
CA GLU A 807 7.71 1.89 -30.80
C GLU A 807 8.44 1.09 -29.70
N GLU A 808 7.83 0.95 -28.52
CA GLU A 808 8.31 0.16 -27.38
C GLU A 808 7.63 -1.21 -27.19
N SER A 809 6.63 -1.58 -27.97
CA SER A 809 5.88 -2.83 -27.79
C SER A 809 6.30 -3.86 -28.84
N SER A 810 6.95 -4.95 -28.41
CA SER A 810 7.24 -6.13 -29.24
C SER A 810 5.98 -6.98 -29.50
N GLY A 811 4.85 -6.30 -29.69
CA GLY A 811 3.48 -6.83 -29.71
C GLY A 811 3.39 -8.18 -30.40
N THR A 812 2.83 -9.14 -29.66
CA THR A 812 2.72 -10.60 -29.91
C THR A 812 3.89 -11.49 -29.45
N ALA A 813 5.14 -11.04 -29.44
CA ALA A 813 6.30 -11.90 -29.14
C ALA A 813 6.62 -12.10 -27.64
N GLN A 814 5.83 -11.51 -26.72
CA GLN A 814 6.07 -11.57 -25.26
C GLN A 814 4.77 -11.58 -24.43
N ALA A 815 3.63 -11.96 -25.02
CA ALA A 815 2.32 -11.82 -24.39
C ALA A 815 2.22 -12.54 -23.04
N LEU A 816 2.75 -13.76 -22.93
CA LEU A 816 2.69 -14.53 -21.68
C LEU A 816 3.70 -14.01 -20.66
N LEU A 817 4.86 -13.50 -21.09
CA LEU A 817 5.82 -12.83 -20.21
C LEU A 817 5.24 -11.54 -19.61
N LEU A 818 4.52 -10.74 -20.41
CA LEU A 818 3.82 -9.55 -19.94
C LEU A 818 2.74 -9.91 -18.91
N LYS A 819 1.94 -10.95 -19.18
CA LYS A 819 0.93 -11.43 -18.22
C LYS A 819 1.55 -11.98 -16.94
N GLU A 820 2.68 -12.69 -17.02
CA GLU A 820 3.45 -13.12 -15.83
C GLU A 820 3.90 -11.91 -15.00
N GLU A 821 4.48 -10.88 -15.64
CA GLU A 821 4.90 -9.65 -14.98
C GLU A 821 3.72 -8.90 -14.36
N PHE A 822 2.59 -8.83 -15.06
CA PHE A 822 1.36 -8.26 -14.54
C PHE A 822 0.88 -9.02 -13.29
N TYR A 823 0.71 -10.35 -13.34
CA TYR A 823 0.30 -11.13 -12.16
C TYR A 823 1.30 -11.07 -11.01
N ARG A 824 2.59 -10.90 -11.32
CA ARG A 824 3.65 -10.74 -10.33
C ARG A 824 3.59 -9.39 -9.62
N THR A 825 3.32 -8.30 -10.35
CA THR A 825 3.52 -6.92 -9.86
C THR A 825 2.25 -6.09 -9.74
N ALA A 826 1.10 -6.55 -10.23
CA ALA A 826 -0.15 -5.80 -10.25
C ALA A 826 -0.50 -5.25 -8.86
N LEU A 827 -0.82 -3.96 -8.83
CA LEU A 827 -1.29 -3.21 -7.69
C LEU A 827 -2.65 -2.61 -8.05
N ARG A 828 -3.71 -3.12 -7.43
CA ARG A 828 -5.08 -2.64 -7.66
C ARG A 828 -5.24 -1.23 -7.09
N LEU A 829 -5.58 -0.28 -7.96
CA LEU A 829 -5.93 1.09 -7.58
C LEU A 829 -7.45 1.23 -7.38
N ALA A 830 -8.25 0.63 -8.25
CA ALA A 830 -9.71 0.61 -8.14
C ALA A 830 -10.34 -0.58 -8.91
N GLY A 831 -11.61 -0.88 -8.62
CA GLY A 831 -12.40 -1.88 -9.35
C GLY A 831 -12.31 -3.32 -8.83
N LYS A 832 -12.65 -4.26 -9.71
CA LYS A 832 -12.69 -5.70 -9.43
C LYS A 832 -11.29 -6.26 -9.09
N ASN A 833 -11.27 -7.39 -8.38
CA ASN A 833 -10.08 -8.17 -8.08
C ASN A 833 -9.75 -9.14 -9.23
N ILE A 834 -8.47 -9.46 -9.40
CA ILE A 834 -8.02 -10.47 -10.38
C ILE A 834 -8.47 -11.87 -9.91
N ALA A 835 -9.24 -12.60 -10.71
CA ALA A 835 -9.70 -13.94 -10.34
C ALA A 835 -8.53 -14.94 -10.14
N TRP A 836 -7.39 -14.73 -10.80
CA TRP A 836 -6.16 -15.50 -10.59
C TRP A 836 -5.67 -15.47 -9.12
N TRP A 837 -5.97 -14.42 -8.35
CA TRP A 837 -5.63 -14.31 -6.92
C TRP A 837 -6.20 -15.46 -6.08
N VAL A 838 -7.39 -15.96 -6.44
CA VAL A 838 -8.07 -17.01 -5.68
C VAL A 838 -7.86 -18.41 -6.25
N THR A 839 -7.14 -18.55 -7.36
CA THR A 839 -6.79 -19.86 -7.93
C THR A 839 -5.59 -20.49 -7.21
N PRO A 840 -5.44 -21.83 -7.22
CA PRO A 840 -4.21 -22.46 -6.75
C PRO A 840 -2.98 -21.94 -7.50
N ALA A 841 -1.83 -21.87 -6.84
CA ALA A 841 -0.56 -21.67 -7.53
C ALA A 841 -0.25 -22.88 -8.41
N GLY A 842 0.19 -22.66 -9.65
CA GLY A 842 0.43 -23.72 -10.64
C GLY A 842 -0.85 -24.43 -11.08
N ALA A 843 -1.99 -23.75 -11.07
CA ALA A 843 -3.26 -24.35 -11.47
C ALA A 843 -3.16 -24.92 -12.89
N SER A 844 -3.65 -26.14 -13.10
CA SER A 844 -3.85 -26.67 -14.45
C SER A 844 -4.99 -25.92 -15.16
N PRO A 845 -5.09 -25.97 -16.51
CA PRO A 845 -6.19 -25.35 -17.25
C PRO A 845 -7.57 -25.78 -16.73
N LYS A 846 -7.72 -27.07 -16.41
CA LYS A 846 -8.96 -27.63 -15.82
C LYS A 846 -9.26 -27.05 -14.44
N ALA A 847 -8.25 -26.91 -13.59
CA ALA A 847 -8.42 -26.32 -12.25
C ALA A 847 -8.75 -24.83 -12.33
N TYR A 848 -8.10 -24.10 -13.24
CA TYR A 848 -8.37 -22.70 -13.51
C TYR A 848 -9.83 -22.49 -13.97
N ALA A 849 -10.27 -23.23 -14.98
CA ALA A 849 -11.64 -23.16 -15.49
C ALA A 849 -12.70 -23.49 -14.42
N ALA A 850 -12.41 -24.46 -13.54
CA ALA A 850 -13.29 -24.76 -12.39
C ALA A 850 -13.38 -23.58 -11.41
N CYS A 851 -12.26 -22.93 -11.11
CA CYS A 851 -12.26 -21.72 -10.30
C CYS A 851 -13.02 -20.57 -10.97
N MET A 852 -12.90 -20.36 -12.28
CA MET A 852 -13.59 -19.27 -12.98
C MET A 852 -15.11 -19.42 -12.93
N ARG A 853 -15.65 -20.64 -13.05
CA ARG A 853 -17.09 -20.89 -12.88
C ARG A 853 -17.60 -20.47 -11.51
N ALA A 854 -16.82 -20.71 -10.45
CA ALA A 854 -17.15 -20.27 -9.10
C ALA A 854 -16.95 -18.76 -8.91
N ALA A 855 -15.90 -18.19 -9.51
CA ALA A 855 -15.54 -16.78 -9.38
C ALA A 855 -16.65 -15.84 -9.88
N ARG A 856 -17.36 -16.24 -10.95
CA ARG A 856 -18.52 -15.50 -11.50
C ARG A 856 -19.64 -15.23 -10.49
N ARG A 857 -19.73 -16.02 -9.42
CA ARG A 857 -20.77 -15.90 -8.39
C ARG A 857 -20.20 -15.46 -7.03
N TYR A 858 -18.89 -15.26 -6.93
CA TYR A 858 -18.23 -14.99 -5.65
C TYR A 858 -18.13 -13.47 -5.37
N PRO A 859 -18.48 -13.03 -4.15
CA PRO A 859 -19.10 -13.83 -3.07
C PRO A 859 -20.59 -14.06 -3.31
N LEU A 860 -21.16 -15.12 -2.74
CA LEU A 860 -22.60 -15.39 -2.92
C LEU A 860 -23.49 -14.36 -2.23
N ALA A 861 -23.03 -13.79 -1.11
CA ALA A 861 -23.77 -12.80 -0.33
C ALA A 861 -23.71 -11.37 -0.91
N GLY A 862 -22.91 -11.12 -1.96
CA GLY A 862 -22.67 -9.79 -2.51
C GLY A 862 -22.66 -9.74 -4.03
N LYS A 863 -22.15 -8.62 -4.57
CA LYS A 863 -21.94 -8.45 -6.02
C LYS A 863 -20.66 -9.18 -6.43
N PRO A 864 -20.66 -9.96 -7.53
CA PRO A 864 -19.45 -10.61 -8.02
C PRO A 864 -18.33 -9.60 -8.28
N ARG A 865 -17.18 -9.81 -7.62
CA ARG A 865 -16.07 -8.84 -7.61
C ARG A 865 -14.76 -9.38 -8.17
N LEU A 866 -14.77 -10.58 -8.73
CA LEU A 866 -13.61 -11.18 -9.39
C LEU A 866 -13.77 -11.06 -10.91
N GLU A 867 -12.70 -10.65 -11.58
CA GLU A 867 -12.64 -10.53 -13.04
C GLU A 867 -11.60 -11.50 -13.60
N ASP A 868 -11.94 -12.15 -14.72
CA ASP A 868 -11.07 -13.15 -15.36
C ASP A 868 -10.09 -12.45 -16.30
N PHE A 869 -8.79 -12.49 -15.96
CA PHE A 869 -7.68 -11.96 -16.77
C PHE A 869 -7.01 -13.05 -17.61
N GLY A 870 -7.57 -14.26 -17.63
CA GLY A 870 -7.11 -15.39 -18.43
C GLY A 870 -6.08 -16.28 -17.73
N TYR A 871 -5.96 -17.50 -18.25
CA TYR A 871 -5.00 -18.49 -17.79
C TYR A 871 -3.57 -18.10 -18.18
N LEU A 872 -2.62 -18.23 -17.25
CA LEU A 872 -1.20 -18.10 -17.55
C LEU A 872 -0.68 -19.45 -18.07
N ALA A 873 -0.62 -19.58 -19.40
CA ALA A 873 -0.05 -20.75 -20.04
C ALA A 873 1.49 -20.78 -19.88
N PRO A 874 2.13 -21.97 -19.99
CA PRO A 874 3.59 -22.05 -20.08
C PRO A 874 4.10 -21.18 -21.23
N VAL A 875 5.08 -20.33 -20.93
CA VAL A 875 5.68 -19.43 -21.93
C VAL A 875 6.47 -20.27 -22.95
N PRO A 876 6.23 -20.11 -24.26
CA PRO A 876 6.95 -20.86 -25.28
C PRO A 876 8.41 -20.39 -25.39
N PRO A 877 9.34 -21.24 -25.85
CA PRO A 877 10.76 -20.91 -25.95
C PRO A 877 11.06 -19.62 -26.72
N ASP A 878 10.32 -19.36 -27.81
CA ASP A 878 10.54 -18.21 -28.69
C ASP A 878 10.27 -16.87 -27.98
N GLU A 879 9.31 -16.83 -27.03
CA GLU A 879 9.05 -15.64 -26.22
C GLU A 879 10.21 -15.32 -25.27
N TYR A 880 10.93 -16.33 -24.74
CA TYR A 880 12.12 -16.09 -23.90
C TYR A 880 13.25 -15.46 -24.71
N PHE A 881 13.41 -15.88 -25.97
CA PHE A 881 14.44 -15.34 -26.86
C PHE A 881 14.12 -13.90 -27.27
N GLY A 882 12.88 -13.64 -27.71
CA GLY A 882 12.39 -12.28 -27.98
C GLY A 882 12.49 -11.38 -26.74
N GLY A 883 12.13 -11.91 -25.57
CA GLY A 883 12.30 -11.28 -24.26
C GLY A 883 13.75 -10.90 -23.95
N ALA A 884 14.68 -11.82 -24.20
CA ALA A 884 16.09 -11.61 -23.92
C ALA A 884 16.68 -10.49 -24.79
N LEU A 885 16.37 -10.50 -26.09
CA LEU A 885 16.80 -9.49 -27.04
C LEU A 885 16.30 -8.09 -26.64
N TRP A 886 15.05 -8.01 -26.21
CA TRP A 886 14.44 -6.78 -25.70
C TRP A 886 15.15 -6.23 -24.46
N GLN A 887 15.47 -7.10 -23.48
CA GLN A 887 16.19 -6.67 -22.27
C GLN A 887 17.59 -6.14 -22.59
N ILE A 888 18.30 -6.67 -23.59
CA ILE A 888 19.61 -6.16 -23.98
C ILE A 888 19.50 -4.74 -24.55
N VAL A 889 18.45 -4.44 -25.30
CA VAL A 889 18.22 -3.09 -25.83
C VAL A 889 17.81 -2.12 -24.72
N LYS A 890 16.88 -2.52 -23.85
CA LYS A 890 16.51 -1.72 -22.66
C LYS A 890 17.66 -1.53 -21.67
N ALA A 891 18.67 -2.41 -21.67
CA ALA A 891 19.85 -2.28 -20.83
C ALA A 891 20.68 -1.02 -21.15
N VAL A 892 20.50 -0.39 -22.31
CA VAL A 892 21.15 0.88 -22.63
C VAL A 892 20.67 2.00 -21.71
N ARG A 893 19.35 2.08 -21.45
CA ARG A 893 18.73 3.10 -20.58
C ARG A 893 18.62 2.63 -19.13
N ALA A 894 18.24 1.36 -18.92
CA ALA A 894 17.98 0.78 -17.60
C ALA A 894 18.75 -0.55 -17.38
N PRO A 895 20.10 -0.51 -17.33
CA PRO A 895 20.97 -1.69 -17.29
C PRO A 895 20.71 -2.61 -16.10
N PHE A 896 20.62 -2.08 -14.88
CA PHE A 896 20.42 -2.90 -13.67
C PHE A 896 19.03 -3.57 -13.62
N LYS A 897 17.97 -2.86 -14.06
CA LYS A 897 16.62 -3.44 -14.24
C LYS A 897 16.67 -4.59 -15.25
N SER A 898 17.39 -4.39 -16.34
CA SER A 898 17.53 -5.36 -17.42
C SER A 898 18.36 -6.58 -17.02
N VAL A 899 19.41 -6.43 -16.19
CA VAL A 899 20.17 -7.56 -15.63
C VAL A 899 19.25 -8.50 -14.85
N LEU A 900 18.41 -7.95 -13.96
CA LEU A 900 17.48 -8.75 -13.17
C LEU A 900 16.43 -9.45 -14.05
N LYS A 901 15.84 -8.73 -15.02
CA LYS A 901 14.83 -9.30 -15.93
C LYS A 901 15.43 -10.37 -16.85
N LEU A 902 16.62 -10.13 -17.41
CA LEU A 902 17.28 -11.10 -18.28
C LEU A 902 17.68 -12.38 -17.51
N GLY A 903 18.16 -12.24 -16.28
CA GLY A 903 18.43 -13.39 -15.41
C GLY A 903 17.18 -14.22 -15.10
N LEU A 904 16.01 -13.58 -15.00
CA LEU A 904 14.74 -14.30 -14.82
C LEU A 904 14.39 -15.12 -16.07
N LEU A 905 14.54 -14.55 -17.25
CA LEU A 905 14.34 -15.25 -18.52
C LEU A 905 15.28 -16.45 -18.65
N GLU A 906 16.55 -16.31 -18.27
CA GLU A 906 17.50 -17.44 -18.22
C GLU A 906 17.03 -18.53 -17.26
N THR A 907 16.55 -18.13 -16.08
CA THR A 907 16.05 -19.06 -15.06
C THR A 907 14.84 -19.85 -15.58
N TYR A 908 13.96 -19.22 -16.35
CA TYR A 908 12.79 -19.88 -16.96
C TYR A 908 13.14 -20.74 -18.17
N ALA A 909 14.13 -20.35 -18.97
CA ALA A 909 14.58 -21.11 -20.13
C ALA A 909 15.44 -22.35 -19.75
N ALA A 910 15.92 -22.43 -18.51
CA ALA A 910 16.85 -23.47 -18.07
C ALA A 910 16.23 -24.90 -18.08
N PRO A 911 16.87 -25.90 -18.73
CA PRO A 911 16.37 -27.29 -18.74
C PRO A 911 16.31 -27.91 -17.34
N GLY A 912 15.25 -28.69 -17.06
CA GLY A 912 15.12 -29.46 -15.82
C GLY A 912 14.62 -28.68 -14.59
N MET A 913 14.40 -27.38 -14.71
CA MET A 913 13.76 -26.56 -13.69
C MET A 913 12.23 -26.56 -13.87
N ASN A 914 11.55 -27.59 -13.35
CA ASN A 914 10.08 -27.58 -13.21
C ASN A 914 9.65 -26.69 -12.04
N ASN A 915 10.03 -25.41 -12.08
CA ASN A 915 9.67 -24.44 -11.05
C ASN A 915 8.45 -23.62 -11.48
N LEU A 916 7.54 -23.39 -10.52
CA LEU A 916 6.43 -22.46 -10.69
C LEU A 916 6.94 -21.10 -11.17
N PRO A 917 6.24 -20.41 -12.08
CA PRO A 917 6.50 -19.01 -12.41
C PRO A 917 6.54 -18.15 -11.13
N LEU A 918 7.26 -17.03 -11.19
CA LEU A 918 7.55 -16.23 -10.01
C LEU A 918 6.26 -15.63 -9.44
N CYS A 919 5.33 -15.20 -10.30
CA CYS A 919 3.99 -14.76 -9.89
C CYS A 919 3.27 -15.84 -9.04
N ASP A 920 3.33 -17.11 -9.46
CA ASP A 920 2.67 -18.22 -8.76
C ASP A 920 3.41 -18.63 -7.48
N ARG A 921 4.73 -18.46 -7.41
CA ARG A 921 5.51 -18.63 -6.17
C ARG A 921 5.15 -17.55 -5.15
N ILE A 922 5.06 -16.30 -5.56
CA ILE A 922 4.62 -15.19 -4.70
C ILE A 922 3.19 -15.44 -4.22
N LYS A 923 2.26 -15.79 -5.13
CA LYS A 923 0.88 -16.16 -4.77
C LYS A 923 0.86 -17.33 -3.79
N HIS A 924 1.69 -18.34 -4.00
CA HIS A 924 1.81 -19.48 -3.08
C HIS A 924 2.21 -19.05 -1.67
N ASN A 925 3.19 -18.16 -1.55
CA ASN A 925 3.67 -17.65 -0.26
C ASN A 925 2.64 -16.74 0.42
N LEU A 926 2.01 -15.82 -0.34
CA LEU A 926 0.95 -14.93 0.15
C LEU A 926 -0.25 -15.72 0.69
N THR A 927 -0.76 -16.69 -0.09
CA THR A 927 -1.95 -17.47 0.28
C THR A 927 -1.70 -18.48 1.41
N ARG A 928 -0.44 -18.70 1.79
CA ARG A 928 -0.04 -19.48 2.97
C ARG A 928 0.31 -18.61 4.18
N ASN A 929 -0.03 -17.33 4.16
CA ASN A 929 0.25 -16.45 5.30
C ASN A 929 1.73 -16.49 5.72
N ARG A 930 2.66 -16.71 4.75
CA ARG A 930 4.09 -16.52 5.01
C ARG A 930 4.28 -15.02 5.15
N LYS A 931 4.52 -14.58 6.38
CA LYS A 931 4.69 -13.17 6.73
C LYS A 931 6.10 -12.69 6.40
N GLY A 932 7.01 -13.60 6.05
CA GLY A 932 8.30 -13.29 5.45
C GLY A 932 8.15 -12.46 4.17
N LYS A 933 8.40 -11.16 4.25
CA LYS A 933 8.29 -10.22 3.12
C LYS A 933 9.31 -10.46 2.00
N LEU A 934 10.41 -11.15 2.35
CA LEU A 934 11.46 -11.60 1.43
C LEU A 934 10.92 -12.39 0.22
N ASP A 935 9.94 -13.28 0.43
CA ASP A 935 9.40 -14.16 -0.60
C ASP A 935 8.02 -13.73 -1.13
N THR A 936 7.54 -12.55 -0.71
CA THR A 936 6.20 -12.04 -1.07
C THR A 936 6.24 -10.67 -1.76
N ASP A 937 7.31 -9.87 -1.60
CA ASP A 937 7.57 -8.73 -2.47
C ASP A 937 8.14 -9.19 -3.84
N PRO A 938 7.67 -8.63 -4.97
CA PRO A 938 8.09 -9.03 -6.31
C PRO A 938 9.59 -8.98 -6.57
N TYR A 939 10.29 -7.97 -6.05
CA TYR A 939 11.69 -7.71 -6.36
C TYR A 939 12.64 -8.43 -5.38
N THR A 940 12.28 -8.59 -4.11
CA THR A 940 13.06 -9.48 -3.21
C THR A 940 12.92 -10.94 -3.61
N ALA A 941 11.71 -11.38 -4.01
CA ALA A 941 11.49 -12.75 -4.48
C ALA A 941 12.22 -13.02 -5.80
N LEU A 942 12.24 -12.03 -6.70
CA LEU A 942 13.06 -12.05 -7.92
C LEU A 942 14.54 -12.22 -7.56
N PHE A 943 15.09 -11.31 -6.77
CA PHE A 943 16.52 -11.35 -6.42
C PHE A 943 16.89 -12.67 -5.74
N SER A 944 16.15 -13.11 -4.72
CA SER A 944 16.45 -14.36 -4.00
C SER A 944 16.44 -15.58 -4.92
N THR A 945 15.53 -15.59 -5.91
CA THR A 945 15.49 -16.63 -6.95
C THR A 945 16.73 -16.62 -7.82
N LEU A 946 17.09 -15.46 -8.35
CA LEU A 946 18.25 -15.32 -9.23
C LEU A 946 19.54 -15.64 -8.47
N TYR A 947 19.69 -15.08 -7.27
CA TYR A 947 20.86 -15.28 -6.44
C TYR A 947 21.07 -16.77 -6.14
N ALA A 948 20.02 -17.50 -5.73
CA ALA A 948 20.09 -18.94 -5.50
C ALA A 948 20.42 -19.72 -6.79
N TYR A 949 19.85 -19.33 -7.94
CA TYR A 949 20.12 -19.95 -9.23
C TYR A 949 21.60 -19.82 -9.64
N TYR A 950 22.16 -18.61 -9.61
CA TYR A 950 23.55 -18.38 -10.02
C TYR A 950 24.57 -18.92 -9.01
N GLN A 951 24.25 -18.91 -7.72
CA GLN A 951 25.06 -19.59 -6.69
C GLN A 951 25.09 -21.10 -6.93
N GLY A 952 23.94 -21.73 -7.22
CA GLY A 952 23.86 -23.15 -7.56
C GLY A 952 24.69 -23.53 -8.79
N ARG A 953 24.85 -22.61 -9.75
CA ARG A 953 25.70 -22.77 -10.94
C ARG A 953 27.16 -22.36 -10.73
N LYS A 954 27.55 -21.98 -9.50
CA LYS A 954 28.89 -21.49 -9.14
C LYS A 954 29.36 -20.27 -9.97
N GLN A 955 28.43 -19.42 -10.40
CA GLN A 955 28.71 -18.20 -11.16
C GLN A 955 28.76 -16.99 -10.20
N ALA A 956 29.86 -16.90 -9.44
CA ALA A 956 30.02 -15.88 -8.40
C ALA A 956 29.95 -14.45 -8.93
N ASP A 957 30.52 -14.19 -10.11
CA ASP A 957 30.52 -12.84 -10.72
C ASP A 957 29.11 -12.40 -11.11
N ALA A 958 28.29 -13.31 -11.65
CA ALA A 958 26.89 -13.06 -11.96
C ALA A 958 26.08 -12.78 -10.69
N ALA A 959 26.29 -13.57 -9.63
CA ALA A 959 25.64 -13.36 -8.34
C ALA A 959 26.04 -12.01 -7.70
N ALA A 960 27.30 -11.61 -7.80
CA ALA A 960 27.78 -10.30 -7.34
C ALA A 960 27.17 -9.14 -8.14
N LEU A 961 27.10 -9.28 -9.48
CA LEU A 961 26.46 -8.30 -10.34
C LEU A 961 24.96 -8.15 -10.04
N LEU A 962 24.25 -9.26 -9.82
CA LEU A 962 22.84 -9.24 -9.44
C LEU A 962 22.62 -8.54 -8.10
N LYS A 963 23.54 -8.74 -7.15
CA LYS A 963 23.48 -8.11 -5.83
C LYS A 963 23.63 -6.59 -5.95
N GLU A 964 24.60 -6.12 -6.73
CA GLU A 964 24.74 -4.68 -6.99
C GLU A 964 23.52 -4.17 -7.78
N SER A 965 23.05 -4.89 -8.80
CA SER A 965 21.87 -4.49 -9.60
C SER A 965 20.60 -4.34 -8.76
N PHE A 966 20.34 -5.29 -7.86
CA PHE A 966 19.20 -5.22 -6.93
C PHE A 966 19.36 -4.08 -5.94
N ARG A 967 20.57 -3.85 -5.42
CA ARG A 967 20.87 -2.73 -4.52
C ARG A 967 20.59 -1.37 -5.18
N PHE A 968 20.96 -1.16 -6.44
CA PHE A 968 20.60 0.08 -7.17
C PHE A 968 19.11 0.20 -7.34
N LYS A 969 18.45 -0.90 -7.71
CA LYS A 969 17.01 -0.86 -7.98
C LYS A 969 16.18 -0.70 -6.70
N ALA A 970 16.65 -1.19 -5.55
CA ALA A 970 15.99 -1.07 -4.26
C ALA A 970 16.18 0.30 -3.58
N ASN A 971 17.07 1.14 -4.11
CA ASN A 971 17.43 2.46 -3.58
C ASN A 971 17.47 2.54 -2.04
N LEU A 972 18.51 1.95 -1.43
CA LEU A 972 18.61 1.84 0.03
C LEU A 972 18.62 3.21 0.76
N ALA A 973 18.83 4.32 0.03
CA ALA A 973 18.70 5.69 0.54
C ALA A 973 17.30 6.00 1.08
N ASP A 974 16.27 5.46 0.44
CA ASP A 974 14.87 5.81 0.70
C ASP A 974 14.27 4.94 1.83
N ILE A 975 15.08 4.09 2.47
CA ILE A 975 14.62 3.25 3.58
C ILE A 975 14.51 4.12 4.85
N PRO A 976 13.31 4.28 5.42
CA PRO A 976 13.14 5.01 6.67
C PRO A 976 13.67 4.20 7.86
N PHE A 977 14.53 4.84 8.66
CA PHE A 977 15.11 4.27 9.88
C PHE A 977 14.59 4.97 11.13
N PHE A 978 14.41 4.19 12.19
CA PHE A 978 14.11 4.68 13.53
C PHE A 978 14.97 3.91 14.52
N MET A 979 15.77 4.62 15.34
CA MET A 979 16.76 4.02 16.23
C MET A 979 17.69 3.03 15.49
N ASN A 980 18.18 3.42 14.31
CA ASN A 980 19.03 2.61 13.42
C ASN A 980 18.38 1.30 12.93
N LEU A 981 17.07 1.11 13.12
CA LEU A 981 16.32 -0.06 12.66
C LEU A 981 15.32 0.36 11.57
N PRO A 982 15.11 -0.47 10.53
CA PRO A 982 14.10 -0.17 9.52
C PRO A 982 12.71 -0.09 10.13
N THR A 983 11.90 0.85 9.67
CA THR A 983 10.54 1.06 10.22
C THR A 983 9.49 0.17 9.57
N ARG A 984 9.83 -0.56 8.49
CA ARG A 984 8.90 -1.43 7.76
C ARG A 984 9.42 -2.87 7.64
N PRO A 985 8.54 -3.89 7.72
CA PRO A 985 8.93 -5.30 7.54
C PRO A 985 9.61 -5.61 6.20
N GLU A 986 9.18 -4.92 5.13
CA GLU A 986 9.73 -5.10 3.78
C GLU A 986 11.19 -4.64 3.71
N ASP A 987 11.52 -3.54 4.37
CA ASP A 987 12.88 -2.99 4.36
C ASP A 987 13.84 -3.88 5.16
N VAL A 988 13.38 -4.49 6.27
CA VAL A 988 14.15 -5.54 6.97
C VAL A 988 14.47 -6.71 6.02
N SER A 989 13.55 -7.07 5.13
CA SER A 989 13.78 -8.15 4.16
C SER A 989 14.84 -7.76 3.12
N VAL A 990 14.82 -6.53 2.61
CA VAL A 990 15.86 -6.02 1.70
C VAL A 990 17.24 -6.08 2.37
N ILE A 991 17.34 -5.60 3.61
CA ILE A 991 18.60 -5.59 4.36
C ILE A 991 19.07 -7.02 4.63
N SER A 992 18.19 -7.92 5.07
CA SER A 992 18.52 -9.33 5.30
C SER A 992 19.03 -10.03 4.06
N VAL A 993 18.42 -9.76 2.90
CA VAL A 993 18.80 -10.34 1.61
C VAL A 993 20.18 -9.84 1.16
N LEU A 994 20.47 -8.55 1.35
CA LEU A 994 21.71 -7.94 0.87
C LEU A 994 22.89 -8.17 1.82
N PHE A 995 22.66 -8.17 3.13
CA PHE A 995 23.73 -8.13 4.13
C PHE A 995 23.81 -9.38 5.01
N GLY A 996 22.84 -10.29 4.91
CA GLY A 996 22.79 -11.51 5.72
C GLY A 996 22.29 -11.30 7.15
N SER A 997 21.94 -10.06 7.52
CA SER A 997 21.39 -9.67 8.82
C SER A 997 20.18 -8.75 8.63
N GLY A 998 19.21 -8.80 9.54
CA GLY A 998 18.09 -7.85 9.55
C GLY A 998 18.45 -6.43 10.03
N TYR A 999 19.71 -6.22 10.43
CA TYR A 999 20.26 -4.96 10.92
C TYR A 999 21.54 -4.62 10.17
N VAL A 1000 21.71 -3.35 9.82
CA VAL A 1000 22.93 -2.79 9.26
C VAL A 1000 23.13 -1.38 9.81
N GLU A 1001 24.35 -1.05 10.21
CA GLU A 1001 24.76 0.31 10.61
C GLU A 1001 24.38 1.34 9.52
N PRO A 1002 23.66 2.42 9.86
CA PRO A 1002 23.25 3.44 8.88
C PRO A 1002 24.41 4.01 8.06
N ASP A 1003 25.59 4.17 8.65
CA ASP A 1003 26.79 4.66 7.95
C ASP A 1003 27.23 3.72 6.81
N ARG A 1004 27.00 2.41 6.96
CA ARG A 1004 27.26 1.42 5.91
C ARG A 1004 26.27 1.59 4.75
N ILE A 1005 25.08 2.12 4.98
CA ILE A 1005 24.05 2.43 3.97
C ILE A 1005 24.30 3.82 3.35
N ALA A 1006 24.73 4.80 4.14
CA ALA A 1006 25.13 6.11 3.64
C ALA A 1006 26.35 6.01 2.69
N GLY A 1007 27.34 5.19 3.04
CA GLY A 1007 28.48 4.89 2.17
C GLY A 1007 28.12 4.10 0.90
N VAL A 1008 26.92 3.51 0.86
CA VAL A 1008 26.41 2.74 -0.28
C VAL A 1008 25.86 3.63 -1.40
N ASN A 1009 25.45 4.86 -1.08
CA ASN A 1009 24.84 5.82 -2.03
C ASN A 1009 25.82 6.84 -2.62
N ARG A 1010 27.13 6.70 -2.37
CA ARG A 1010 28.12 7.51 -3.07
C ARG A 1010 28.10 7.15 -4.56
N THR A 1011 28.11 8.18 -5.42
CA THR A 1011 28.44 8.03 -6.84
C THR A 1011 29.67 7.16 -6.96
N TRP A 1012 29.59 6.15 -7.82
CA TRP A 1012 30.71 5.26 -7.98
C TRP A 1012 31.92 6.03 -8.50
N PRO A 1013 33.13 5.75 -7.98
CA PRO A 1013 34.34 6.13 -8.66
C PRO A 1013 34.28 5.70 -10.12
N PHE A 1014 34.80 6.53 -11.02
CA PHE A 1014 34.75 6.33 -12.46
C PHE A 1014 35.27 4.95 -12.89
N ASP A 1015 36.35 4.48 -12.25
CA ASP A 1015 36.92 3.16 -12.51
C ASP A 1015 35.98 2.00 -12.13
N LYS A 1016 35.21 2.15 -11.04
CA LYS A 1016 34.19 1.20 -10.62
C LYS A 1016 33.02 1.20 -11.61
N SER A 1017 32.57 2.35 -12.08
CA SER A 1017 31.52 2.46 -13.11
C SER A 1017 31.92 1.78 -14.42
N LEU A 1018 33.17 1.97 -14.87
CA LEU A 1018 33.69 1.32 -16.07
C LEU A 1018 33.77 -0.22 -15.91
N LYS A 1019 34.29 -0.70 -14.76
CA LYS A 1019 34.32 -2.14 -14.43
C LYS A 1019 32.91 -2.72 -14.41
N MET A 1020 31.96 -2.03 -13.79
CA MET A 1020 30.57 -2.49 -13.76
C MET A 1020 29.94 -2.53 -15.15
N GLY A 1021 30.18 -1.51 -15.98
CA GLY A 1021 29.71 -1.48 -17.36
C GLY A 1021 30.25 -2.62 -18.23
N ALA A 1022 31.51 -3.02 -17.99
CA ALA A 1022 32.06 -4.22 -18.61
C ALA A 1022 31.36 -5.50 -18.10
N SER A 1023 31.13 -5.63 -16.79
CA SER A 1023 30.44 -6.77 -16.20
C SER A 1023 29.00 -6.92 -16.68
N VAL A 1024 28.23 -5.82 -16.74
CA VAL A 1024 26.86 -5.83 -17.29
C VAL A 1024 26.87 -6.30 -18.73
N ARG A 1025 27.77 -5.75 -19.56
CA ARG A 1025 27.88 -6.13 -20.97
C ARG A 1025 28.20 -7.61 -21.13
N GLN A 1026 29.19 -8.11 -20.40
CA GLN A 1026 29.59 -9.51 -20.45
C GLN A 1026 28.45 -10.42 -20.02
N TYR A 1027 27.78 -10.07 -18.91
CA TYR A 1027 26.61 -10.80 -18.42
C TYR A 1027 25.48 -10.86 -19.45
N MET A 1028 25.12 -9.72 -20.06
CA MET A 1028 24.06 -9.64 -21.08
C MET A 1028 24.35 -10.57 -22.26
N VAL A 1029 25.57 -10.51 -22.80
CA VAL A 1029 26.00 -11.33 -23.94
C VAL A 1029 26.03 -12.81 -23.58
N ASP A 1030 26.61 -13.16 -22.42
CA ASP A 1030 26.75 -14.56 -22.03
C ASP A 1030 25.41 -15.20 -21.67
N THR A 1031 24.53 -14.47 -20.97
CA THR A 1031 23.17 -14.94 -20.68
C THR A 1031 22.37 -15.13 -21.95
N TYR A 1032 22.42 -14.18 -22.88
CA TYR A 1032 21.77 -14.30 -24.18
C TYR A 1032 22.25 -15.54 -24.96
N LYS A 1033 23.57 -15.75 -25.05
CA LYS A 1033 24.15 -16.94 -25.69
C LYS A 1033 23.68 -18.23 -25.03
N ARG A 1034 23.56 -18.27 -23.70
CA ARG A 1034 23.05 -19.45 -22.97
C ARG A 1034 21.59 -19.71 -23.29
N ILE A 1035 20.74 -18.69 -23.26
CA ILE A 1035 19.32 -18.78 -23.65
C ILE A 1035 19.21 -19.31 -25.09
N GLN A 1036 19.98 -18.73 -26.02
CA GLN A 1036 20.02 -19.16 -27.43
C GLN A 1036 20.48 -20.63 -27.58
N SER A 1037 21.57 -21.02 -26.91
CA SER A 1037 22.09 -22.39 -26.96
C SER A 1037 21.12 -23.43 -26.40
N GLY A 1038 20.31 -23.06 -25.41
CA GLY A 1038 19.25 -23.91 -24.84
C GLY A 1038 18.09 -24.17 -25.80
N MET A 1039 18.00 -23.43 -26.91
CA MET A 1039 16.95 -23.52 -27.92
C MET A 1039 17.39 -24.23 -29.21
N ALA A 1040 18.70 -24.49 -29.39
CA ALA A 1040 19.23 -25.13 -30.58
C ALA A 1040 18.54 -26.49 -30.82
N GLY A 1041 17.70 -26.55 -31.86
CA GLY A 1041 16.97 -27.75 -32.28
C GLY A 1041 15.48 -27.85 -31.86
N LYS A 1042 14.86 -26.84 -31.24
CA LYS A 1042 13.50 -26.97 -30.66
C LYS A 1042 12.37 -26.14 -31.28
N THR A 1043 12.61 -25.18 -32.18
CA THR A 1043 11.50 -24.40 -32.78
C THR A 1043 11.73 -24.01 -34.26
N LYS A 1044 10.64 -24.09 -35.05
CA LYS A 1044 10.45 -23.51 -36.39
C LYS A 1044 9.33 -22.46 -36.27
N ALA A 1045 9.57 -21.26 -35.75
CA ALA A 1045 8.60 -20.16 -35.84
C ALA A 1045 9.29 -18.79 -35.83
N PHE A 1046 8.68 -17.87 -36.59
CA PHE A 1046 9.23 -16.65 -37.16
C PHE A 1046 9.29 -15.50 -36.14
N ILE A 1047 10.50 -15.09 -35.74
CA ILE A 1047 10.72 -13.67 -35.47
C ILE A 1047 10.84 -12.99 -36.83
N ASN A 1048 10.17 -11.86 -37.02
CA ASN A 1048 10.33 -11.07 -38.23
C ASN A 1048 11.85 -10.84 -38.45
N PRO A 1049 12.44 -11.29 -39.58
CA PRO A 1049 13.87 -11.13 -39.84
C PRO A 1049 14.33 -9.67 -39.73
N GLU A 1050 13.42 -8.74 -40.02
CA GLU A 1050 13.60 -7.31 -39.84
C GLU A 1050 13.83 -6.92 -38.37
N ASP A 1051 13.05 -7.43 -37.42
CA ASP A 1051 13.18 -7.11 -35.99
C ASP A 1051 14.50 -7.64 -35.42
N LEU A 1052 14.87 -8.87 -35.80
CA LEU A 1052 16.18 -9.44 -35.49
C LEU A 1052 17.32 -8.59 -36.04
N THR A 1053 17.16 -8.06 -37.25
CA THR A 1053 18.15 -7.20 -37.89
C THR A 1053 18.25 -5.84 -37.21
N ARG A 1054 17.11 -5.16 -36.93
CA ARG A 1054 17.03 -3.87 -36.21
C ARG A 1054 17.70 -3.99 -34.83
N LEU A 1055 17.26 -4.96 -34.04
CA LEU A 1055 17.72 -5.18 -32.67
C LEU A 1055 19.19 -5.65 -32.64
N GLY A 1056 19.57 -6.57 -33.54
CA GLY A 1056 20.94 -7.07 -33.67
C GLY A 1056 21.94 -5.95 -34.02
N ARG A 1057 21.58 -5.07 -34.96
CA ARG A 1057 22.41 -3.91 -35.36
C ARG A 1057 22.50 -2.87 -34.24
N ARG A 1058 21.42 -2.61 -33.50
CA ARG A 1058 21.45 -1.72 -32.32
C ARG A 1058 22.35 -2.25 -31.20
N ILE A 1059 22.32 -3.55 -30.97
CA ILE A 1059 23.23 -4.23 -30.02
C ILE A 1059 24.68 -4.11 -30.52
N ALA A 1060 24.94 -4.37 -31.80
CA ALA A 1060 26.27 -4.23 -32.38
C ALA A 1060 26.79 -2.78 -32.29
N ALA A 1061 25.94 -1.79 -32.59
CA ALA A 1061 26.26 -0.37 -32.50
C ALA A 1061 26.69 0.04 -31.08
N ASN A 1062 26.07 -0.52 -30.05
CA ASN A 1062 26.36 -0.14 -28.67
C ASN A 1062 27.47 -0.96 -28.01
N PHE A 1063 27.65 -2.22 -28.42
CA PHE A 1063 28.50 -3.16 -27.69
C PHE A 1063 29.66 -3.76 -28.50
N SER A 1064 29.56 -3.85 -29.83
CA SER A 1064 30.62 -4.44 -30.67
C SER A 1064 31.81 -3.50 -30.84
N ARG A 1065 33.02 -4.07 -30.76
CA ARG A 1065 34.26 -3.36 -31.08
C ARG A 1065 34.46 -3.36 -32.59
N LYS A 1066 34.65 -2.18 -33.18
CA LYS A 1066 35.10 -1.97 -34.57
C LYS A 1066 36.40 -1.16 -34.55
N GLN A 1067 37.21 -1.25 -35.59
CA GLN A 1067 38.41 -0.43 -35.71
C GLN A 1067 38.00 1.06 -35.73
N HIS A 1068 38.76 1.92 -35.04
CA HIS A 1068 38.51 3.38 -34.94
C HIS A 1068 37.19 3.81 -34.27
N LYS A 1069 36.33 2.89 -33.85
CA LYS A 1069 35.07 3.19 -33.18
C LYS A 1069 35.32 3.77 -31.79
N ILE A 1070 34.62 4.87 -31.48
CA ILE A 1070 34.52 5.42 -30.14
C ILE A 1070 33.58 4.52 -29.33
N MET A 1071 34.15 3.81 -28.37
CA MET A 1071 33.36 2.90 -27.54
C MET A 1071 32.53 3.69 -26.53
N ARG A 1072 31.23 3.39 -26.52
CA ARG A 1072 30.35 3.84 -25.43
C ARG A 1072 30.64 3.04 -24.16
N VAL A 1073 30.60 3.73 -23.04
CA VAL A 1073 30.69 3.23 -21.69
C VAL A 1073 29.28 3.27 -21.13
N PRO A 1074 28.55 2.15 -21.12
CA PRO A 1074 27.26 2.09 -20.48
C PRO A 1074 27.41 2.32 -18.97
N LEU A 1075 26.41 2.93 -18.33
CA LEU A 1075 26.26 3.13 -16.86
C LEU A 1075 26.96 4.33 -16.19
N MET A 1076 27.30 5.41 -16.91
CA MET A 1076 27.68 6.64 -16.21
C MET A 1076 26.44 7.41 -15.76
N ASP A 1077 26.24 7.51 -14.45
CA ASP A 1077 25.21 8.35 -13.83
C ASP A 1077 25.65 9.82 -13.92
N THR A 1078 25.51 10.45 -15.08
CA THR A 1078 25.78 11.88 -15.29
C THR A 1078 24.48 12.67 -15.14
N ARG A 1079 23.82 12.55 -13.98
CA ARG A 1079 22.55 13.22 -13.64
C ARG A 1079 22.54 14.75 -13.83
N GLY A 1080 23.68 15.37 -14.13
CA GLY A 1080 23.75 16.71 -14.70
C GLY A 1080 24.95 16.82 -15.65
N ASP A 1081 24.70 16.83 -16.96
CA ASP A 1081 25.60 17.35 -18.02
C ASP A 1081 27.10 16.96 -17.99
N GLY A 1082 27.50 15.81 -17.47
CA GLY A 1082 28.91 15.38 -17.47
C GLY A 1082 29.74 15.95 -16.31
N PHE A 1083 31.06 16.12 -16.50
CA PHE A 1083 31.94 16.66 -15.44
C PHE A 1083 32.01 18.19 -15.49
N PRO A 1084 31.78 18.89 -14.37
CA PRO A 1084 31.93 20.34 -14.28
C PRO A 1084 33.36 20.85 -14.49
N LEU A 1085 34.38 20.01 -14.26
CA LEU A 1085 35.79 20.30 -14.52
C LEU A 1085 36.42 19.17 -15.35
N LEU A 1086 37.15 19.54 -16.41
CA LEU A 1086 37.99 18.62 -17.19
C LEU A 1086 39.44 19.14 -17.25
N HIS A 1087 40.39 18.32 -16.81
CA HIS A 1087 41.82 18.65 -16.81
C HIS A 1087 42.59 17.77 -17.79
N PHE A 1088 43.28 18.38 -18.75
CA PHE A 1088 44.08 17.69 -19.78
C PHE A 1088 45.58 17.76 -19.50
N SER A 1089 46.30 16.65 -19.72
CA SER A 1089 47.76 16.63 -19.67
C SER A 1089 48.35 15.69 -20.72
N ALA A 1090 49.62 15.90 -21.08
CA ALA A 1090 50.34 15.09 -22.06
C ALA A 1090 51.70 14.63 -21.53
N GLU A 1091 51.97 13.32 -21.60
CA GLU A 1091 53.27 12.74 -21.24
C GLU A 1091 54.13 12.57 -22.49
N LYS A 1092 55.30 13.22 -22.51
CA LYS A 1092 56.22 13.25 -23.64
C LYS A 1092 57.53 12.55 -23.26
N THR A 1093 57.65 11.26 -23.58
CA THR A 1093 58.90 10.53 -23.40
C THR A 1093 59.67 10.49 -24.74
N PRO A 1094 60.97 10.82 -24.77
CA PRO A 1094 61.79 10.69 -25.98
C PRO A 1094 61.69 9.29 -26.60
N GLY A 1095 61.46 9.22 -27.92
CA GLY A 1095 61.33 7.96 -28.66
C GLY A 1095 59.99 7.22 -28.50
N LYS A 1096 59.06 7.70 -27.66
CA LYS A 1096 57.70 7.14 -27.52
C LYS A 1096 56.65 8.12 -28.02
N ARG A 1097 55.50 7.60 -28.45
CA ARG A 1097 54.33 8.44 -28.81
C ARG A 1097 53.82 9.17 -27.56
N THR A 1098 53.46 10.44 -27.72
CA THR A 1098 52.84 11.25 -26.66
C THR A 1098 51.57 10.57 -26.16
N VAL A 1099 51.43 10.45 -24.84
CA VAL A 1099 50.24 9.90 -24.19
C VAL A 1099 49.44 11.05 -23.61
N TRP A 1100 48.20 11.20 -24.07
CA TRP A 1100 47.25 12.20 -23.60
C TRP A 1100 46.39 11.62 -22.50
N THR A 1101 46.13 12.40 -21.46
CA THR A 1101 45.31 12.03 -20.31
C THR A 1101 44.28 13.11 -20.03
N VAL A 1102 43.06 12.69 -19.69
CA VAL A 1102 42.02 13.58 -19.16
C VAL A 1102 41.53 13.11 -17.80
N ARG A 1103 41.29 14.08 -16.93
CA ARG A 1103 40.75 13.90 -15.58
C ARG A 1103 39.50 14.76 -15.40
N GLY A 1104 38.55 14.28 -14.59
CA GLY A 1104 37.26 14.92 -14.35
C GLY A 1104 37.06 15.20 -12.87
N GLY A 1105 36.46 16.34 -12.55
CA GLY A 1105 36.24 16.75 -11.15
C GLY A 1105 35.07 17.71 -10.98
N ALA A 1106 34.86 18.14 -9.75
CA ALA A 1106 33.95 19.23 -9.41
C ALA A 1106 34.64 20.60 -9.55
N VAL A 1107 33.87 21.69 -9.60
CA VAL A 1107 34.40 23.04 -9.85
C VAL A 1107 35.35 23.50 -8.73
N ASP A 1108 35.10 23.10 -7.49
CA ASP A 1108 35.92 23.38 -6.32
C ASP A 1108 37.28 22.66 -6.34
N GLU A 1109 37.40 21.57 -7.11
CA GLU A 1109 38.65 20.82 -7.30
C GLU A 1109 39.61 21.50 -8.29
N ALA A 1110 39.19 22.58 -8.96
CA ALA A 1110 40.00 23.30 -9.97
C ALA A 1110 41.30 23.93 -9.45
N LYS A 1111 41.47 24.01 -8.12
CA LYS A 1111 42.70 24.49 -7.45
C LYS A 1111 43.60 23.35 -6.95
N GLN A 1112 43.15 22.11 -7.02
CA GLN A 1112 43.91 20.95 -6.55
C GLN A 1112 44.95 20.53 -7.61
N THR A 1113 45.90 19.68 -7.21
CA THR A 1113 46.89 19.14 -8.16
C THR A 1113 46.21 18.20 -9.14
N ALA A 1114 46.64 18.20 -10.41
CA ALA A 1114 46.04 17.35 -11.44
C ALA A 1114 45.98 15.86 -11.03
N GLU A 1115 46.96 15.37 -10.28
CA GLU A 1115 47.03 13.98 -9.80
C GLU A 1115 45.96 13.61 -8.75
N SER A 1116 45.42 14.60 -8.05
CA SER A 1116 44.34 14.41 -7.07
C SER A 1116 42.94 14.38 -7.72
N ILE A 1117 42.81 14.86 -8.96
CA ILE A 1117 41.58 14.85 -9.74
C ILE A 1117 41.36 13.45 -10.35
N GLN A 1118 40.11 13.01 -10.44
CA GLN A 1118 39.77 11.66 -10.89
C GLN A 1118 40.19 11.39 -12.35
N PHE A 1119 40.97 10.33 -12.57
CA PHE A 1119 41.36 9.86 -13.90
C PHE A 1119 40.15 9.32 -14.69
N LEU A 1120 39.95 9.81 -15.92
CA LEU A 1120 38.90 9.33 -16.81
C LEU A 1120 39.46 8.45 -17.94
N HIS A 1121 40.39 8.98 -18.74
CA HIS A 1121 40.89 8.25 -19.90
C HIS A 1121 42.31 8.67 -20.31
N ARG A 1122 43.00 7.77 -21.02
CA ARG A 1122 44.30 8.01 -21.65
C ARG A 1122 44.35 7.37 -23.04
N CYS A 1123 44.93 8.06 -24.01
CA CYS A 1123 45.16 7.53 -25.36
C CYS A 1123 46.28 8.30 -26.09
N TYR A 1124 46.66 7.82 -27.27
CA TYR A 1124 47.71 8.45 -28.08
C TYR A 1124 47.20 9.59 -28.98
N ASP A 1125 45.89 9.65 -29.24
CA ASP A 1125 45.26 10.64 -30.10
C ASP A 1125 44.34 11.55 -29.25
N PRO A 1126 44.64 12.85 -29.09
CA PRO A 1126 43.83 13.73 -28.28
C PRO A 1126 42.43 13.95 -28.86
N VAL A 1127 42.25 13.89 -30.18
CA VAL A 1127 40.93 14.07 -30.80
C VAL A 1127 40.03 12.89 -30.49
N HIS A 1128 40.58 11.67 -30.45
CA HIS A 1128 39.86 10.48 -30.01
C HIS A 1128 39.36 10.64 -28.56
N LEU A 1129 40.17 11.27 -27.70
CA LEU A 1129 39.81 11.54 -26.32
C LEU A 1129 38.65 12.55 -26.22
N LEU A 1130 38.66 13.62 -27.03
CA LEU A 1130 37.57 14.59 -27.12
C LEU A 1130 36.27 13.95 -27.62
N ALA A 1131 36.34 13.18 -28.70
CA ALA A 1131 35.20 12.43 -29.24
C ALA A 1131 34.65 11.43 -28.21
N TRP A 1132 35.52 10.78 -27.45
CA TRP A 1132 35.12 9.84 -26.40
C TRP A 1132 34.44 10.54 -25.23
N LEU A 1133 34.87 11.73 -24.81
CA LEU A 1133 34.18 12.52 -23.78
C LEU A 1133 32.76 12.89 -24.22
N LEU A 1134 32.60 13.29 -25.49
CA LEU A 1134 31.30 13.65 -26.07
C LEU A 1134 30.36 12.45 -26.17
N ALA A 1135 30.82 11.35 -26.78
CA ALA A 1135 30.01 10.14 -27.00
C ALA A 1135 29.52 9.47 -25.70
N ASN A 1136 30.17 9.79 -24.57
CA ASN A 1136 29.84 9.26 -23.25
C ASN A 1136 29.17 10.29 -22.32
N ARG A 1137 28.73 11.45 -22.84
CA ARG A 1137 28.11 12.54 -22.07
C ARG A 1137 28.96 13.01 -20.87
N LEU A 1138 30.29 13.02 -21.02
CA LEU A 1138 31.22 13.43 -19.96
C LEU A 1138 31.61 14.91 -20.02
N TYR A 1139 31.18 15.62 -21.06
CA TYR A 1139 31.43 17.04 -21.28
C TYR A 1139 30.18 17.87 -21.01
N SER A 1140 30.32 18.92 -20.21
CA SER A 1140 29.32 19.98 -20.03
C SER A 1140 29.71 21.23 -20.81
N PRO A 1141 28.83 21.83 -21.62
CA PRO A 1141 29.07 23.15 -22.21
C PRO A 1141 29.32 24.25 -21.18
N ARG A 1142 28.77 24.09 -19.96
CA ARG A 1142 28.93 25.03 -18.84
C ARG A 1142 30.15 24.69 -17.94
N GLY A 1143 30.87 23.61 -18.25
CA GLY A 1143 32.00 23.13 -17.46
C GLY A 1143 33.32 23.88 -17.75
N LEU A 1144 34.22 23.86 -16.78
CA LEU A 1144 35.57 24.43 -16.86
C LEU A 1144 36.54 23.43 -17.51
N ILE A 1145 37.32 23.89 -18.48
CA ILE A 1145 38.43 23.11 -19.07
C ILE A 1145 39.77 23.73 -18.65
N GLN A 1146 40.64 22.91 -18.08
CA GLN A 1146 42.02 23.24 -17.68
C GLN A 1146 43.02 22.31 -18.39
N ALA A 1147 44.27 22.74 -18.52
CA ALA A 1147 45.34 21.86 -18.99
C ALA A 1147 46.73 22.28 -18.51
N ASP A 1148 47.64 21.31 -18.45
CA ASP A 1148 49.05 21.54 -18.12
C ASP A 1148 49.81 22.14 -19.31
N ARG A 1149 50.91 22.86 -19.07
CA ARG A 1149 51.80 23.35 -20.15
C ARG A 1149 52.31 22.24 -21.07
N SER A 1150 52.27 20.98 -20.63
CA SER A 1150 52.69 19.82 -21.40
C SER A 1150 51.86 19.59 -22.67
N ILE A 1151 50.63 20.11 -22.76
CA ILE A 1151 49.75 19.95 -23.92
C ILE A 1151 50.13 20.80 -25.15
N ALA A 1152 51.10 21.71 -25.03
CA ALA A 1152 51.59 22.50 -26.15
C ALA A 1152 52.00 21.58 -27.33
N PRO A 1153 51.65 21.89 -28.59
CA PRO A 1153 51.22 23.21 -29.09
C PRO A 1153 49.71 23.51 -28.96
N ILE A 1154 48.88 22.63 -28.38
CA ILE A 1154 47.44 22.90 -28.23
C ILE A 1154 47.24 23.97 -27.14
N ALA A 1155 46.47 25.02 -27.44
CA ALA A 1155 46.01 25.98 -26.43
C ALA A 1155 44.72 25.51 -25.74
N VAL A 1156 44.57 25.79 -24.44
CA VAL A 1156 43.35 25.47 -23.67
C VAL A 1156 42.10 26.07 -24.30
N HIS A 1157 42.20 27.29 -24.81
CA HIS A 1157 41.11 27.97 -25.51
C HIS A 1157 40.70 27.23 -26.80
N ASP A 1158 41.63 26.58 -27.51
CA ASP A 1158 41.27 25.76 -28.68
C ASP A 1158 40.55 24.47 -28.26
N LEU A 1159 40.96 23.83 -27.16
CA LEU A 1159 40.22 22.68 -26.60
C LEU A 1159 38.77 23.05 -26.25
N GLN A 1160 38.57 24.21 -25.61
CA GLN A 1160 37.24 24.72 -25.28
C GLN A 1160 36.36 24.88 -26.53
N LYS A 1161 36.88 25.56 -27.57
CA LYS A 1161 36.14 25.77 -28.81
C LYS A 1161 35.86 24.50 -29.59
N VAL A 1162 36.83 23.57 -29.66
CA VAL A 1162 36.63 22.27 -30.30
C VAL A 1162 35.51 21.50 -29.60
N MET A 1163 35.55 21.41 -28.26
CA MET A 1163 34.54 20.67 -27.52
C MET A 1163 33.14 21.25 -27.68
N SER A 1164 33.02 22.59 -27.65
CA SER A 1164 31.73 23.24 -27.90
C SER A 1164 31.22 23.00 -29.33
N ALA A 1165 32.10 23.10 -30.34
CA ALA A 1165 31.73 22.85 -31.73
C ALA A 1165 31.34 21.38 -31.97
N LEU A 1166 32.06 20.43 -31.37
CA LEU A 1166 31.72 19.01 -31.44
C LEU A 1166 30.37 18.71 -30.75
N HIS A 1167 30.08 19.35 -29.61
CA HIS A 1167 28.83 19.18 -28.89
C HIS A 1167 27.62 19.69 -29.67
N GLU A 1168 27.75 20.85 -30.31
CA GLU A 1168 26.70 21.42 -31.16
C GLU A 1168 26.49 20.60 -32.44
N PHE A 1169 27.57 20.12 -33.06
CA PHE A 1169 27.50 19.39 -34.32
C PHE A 1169 27.08 17.92 -34.18
N PHE A 1170 27.33 17.29 -33.03
CA PHE A 1170 26.83 15.96 -32.71
C PHE A 1170 25.86 16.01 -31.51
N PRO A 1171 24.63 16.54 -31.68
CA PRO A 1171 23.61 16.50 -30.64
C PRO A 1171 23.40 15.05 -30.23
N PHE A 1172 23.41 14.77 -28.92
CA PHE A 1172 23.49 13.39 -28.46
C PHE A 1172 22.27 12.57 -28.93
N ASP A 1173 21.06 13.08 -28.77
CA ASP A 1173 19.84 12.33 -29.06
C ASP A 1173 19.72 12.04 -30.55
N GLU A 1174 20.05 13.00 -31.41
CA GLU A 1174 20.08 12.81 -32.86
C GLU A 1174 21.22 11.91 -33.35
N THR A 1175 22.33 11.88 -32.62
CA THR A 1175 23.52 11.11 -33.03
C THR A 1175 23.46 9.68 -32.53
N PHE A 1176 23.03 9.47 -31.28
CA PHE A 1176 23.12 8.18 -30.60
C PHE A 1176 21.76 7.57 -30.23
N GLU A 1177 20.66 8.34 -30.23
CA GLU A 1177 19.29 7.88 -29.96
C GLU A 1177 18.39 7.88 -31.23
N ARG A 1178 18.99 7.58 -32.38
CA ARG A 1178 18.28 7.39 -33.68
C ARG A 1178 17.12 6.41 -33.57
N ASP A 1179 16.07 6.59 -34.38
CA ASP A 1179 14.98 5.62 -34.57
C ASP A 1179 15.54 4.20 -34.79
N ILE A 1180 14.99 3.20 -34.09
CA ILE A 1180 15.39 1.80 -34.23
C ILE A 1180 15.20 1.26 -35.65
N ASN A 1181 14.29 1.86 -36.42
CA ASN A 1181 14.01 1.53 -37.82
C ASN A 1181 15.17 1.91 -38.76
N GLU A 1182 16.03 2.86 -38.38
CA GLU A 1182 17.30 3.11 -39.12
C GLU A 1182 18.20 1.88 -39.13
N GLY A 1183 18.03 0.98 -38.16
CA GLY A 1183 18.68 -0.32 -38.13
C GLY A 1183 18.26 -1.23 -39.30
N LEU A 1184 17.17 -0.99 -40.03
CA LEU A 1184 16.87 -1.73 -41.26
C LEU A 1184 17.69 -1.25 -42.44
N GLN A 1185 17.95 0.04 -42.49
CA GLN A 1185 18.72 0.63 -43.57
C GLN A 1185 20.21 0.21 -43.46
N PRO A 1186 20.93 0.10 -44.59
CA PRO A 1186 22.37 -0.12 -44.58
C PRO A 1186 23.09 0.93 -43.72
N GLU A 1187 24.20 0.54 -43.09
CA GLU A 1187 25.06 1.46 -42.34
C GLU A 1187 25.57 2.54 -43.30
N ARG A 1188 25.33 3.82 -42.98
CA ARG A 1188 25.79 4.97 -43.76
C ARG A 1188 26.26 6.10 -42.86
N ILE A 1189 27.22 6.89 -43.33
CA ILE A 1189 27.70 8.08 -42.63
C ILE A 1189 26.67 9.20 -42.77
N THR A 1190 26.34 9.83 -41.64
CA THR A 1190 25.34 10.92 -41.55
C THR A 1190 25.96 12.27 -41.25
N ARG A 1191 27.05 12.30 -40.47
CA ARG A 1191 27.73 13.52 -40.04
C ARG A 1191 29.24 13.30 -40.02
N VAL A 1192 30.00 14.31 -40.43
CA VAL A 1192 31.46 14.30 -40.50
C VAL A 1192 32.03 15.61 -39.98
N PHE A 1193 33.00 15.52 -39.06
CA PHE A 1193 33.68 16.66 -38.49
C PHE A 1193 35.19 16.52 -38.67
N PHE A 1194 35.81 17.52 -39.32
CA PHE A 1194 37.23 17.56 -39.60
C PHE A 1194 37.97 18.41 -38.57
N LEU A 1195 39.11 17.90 -38.07
CA LEU A 1195 40.06 18.65 -37.26
C LEU A 1195 41.42 18.63 -37.96
N LEU A 1196 41.89 19.80 -38.38
CA LEU A 1196 43.16 19.92 -39.10
C LEU A 1196 44.26 20.41 -38.16
N ASN A 1197 45.40 19.73 -38.19
CA ASN A 1197 46.64 20.16 -37.55
C ASN A 1197 46.53 20.51 -36.06
N LEU A 1198 45.62 19.86 -35.31
CA LEU A 1198 45.39 20.18 -33.90
C LEU A 1198 46.67 20.10 -33.05
N ILE A 1199 47.52 19.10 -33.30
CA ILE A 1199 48.78 18.90 -32.56
C ILE A 1199 50.02 19.37 -33.34
N ALA A 1200 49.84 19.98 -34.51
CA ALA A 1200 50.95 20.54 -35.28
C ALA A 1200 51.25 21.96 -34.81
N PRO A 1201 52.49 22.46 -34.96
CA PRO A 1201 52.82 23.85 -34.70
C PRO A 1201 51.92 24.80 -35.52
N PRO A 1202 51.44 25.93 -34.97
CA PRO A 1202 50.52 26.85 -35.67
C PRO A 1202 51.05 27.37 -37.01
N GLU A 1203 52.38 27.45 -37.18
CA GLU A 1203 53.06 27.93 -38.38
C GLU A 1203 52.99 26.93 -39.55
N THR A 1204 52.49 25.71 -39.30
CA THR A 1204 52.40 24.64 -40.31
C THR A 1204 51.34 24.97 -41.36
N ARG A 1205 51.79 25.33 -42.57
CA ARG A 1205 50.91 25.73 -43.70
C ARG A 1205 50.21 24.56 -44.43
N LYS A 1206 50.83 23.37 -44.42
CA LYS A 1206 50.29 22.16 -45.06
C LYS A 1206 49.44 21.36 -44.08
N VAL A 1207 48.46 20.61 -44.56
CA VAL A 1207 47.73 19.64 -43.73
C VAL A 1207 48.66 18.45 -43.44
N GLU A 1208 49.40 18.50 -42.32
CA GLU A 1208 50.23 17.39 -41.86
C GLU A 1208 49.37 16.28 -41.25
N MET A 1209 48.25 16.66 -40.62
CA MET A 1209 47.31 15.71 -40.06
C MET A 1209 45.87 16.21 -40.16
N ALA A 1210 45.01 15.35 -40.68
CA ALA A 1210 43.56 15.52 -40.65
C ALA A 1210 42.95 14.41 -39.81
N THR A 1211 42.34 14.77 -38.69
CA THR A 1211 41.53 13.85 -37.89
C THR A 1211 40.07 14.04 -38.22
N VAL A 1212 39.37 12.94 -38.43
CA VAL A 1212 37.97 12.91 -38.86
C VAL A 1212 37.17 12.17 -37.81
N ILE A 1213 36.18 12.86 -37.24
CA ILE A 1213 35.15 12.27 -36.39
C ILE A 1213 33.89 12.13 -37.23
N TYR A 1214 33.27 10.96 -37.27
CA TYR A 1214 32.04 10.77 -38.04
C TYR A 1214 31.06 9.86 -37.33
N ALA A 1215 29.77 10.07 -37.60
CA ALA A 1215 28.67 9.32 -37.03
C ALA A 1215 27.83 8.61 -38.10
N THR A 1216 27.31 7.43 -37.78
CA THR A 1216 26.47 6.63 -38.68
C THR A 1216 24.99 6.68 -38.31
N ASN A 1217 24.11 6.34 -39.26
CA ASN A 1217 22.67 6.24 -39.02
C ASN A 1217 22.31 5.17 -37.96
N TRP A 1218 23.20 4.22 -37.70
CA TRP A 1218 23.05 3.22 -36.64
C TRP A 1218 23.38 3.76 -35.23
N GLY A 1219 23.87 5.00 -35.14
CA GLY A 1219 24.25 5.64 -33.88
C GLY A 1219 25.63 5.26 -33.39
N GLU A 1220 26.56 4.95 -34.30
CA GLU A 1220 27.97 4.73 -33.98
C GLU A 1220 28.79 5.99 -34.26
N MET A 1221 29.84 6.23 -33.49
CA MET A 1221 30.81 7.29 -33.72
C MET A 1221 32.20 6.71 -33.90
N PHE A 1222 32.97 7.26 -34.82
CA PHE A 1222 34.32 6.83 -35.16
C PHE A 1222 35.27 8.03 -35.18
N CYS A 1223 36.54 7.78 -34.86
CA CYS A 1223 37.60 8.80 -34.94
C CYS A 1223 38.82 8.20 -35.63
N ARG A 1224 39.21 8.78 -36.77
CA ARG A 1224 40.33 8.32 -37.59
C ARG A 1224 41.24 9.48 -38.00
N SER A 1225 42.54 9.30 -37.82
CA SER A 1225 43.56 10.28 -38.15
C SER A 1225 44.33 9.89 -39.41
N PHE A 1226 44.50 10.85 -40.32
CA PHE A 1226 45.23 10.68 -41.59
C PHE A 1226 46.45 11.60 -41.60
N ALA A 1227 47.63 11.00 -41.64
CA ALA A 1227 48.88 11.75 -41.82
C ALA A 1227 49.06 12.11 -43.30
N ARG A 1228 49.34 13.38 -43.59
CA ARG A 1228 49.58 13.94 -44.93
C ARG A 1228 48.57 13.43 -45.97
N PRO A 1229 47.28 13.76 -45.82
CA PRO A 1229 46.21 13.20 -46.64
C PRO A 1229 46.29 13.60 -48.13
N GLY A 1230 47.09 14.62 -48.47
CA GLY A 1230 47.41 15.00 -49.84
C GLY A 1230 46.34 15.87 -50.51
N GLN A 1231 46.54 16.18 -51.79
CA GLN A 1231 45.73 17.15 -52.55
C GLN A 1231 44.26 16.71 -52.71
N MET A 1232 44.01 15.41 -52.85
CA MET A 1232 42.64 14.87 -52.97
C MET A 1232 41.76 15.22 -51.77
N PHE A 1233 42.33 15.26 -50.57
CA PHE A 1233 41.63 15.67 -49.35
C PHE A 1233 41.35 17.17 -49.32
N GLU A 1234 42.26 17.99 -49.85
CA GLU A 1234 42.10 19.45 -49.87
C GLU A 1234 41.01 19.93 -50.84
N GLU A 1235 40.89 19.26 -51.99
CA GLU A 1235 39.99 19.66 -53.09
C GLU A 1235 38.67 18.89 -53.08
N HIS A 1236 38.68 17.62 -52.67
CA HIS A 1236 37.51 16.73 -52.71
C HIS A 1236 37.39 15.87 -51.43
N PRO A 1237 37.16 16.47 -50.25
CA PRO A 1237 37.15 15.77 -48.97
C PRO A 1237 36.10 14.64 -48.90
N SER A 1238 34.92 14.83 -49.50
CA SER A 1238 33.88 13.80 -49.60
C SER A 1238 34.36 12.57 -50.38
N ARG A 1239 34.96 12.77 -51.56
CA ARG A 1239 35.53 11.71 -52.39
C ARG A 1239 36.70 11.02 -51.70
N PHE A 1240 37.58 11.77 -51.03
CA PHE A 1240 38.68 11.21 -50.26
C PHE A 1240 38.16 10.25 -49.18
N LEU A 1241 37.17 10.67 -48.40
CA LEU A 1241 36.59 9.85 -47.34
C LEU A 1241 35.88 8.61 -47.88
N SER A 1242 35.15 8.71 -49.01
CA SER A 1242 34.51 7.55 -49.63
C SER A 1242 35.48 6.44 -50.04
N GLN A 1243 36.75 6.78 -50.29
CA GLN A 1243 37.80 5.81 -50.62
C GLN A 1243 38.59 5.32 -49.40
N LYS A 1244 38.53 6.04 -48.27
CA LYS A 1244 39.40 5.81 -47.12
C LYS A 1244 38.66 5.31 -45.89
N LEU A 1245 37.35 5.52 -45.79
CA LEU A 1245 36.52 5.02 -44.70
C LEU A 1245 35.87 3.69 -45.07
N ASP A 1246 35.60 2.86 -44.06
CA ASP A 1246 35.05 1.52 -44.25
C ASP A 1246 33.52 1.57 -44.46
N GLN A 1247 32.86 2.63 -43.97
CA GLN A 1247 31.43 2.85 -44.08
C GLN A 1247 31.09 3.67 -45.33
N PRO A 1248 30.02 3.32 -46.05
CA PRO A 1248 29.58 4.08 -47.21
C PRO A 1248 29.07 5.46 -46.78
N MET A 1249 29.35 6.45 -47.61
CA MET A 1249 28.92 7.82 -47.38
C MET A 1249 27.73 8.14 -48.28
N ASP A 1250 26.68 8.70 -47.68
CA ASP A 1250 25.52 9.21 -48.42
C ASP A 1250 25.83 10.61 -48.98
N GLY A 1251 25.21 10.97 -50.11
CA GLY A 1251 25.43 12.27 -50.78
C GLY A 1251 24.95 13.49 -49.98
N THR A 1252 24.34 13.28 -48.80
CA THR A 1252 23.74 14.30 -47.94
C THR A 1252 24.38 14.38 -46.54
N ALA A 1253 25.57 13.79 -46.33
CA ALA A 1253 26.22 13.82 -45.01
C ALA A 1253 26.61 15.26 -44.62
N GLU A 1254 26.17 15.72 -43.45
CA GLU A 1254 26.54 17.05 -42.94
C GLU A 1254 28.04 17.07 -42.64
N MET A 1255 28.74 18.14 -43.05
CA MET A 1255 30.18 18.29 -42.86
C MET A 1255 30.52 19.60 -42.14
N ALA A 1256 31.40 19.53 -41.14
CA ALA A 1256 31.94 20.69 -40.45
C ALA A 1256 33.46 20.56 -40.28
N LEU A 1257 34.14 21.70 -40.12
CA LEU A 1257 35.59 21.78 -39.98
C LEU A 1257 35.98 22.70 -38.83
N PHE A 1258 36.96 22.26 -38.04
CA PHE A 1258 37.64 23.09 -37.06
C PHE A 1258 39.13 23.23 -37.37
N THR A 1259 39.64 24.46 -37.22
CA THR A 1259 41.06 24.79 -37.29
C THR A 1259 41.46 25.61 -36.04
N PRO A 1260 42.57 25.26 -35.34
CA PRO A 1260 43.02 26.01 -34.16
C PRO A 1260 43.27 27.49 -34.45
N LYS A 1261 43.08 28.34 -33.44
CA LYS A 1261 43.28 29.79 -33.58
C LYS A 1261 44.75 30.11 -33.88
N GLY A 1262 45.01 30.85 -34.96
CA GLY A 1262 46.37 31.17 -35.40
C GLY A 1262 47.03 30.12 -36.29
N SER A 1263 46.32 29.03 -36.64
CA SER A 1263 46.80 28.06 -37.63
C SER A 1263 46.95 28.72 -39.01
N GLN A 1264 48.12 28.59 -39.62
CA GLN A 1264 48.37 28.98 -41.02
C GLN A 1264 47.98 27.89 -42.03
N CYS A 1265 47.33 26.82 -41.57
CA CYS A 1265 46.93 25.70 -42.42
C CYS A 1265 45.83 26.12 -43.40
N LYS A 1266 45.96 25.69 -44.66
CA LYS A 1266 44.96 25.92 -45.71
C LYS A 1266 43.62 25.28 -45.32
N ARG A 1267 42.53 26.07 -45.31
CA ARG A 1267 41.18 25.55 -45.11
C ARG A 1267 40.74 24.70 -46.31
N ILE A 1268 40.08 23.59 -46.04
CA ILE A 1268 39.48 22.72 -47.06
C ILE A 1268 38.08 23.20 -47.41
N ASN A 1269 37.65 23.00 -48.67
CA ASN A 1269 36.31 23.36 -49.10
C ASN A 1269 35.35 22.19 -48.85
N LEU A 1270 34.29 22.41 -48.06
CA LEU A 1270 33.34 21.37 -47.65
C LEU A 1270 32.07 21.29 -48.54
N VAL A 1271 32.04 22.03 -49.66
CA VAL A 1271 30.90 22.04 -50.61
C VAL A 1271 30.67 20.67 -51.24
#